data_AF-A0A932X9P7-F1
#
_entry.id   AF-A0A932X9P7-F1
#
_cell.length_a   1.000
_cell.length_b   1.000
_cell.length_c   1.000
_cell.angle_alpha   90.00
_cell.angle_beta   90.00
_cell.angle_gamma   90.00
#
_symmetry.space_group_name_H-M   'P 1'
#
loop_
_entity.id
_entity.type
_entity.pdbx_description
1 polymer ?
#
loop_
_entity_poly.entity_id
_entity_poly.type
_entity_poly.pdbx_seq_one_letter_code
_entity_poly.pdbx_strand_id
1 'polypeptide(L)'
;TTVGATRDTGTYPYGLDRQGSTGAVVEHSGPQNTLDVERIRPPQQPPQPPETFALAATTATPEGWPGVYATERITYTISLSWQGEEEALIQVSDRIPLGASLVAGSLSWGPYITRCQYNPGPRSVTCNGKFPGTGVGLGTYVRFVVTTDCEIGAWRAAGFLNRAAVNIGEYQFFLQTRTGEKMPFHLRPSASGFIPGLLPRRHNVLLYTVPKGDESEALLRDCTLDFYVVADDDRNHPHKMQNDGQGPDLHAGDLHHSLWFTPTADIQETLDLYVVQTGLPFADAVLADTLMLEPRLPRLVVLTDFRALFDEFHEVSQRYPSNQRDPQIKDQNQNRILDYYDLVERIREYADAHAGVVVDVRRNAYVDPAVDYYADTLTRVLMGWDIDALVSALPRSSVKSVAIVGTDGVVPYLRAPASEGAADETRFPRIEADNTRNPTLADIADPAYYGKGRWMSDAQYGTFDLFRSLPDVLRLDMAVGRVFRDFPLDLIALIDRQEQPLYLHKDFSRAWAMETKNDYVDFEELVEEFVLPALRGHYGPGYTTRLNWRPSRMPGYPRFAYGAYWLSGNRLLRPDDEYWQPEDIKDRVRTDSDLLIFIGHGNGKGVSDGEGESFIGRGDLAAGIVAGPAISHFGLVISSGCHTGLLPAFRDSPTWRQNWLSNAVLDANAALIAATSYDVSASFLGVQLDVYHDQMRRLVLERLFNDRYPTIGDVLVAANRSYGLRRTGGDDNDIRTLYTVNLIGLPTQPVDRGYGNRPGQAATLHQGVSAQTTAAGQTTHTATRSVVIPHFEALTDAQGRVGFTIPHNGGLDGESGAPGLPVVRHSYPLPLAATAVDVTLTDTEFRDYGAPVQMIPTVLIEKSWGPQPGSAALTNPYPQTLLRHRIYTDAGGLRLDVELIPLQYNPESGQVTLYDRMDYRITYNAPATYTVQGVVVNNGAPVAVDQDDLPIGVTVDAVQPFSGALAWQILDGSGVLLDAGAGAVALDAGVSRVDLAGEALGWAPGPKQVLVSLSSAENITQTSVVVAGGQAIFTVQGNSLELDTDGSTYGREATSATLTAVVRNETGAQVSGQAGGFTSQLDGDSLTLTWREGSSYTATLDLSTILTGQHALSVTLNGQVAETGVLVDRDPPTSTLDSPAIVYTPAFTATLSGGDDLSGVDVYHVQYRAGANAAWTDWLTRTTGYDYTHTGLNDLTLTFGPTKPVVLEAGATYCFRVRATDRAGNQEPEHAQPDGCTQSAGTERFDIYLPLLVRQLVEVGRIYLPLLVK
;
A
#
# COMPACT_ATOMS: atom_id res chain seq x y z
N THR A 1 43.33 -5.52 -41.10
CA THR A 1 43.50 -6.94 -41.47
C THR A 1 42.24 -7.39 -42.20
N THR A 2 42.41 -8.29 -43.15
CA THR A 2 41.48 -8.72 -44.20
C THR A 2 40.08 -9.13 -43.72
N VAL A 3 39.10 -8.81 -44.56
CA VAL A 3 37.70 -9.29 -44.56
C VAL A 3 37.65 -10.82 -44.57
N GLY A 4 36.76 -11.39 -43.75
CA GLY A 4 36.35 -12.80 -43.80
C GLY A 4 34.91 -12.94 -43.33
N ALA A 5 34.01 -13.17 -44.30
CA ALA A 5 32.59 -13.42 -44.08
C ALA A 5 32.33 -14.91 -43.86
N THR A 6 31.39 -15.25 -42.97
CA THR A 6 30.56 -16.46 -43.11
C THR A 6 29.13 -16.19 -42.67
N ARG A 7 28.26 -16.41 -43.66
CA ARG A 7 26.79 -16.42 -43.75
C ARG A 7 26.00 -17.04 -42.59
N ASP A 8 24.90 -16.34 -42.31
CA ASP A 8 23.58 -16.81 -41.85
C ASP A 8 22.99 -18.02 -42.58
N THR A 9 22.14 -18.76 -41.87
CA THR A 9 20.81 -19.21 -42.36
C THR A 9 19.83 -19.39 -41.20
N GLY A 10 18.67 -18.70 -41.19
CA GLY A 10 17.45 -19.16 -40.46
C GLY A 10 16.50 -18.14 -39.78
N THR A 11 16.09 -17.06 -40.45
CA THR A 11 14.85 -16.22 -40.34
C THR A 11 13.59 -16.79 -39.62
N TYR A 12 12.99 -16.18 -38.57
CA TYR A 12 11.92 -15.10 -38.43
C TYR A 12 10.52 -15.64 -38.00
N PRO A 13 9.50 -14.87 -37.51
CA PRO A 13 9.38 -13.49 -36.92
C PRO A 13 8.58 -13.46 -35.56
N TYR A 14 8.74 -12.52 -34.61
CA TYR A 14 8.19 -11.15 -34.53
C TYR A 14 8.95 -10.40 -33.43
N GLY A 15 9.65 -9.32 -33.78
CA GLY A 15 10.25 -8.38 -32.83
C GLY A 15 9.93 -6.97 -33.29
N LEU A 16 9.26 -6.20 -32.43
CA LEU A 16 9.02 -4.77 -32.63
C LEU A 16 10.25 -4.01 -32.12
N ASP A 17 10.94 -3.36 -33.05
CA ASP A 17 12.00 -2.39 -32.82
C ASP A 17 11.51 -1.21 -31.97
N ARG A 18 12.24 -0.89 -30.88
CA ARG A 18 12.37 0.49 -30.37
C ARG A 18 13.81 0.93 -30.58
N GLN A 19 14.03 1.64 -31.68
CA GLN A 19 15.24 2.45 -31.86
C GLN A 19 15.26 3.57 -30.81
N GLY A 20 16.38 3.66 -30.09
CA GLY A 20 16.69 4.78 -29.21
C GLY A 20 16.86 6.07 -30.01
N SER A 21 15.99 7.04 -29.74
CA SER A 21 16.19 8.43 -30.11
C SER A 21 16.99 9.11 -28.99
N THR A 22 18.30 9.18 -29.13
CA THR A 22 19.11 10.18 -28.42
C THR A 22 18.80 11.53 -29.04
N GLY A 23 18.11 12.40 -28.29
CA GLY A 23 17.88 13.78 -28.66
C GLY A 23 19.20 14.54 -28.64
N ALA A 24 19.80 14.76 -29.81
CA ALA A 24 20.89 15.69 -29.97
C ALA A 24 20.34 17.12 -29.88
N VAL A 25 20.76 17.85 -28.83
CA VAL A 25 20.64 19.31 -28.77
C VAL A 25 21.58 19.88 -29.83
N VAL A 26 21.00 20.55 -30.83
CA VAL A 26 21.72 21.30 -31.86
C VAL A 26 22.04 22.69 -31.29
N GLU A 27 23.26 22.89 -30.81
CA GLU A 27 23.80 24.24 -30.61
C GLU A 27 24.49 24.72 -31.88
N HIS A 28 23.94 25.80 -32.43
CA HIS A 28 24.51 26.56 -33.54
C HIS A 28 25.82 27.25 -33.12
N SER A 29 26.95 26.82 -33.69
CA SER A 29 28.15 27.65 -33.77
C SER A 29 28.38 28.05 -35.23
N GLY A 30 28.44 29.37 -35.46
CA GLY A 30 28.46 29.99 -36.77
C GLY A 30 29.76 29.80 -37.56
N PRO A 31 29.73 30.03 -38.88
CA PRO A 31 30.87 29.83 -39.76
C PRO A 31 31.75 31.08 -39.79
N GLN A 32 33.06 30.93 -39.68
CA GLN A 32 33.99 31.97 -40.10
C GLN A 32 35.12 31.42 -40.98
N ASN A 33 35.04 31.86 -42.25
CA ASN A 33 36.12 32.25 -43.16
C ASN A 33 36.97 31.14 -43.82
N THR A 34 36.38 30.49 -44.82
CA THR A 34 37.08 30.18 -46.07
C THR A 34 36.92 31.34 -47.05
N LEU A 35 38.04 31.82 -47.61
CA LEU A 35 38.09 32.82 -48.68
C LEU A 35 38.76 32.15 -49.90
N ASP A 36 38.04 32.15 -51.03
CA ASP A 36 38.43 31.69 -52.35
C ASP A 36 39.60 32.49 -52.97
N VAL A 37 40.33 31.92 -53.95
CA VAL A 37 40.28 32.30 -55.39
C VAL A 37 41.27 31.48 -56.26
N GLU A 38 40.66 30.85 -57.29
CA GLU A 38 41.08 30.48 -58.67
C GLU A 38 42.25 29.55 -59.09
N ARG A 39 41.87 28.70 -60.05
CA ARG A 39 42.68 27.86 -60.95
C ARG A 39 43.30 28.68 -62.09
N ILE A 40 44.47 28.23 -62.60
CA ILE A 40 44.76 27.85 -64.01
C ILE A 40 46.12 27.09 -64.05
N ARG A 41 46.21 26.03 -64.86
CA ARG A 41 47.44 25.31 -65.32
C ARG A 41 47.47 25.37 -66.87
N PRO A 42 48.57 25.04 -67.60
CA PRO A 42 50.03 25.10 -67.33
C PRO A 42 50.81 25.76 -68.52
N PRO A 43 52.17 25.81 -68.51
CA PRO A 43 52.94 24.83 -69.30
C PRO A 43 54.20 24.29 -68.59
N GLN A 44 54.79 23.27 -69.23
CA GLN A 44 55.72 22.27 -68.72
C GLN A 44 57.14 22.73 -68.29
N GLN A 45 57.61 22.08 -67.20
CA GLN A 45 58.96 21.71 -66.72
C GLN A 45 60.23 22.19 -67.43
N PRO A 46 61.26 22.52 -66.62
CA PRO A 46 62.37 21.58 -66.38
C PRO A 46 62.60 21.27 -64.88
N PRO A 47 63.31 20.18 -64.53
CA PRO A 47 63.46 19.73 -63.14
C PRO A 47 64.47 20.61 -62.40
N GLN A 48 64.07 21.17 -61.26
CA GLN A 48 64.94 21.80 -60.28
C GLN A 48 64.32 21.69 -58.88
N PRO A 49 65.14 21.82 -57.84
CA PRO A 49 65.75 20.77 -57.01
C PRO A 49 64.72 20.12 -56.06
N PRO A 50 65.02 19.05 -55.31
CA PRO A 50 64.11 18.62 -54.25
C PRO A 50 63.97 19.76 -53.26
N GLU A 51 62.77 20.31 -53.17
CA GLU A 51 62.42 21.22 -52.08
C GLU A 51 62.62 20.45 -50.79
N THR A 52 63.61 20.89 -50.01
CA THR A 52 63.89 20.31 -48.71
C THR A 52 62.76 20.77 -47.78
N PHE A 53 61.93 19.84 -47.33
CA PHE A 53 60.81 20.14 -46.46
C PHE A 53 60.87 19.33 -45.17
N ALA A 54 60.76 20.02 -44.04
CA ALA A 54 60.68 19.44 -42.71
C ALA A 54 59.33 19.84 -42.08
N LEU A 55 58.65 18.88 -41.48
CA LEU A 55 57.44 19.13 -40.70
C LEU A 55 57.49 18.36 -39.39
N ALA A 56 57.01 19.00 -38.33
CA ALA A 56 56.82 18.38 -37.04
C ALA A 56 55.43 18.78 -36.51
N ALA A 57 54.70 17.81 -35.97
CA ALA A 57 53.40 18.01 -35.35
C ALA A 57 53.35 17.23 -34.04
N THR A 58 52.66 17.76 -33.04
CA THR A 58 52.41 17.06 -31.77
C THR A 58 50.91 16.90 -31.57
N THR A 59 50.49 15.72 -31.12
CA THR A 59 49.12 15.42 -30.72
C THR A 59 49.11 14.89 -29.30
N ALA A 60 48.20 15.39 -28.48
CA ALA A 60 47.86 14.78 -27.20
C ALA A 60 46.56 14.00 -27.37
N THR A 61 46.61 12.69 -27.12
CA THR A 61 45.44 11.82 -27.13
C THR A 61 45.23 11.30 -25.71
N PRO A 62 44.30 11.90 -24.94
CA PRO A 62 43.82 11.27 -23.71
C PRO A 62 43.24 9.88 -24.00
N GLU A 63 43.32 8.96 -23.03
CA GLU A 63 42.67 7.66 -23.16
C GLU A 63 41.12 7.78 -23.21
N GLY A 64 40.52 8.85 -22.68
CA GLY A 64 39.11 9.25 -22.85
C GLY A 64 38.87 10.48 -23.77
N TRP A 65 37.65 10.64 -24.31
CA TRP A 65 37.25 11.77 -25.18
C TRP A 65 36.40 12.81 -24.40
N PRO A 66 36.46 14.13 -24.69
CA PRO A 66 37.62 15.02 -24.73
C PRO A 66 37.93 15.66 -23.33
N GLY A 67 39.15 15.50 -22.81
CA GLY A 67 39.64 16.07 -21.53
C GLY A 67 40.52 15.08 -20.74
N VAL A 68 41.10 15.46 -19.59
CA VAL A 68 41.94 14.55 -18.75
C VAL A 68 41.61 14.70 -17.26
N TYR A 69 41.41 13.59 -16.56
CA TYR A 69 41.25 13.53 -15.10
C TYR A 69 42.60 13.40 -14.35
N ALA A 70 42.58 13.45 -13.01
CA ALA A 70 43.69 12.94 -12.20
C ALA A 70 43.93 11.46 -12.55
N THR A 71 45.18 11.01 -12.51
CA THR A 71 45.62 9.62 -12.75
C THR A 71 45.29 9.01 -14.13
N GLU A 72 44.66 9.75 -15.05
CA GLU A 72 44.43 9.34 -16.43
C GLU A 72 45.71 9.43 -17.29
N ARG A 73 45.80 8.57 -18.30
CA ARG A 73 46.92 8.54 -19.23
C ARG A 73 46.72 9.48 -20.40
N ILE A 74 47.75 10.27 -20.69
CA ILE A 74 47.85 11.09 -21.91
C ILE A 74 48.93 10.49 -22.80
N THR A 75 48.55 10.06 -24.01
CA THR A 75 49.51 9.70 -25.05
C THR A 75 49.95 10.95 -25.80
N TYR A 76 51.22 11.31 -25.70
CA TYR A 76 51.83 12.32 -26.56
C TYR A 76 52.50 11.64 -27.75
N THR A 77 52.13 12.07 -28.96
CA THR A 77 52.77 11.61 -30.20
C THR A 77 53.29 12.81 -30.97
N ILE A 78 54.61 12.85 -31.15
CA ILE A 78 55.31 13.82 -31.98
C ILE A 78 55.59 13.15 -33.33
N SER A 79 54.87 13.53 -34.36
CA SER A 79 55.05 13.06 -35.73
C SER A 79 56.03 13.97 -36.46
N LEU A 80 57.04 13.38 -37.08
CA LEU A 80 58.13 14.06 -37.76
C LEU A 80 58.17 13.61 -39.22
N SER A 81 58.35 14.54 -40.15
CA SER A 81 58.48 14.23 -41.57
C SER A 81 59.62 15.02 -42.20
N TRP A 82 60.39 14.36 -43.06
CA TRP A 82 61.52 14.92 -43.78
C TRP A 82 61.51 14.48 -45.23
N GLN A 83 61.70 15.43 -46.13
CA GLN A 83 61.97 15.18 -47.53
C GLN A 83 63.18 16.01 -47.92
N GLY A 84 64.33 15.38 -48.13
CA GLY A 84 65.57 16.03 -48.53
C GLY A 84 66.55 15.05 -49.17
N GLU A 85 67.41 15.55 -50.06
CA GLU A 85 68.49 14.77 -50.68
C GLU A 85 69.67 14.53 -49.74
N GLU A 86 69.82 15.37 -48.72
CA GLU A 86 70.83 15.21 -47.68
C GLU A 86 70.26 14.57 -46.42
N GLU A 87 71.19 14.01 -45.66
CA GLU A 87 70.93 13.34 -44.41
C GLU A 87 70.69 14.36 -43.29
N ALA A 88 69.59 14.24 -42.55
CA ALA A 88 69.22 15.21 -41.52
C ALA A 88 69.31 14.58 -40.12
N LEU A 89 70.07 15.21 -39.22
CA LEU A 89 70.07 14.85 -37.79
C LEU A 89 68.74 15.21 -37.16
N ILE A 90 68.21 14.31 -36.34
CA ILE A 90 66.97 14.51 -35.60
C ILE A 90 67.31 14.63 -34.12
N GLN A 91 66.84 15.70 -33.47
CA GLN A 91 66.87 15.84 -32.02
C GLN A 91 65.51 16.30 -31.51
N VAL A 92 64.85 15.49 -30.70
CA VAL A 92 63.62 15.85 -29.99
C VAL A 92 63.97 16.01 -28.51
N SER A 93 63.58 17.14 -27.92
CA SER A 93 63.66 17.38 -26.48
C SER A 93 62.28 17.82 -26.00
N ASP A 94 61.69 17.04 -25.10
CA ASP A 94 60.36 17.28 -24.56
C ASP A 94 60.43 17.26 -23.04
N ARG A 95 59.82 18.25 -22.37
CA ARG A 95 59.71 18.29 -20.92
C ARG A 95 58.31 17.82 -20.53
N ILE A 96 58.26 16.74 -19.75
CA ILE A 96 57.01 16.20 -19.22
C ILE A 96 56.31 17.30 -18.40
N PRO A 97 55.00 17.54 -18.63
CA PRO A 97 54.23 18.55 -17.91
C PRO A 97 54.34 18.38 -16.38
N LEU A 98 54.28 19.51 -15.65
CA LEU A 98 54.11 19.48 -14.20
C LEU A 98 52.76 18.85 -13.85
N GLY A 99 52.71 18.05 -12.78
CA GLY A 99 51.53 17.26 -12.41
C GLY A 99 51.28 16.02 -13.29
N ALA A 100 52.28 15.53 -14.04
CA ALA A 100 52.18 14.24 -14.74
C ALA A 100 53.51 13.47 -14.75
N SER A 101 53.45 12.16 -14.57
CA SER A 101 54.59 11.25 -14.52
C SER A 101 54.66 10.35 -15.76
N LEU A 102 55.86 10.14 -16.32
CA LEU A 102 56.03 9.24 -17.46
C LEU A 102 55.66 7.79 -17.07
N VAL A 103 54.78 7.14 -17.83
CA VAL A 103 54.48 5.72 -17.68
C VAL A 103 55.70 4.91 -18.09
N ALA A 104 56.25 4.12 -17.17
CA ALA A 104 57.43 3.31 -17.41
C ALA A 104 57.23 2.38 -18.63
N GLY A 105 58.21 2.37 -19.55
CA GLY A 105 58.16 1.54 -20.76
C GLY A 105 57.25 2.05 -21.88
N SER A 106 56.54 3.17 -21.70
CA SER A 106 55.65 3.74 -22.74
C SER A 106 56.36 4.45 -23.90
N LEU A 107 57.65 4.73 -23.73
CA LEU A 107 58.47 5.45 -24.70
C LEU A 107 58.75 4.57 -25.92
N SER A 108 58.23 4.96 -27.08
CA SER A 108 58.38 4.28 -28.36
C SER A 108 58.71 5.29 -29.46
N TRP A 109 59.37 4.85 -30.52
CA TRP A 109 59.77 5.74 -31.61
C TRP A 109 59.87 5.00 -32.95
N GLY A 110 59.72 5.76 -34.03
CA GLY A 110 59.75 5.26 -35.40
C GLY A 110 61.17 4.95 -35.91
N PRO A 111 61.29 4.41 -37.13
CA PRO A 111 62.48 3.74 -37.65
C PRO A 111 63.71 4.65 -37.82
N TYR A 112 63.54 5.98 -37.81
CA TYR A 112 64.62 6.94 -38.01
C TYR A 112 65.15 7.56 -36.70
N ILE A 113 64.64 7.12 -35.55
CA ILE A 113 65.15 7.50 -34.22
C ILE A 113 66.01 6.34 -33.70
N THR A 114 67.26 6.62 -33.31
CA THR A 114 68.22 5.58 -32.87
C THR A 114 68.14 5.33 -31.38
N ARG A 115 67.83 6.35 -30.58
CA ARG A 115 67.65 6.23 -29.14
C ARG A 115 66.75 7.32 -28.59
N CYS A 116 65.92 6.96 -27.62
CA CYS A 116 65.29 7.90 -26.71
C CYS A 116 65.68 7.57 -25.27
N GLN A 117 65.85 8.60 -24.44
CA GLN A 117 66.09 8.47 -23.01
C GLN A 117 65.18 9.43 -22.23
N TYR A 118 64.57 8.90 -21.16
CA TYR A 118 63.89 9.71 -20.16
C TYR A 118 64.88 10.05 -19.04
N ASN A 119 64.99 11.34 -18.71
CA ASN A 119 65.77 11.81 -17.57
C ASN A 119 64.81 12.22 -16.44
N PRO A 120 64.75 11.48 -15.33
CA PRO A 120 63.81 11.74 -14.24
C PRO A 120 64.09 13.04 -13.49
N GLY A 121 65.34 13.52 -13.44
CA GLY A 121 65.70 14.76 -12.75
C GLY A 121 65.02 16.01 -13.34
N PRO A 122 65.32 16.39 -14.60
CA PRO A 122 64.67 17.50 -15.27
C PRO A 122 63.26 17.18 -15.81
N ARG A 123 62.78 15.93 -15.62
CA ARG A 123 61.53 15.36 -16.18
C ARG A 123 61.45 15.54 -17.70
N SER A 124 62.45 15.08 -18.44
CA SER A 124 62.51 15.30 -19.90
C SER A 124 62.78 14.04 -20.71
N VAL A 125 62.14 13.91 -21.86
CA VAL A 125 62.42 12.91 -22.90
C VAL A 125 63.34 13.53 -23.94
N THR A 126 64.46 12.89 -24.24
CA THR A 126 65.35 13.29 -25.33
C THR A 126 65.55 12.15 -26.31
N CYS A 127 65.20 12.37 -27.57
CA CYS A 127 65.37 11.41 -28.65
C CYS A 127 66.36 11.94 -29.68
N ASN A 128 67.25 11.09 -30.15
CA ASN A 128 68.18 11.41 -31.23
C ASN A 128 68.02 10.39 -32.36
N GLY A 129 68.17 10.85 -33.58
CA GLY A 129 67.95 10.05 -34.78
C GLY A 129 68.55 10.69 -36.01
N LYS A 130 68.24 10.10 -37.16
CA LYS A 130 68.73 10.57 -38.45
C LYS A 130 67.82 10.12 -39.58
N PHE A 131 67.38 11.05 -40.40
CA PHE A 131 66.73 10.72 -41.67
C PHE A 131 67.80 10.50 -42.75
N PRO A 132 67.72 9.42 -43.55
CA PRO A 132 68.56 9.27 -44.72
C PRO A 132 68.15 10.27 -45.81
N GLY A 133 69.12 10.77 -46.58
CA GLY A 133 68.86 11.61 -47.75
C GLY A 133 68.33 10.78 -48.91
N THR A 134 67.09 11.02 -49.34
CA THR A 134 66.40 10.15 -50.32
C THR A 134 65.53 10.90 -51.33
N GLY A 135 65.28 12.21 -51.14
CA GLY A 135 64.39 13.01 -52.00
C GLY A 135 62.90 12.63 -51.95
N VAL A 136 62.52 11.57 -51.23
CA VAL A 136 61.13 11.14 -50.99
C VAL A 136 60.71 11.43 -49.55
N GLY A 137 59.44 11.71 -49.31
CA GLY A 137 58.93 12.00 -47.97
C GLY A 137 59.04 10.81 -47.03
N LEU A 138 59.83 10.97 -45.95
CA LEU A 138 60.02 9.98 -44.89
C LEU A 138 59.33 10.46 -43.61
N GLY A 139 58.66 9.54 -42.91
CA GLY A 139 58.00 9.80 -41.63
C GLY A 139 58.63 9.03 -40.48
N THR A 140 58.74 9.64 -39.30
CA THR A 140 59.02 8.96 -38.03
C THR A 140 58.15 9.55 -36.93
N TYR A 141 58.22 8.97 -35.73
CA TYR A 141 57.52 9.49 -34.57
C TYR A 141 58.32 9.30 -33.29
N VAL A 142 58.00 10.09 -32.27
CA VAL A 142 58.31 9.83 -30.87
C VAL A 142 56.99 9.79 -30.12
N ARG A 143 56.73 8.71 -29.39
CA ARG A 143 55.52 8.52 -28.62
C ARG A 143 55.86 8.16 -27.19
N PHE A 144 55.17 8.77 -26.24
CA PHE A 144 55.25 8.40 -24.84
C PHE A 144 53.92 8.62 -24.15
N VAL A 145 53.69 7.90 -23.07
CA VAL A 145 52.48 8.02 -22.25
C VAL A 145 52.88 8.61 -20.91
N VAL A 146 52.14 9.62 -20.47
CA VAL A 146 52.23 10.12 -19.09
C VAL A 146 50.95 9.76 -18.36
N THR A 147 51.01 9.61 -17.05
CA THR A 147 49.87 9.52 -16.14
C THR A 147 49.84 10.81 -15.33
N THR A 148 48.70 11.48 -15.24
CA THR A 148 48.55 12.68 -14.41
C THR A 148 48.66 12.33 -12.93
N ASP A 149 49.27 13.19 -12.12
CA ASP A 149 49.42 13.00 -10.67
C ASP A 149 48.16 13.59 -9.96
N CYS A 150 47.92 13.25 -8.69
CA CYS A 150 46.77 13.79 -7.89
C CYS A 150 46.92 15.28 -7.50
N GLU A 151 47.85 16.03 -8.08
CA GLU A 151 48.13 17.43 -7.72
C GLU A 151 47.11 18.40 -8.33
N ILE A 152 45.92 18.51 -7.72
CA ILE A 152 44.87 19.48 -8.14
C ILE A 152 45.39 20.93 -8.17
N GLY A 153 46.36 21.28 -7.32
CA GLY A 153 46.98 22.62 -7.29
C GLY A 153 47.76 23.00 -8.56
N ALA A 154 48.21 22.03 -9.36
CA ALA A 154 48.84 22.27 -10.65
C ALA A 154 47.83 22.62 -11.77
N TRP A 155 46.52 22.50 -11.48
CA TRP A 155 45.43 22.63 -12.45
C TRP A 155 44.96 24.08 -12.64
N ARG A 156 45.57 25.05 -11.95
CA ARG A 156 45.28 26.49 -12.12
C ARG A 156 45.66 27.04 -13.51
N ALA A 157 46.26 26.24 -14.38
CA ALA A 157 46.91 26.67 -15.62
C ALA A 157 46.24 26.17 -16.92
N ALA A 158 44.90 26.14 -17.00
CA ALA A 158 44.16 25.92 -18.25
C ALA A 158 44.62 24.67 -19.05
N GLY A 159 44.83 23.55 -18.37
CA GLY A 159 45.09 22.23 -18.92
C GLY A 159 46.55 21.78 -18.91
N PHE A 160 46.78 20.50 -19.23
CA PHE A 160 48.11 19.91 -19.36
C PHE A 160 48.77 20.41 -20.65
N LEU A 161 49.68 21.38 -20.53
CA LEU A 161 50.44 21.92 -21.65
C LEU A 161 51.75 21.14 -21.85
N ASN A 162 51.85 20.38 -22.93
CA ASN A 162 53.10 19.76 -23.35
C ASN A 162 53.85 20.67 -24.34
N ARG A 163 55.17 20.80 -24.18
CA ARG A 163 56.04 21.60 -25.05
C ARG A 163 57.25 20.78 -25.47
N ALA A 164 57.41 20.58 -26.77
CA ALA A 164 58.54 19.87 -27.36
C ALA A 164 59.34 20.79 -28.30
N ALA A 165 60.67 20.73 -28.19
CA ALA A 165 61.60 21.30 -29.16
C ALA A 165 62.11 20.19 -30.08
N VAL A 166 61.98 20.38 -31.38
CA VAL A 166 62.39 19.43 -32.41
C VAL A 166 63.34 20.09 -33.38
N ASN A 167 64.52 19.51 -33.59
CA ASN A 167 65.45 19.90 -34.64
C ASN A 167 65.53 18.79 -35.70
N ILE A 168 65.35 19.13 -36.97
CA ILE A 168 65.56 18.24 -38.13
C ILE A 168 66.53 18.96 -39.08
N GLY A 169 67.79 18.55 -39.12
CA GLY A 169 68.83 19.30 -39.83
C GLY A 169 69.00 20.71 -39.24
N GLU A 170 68.89 21.74 -40.09
CA GLU A 170 68.93 23.15 -39.67
C GLU A 170 67.56 23.71 -39.22
N TYR A 171 66.48 22.93 -39.37
CA TYR A 171 65.12 23.37 -39.06
C TYR A 171 64.77 23.10 -37.60
N GLN A 172 64.29 24.13 -36.90
CA GLN A 172 63.86 24.06 -35.51
C GLN A 172 62.36 24.32 -35.38
N PHE A 173 61.66 23.44 -34.67
CA PHE A 173 60.23 23.51 -34.39
C PHE A 173 59.99 23.55 -32.88
N PHE A 174 59.03 24.37 -32.45
CA PHE A 174 58.51 24.40 -31.09
C PHE A 174 57.05 24.00 -31.12
N LEU A 175 56.77 22.80 -30.65
CA LEU A 175 55.45 22.19 -30.69
C LEU A 175 54.78 22.34 -29.33
N GLN A 176 53.49 22.61 -29.35
CA GLN A 176 52.67 22.63 -28.14
C GLN A 176 51.31 21.98 -28.40
N THR A 177 50.83 21.24 -27.42
CA THR A 177 49.47 20.69 -27.41
C THR A 177 48.92 20.83 -26.00
N ARG A 178 47.60 21.05 -25.91
CA ARG A 178 46.87 21.27 -24.66
C ARG A 178 45.72 20.28 -24.59
N THR A 179 45.59 19.67 -23.43
CA THR A 179 44.44 18.81 -23.08
C THR A 179 43.56 19.55 -22.08
N GLY A 180 42.23 19.57 -22.32
CA GLY A 180 41.26 20.22 -21.42
C GLY A 180 41.14 19.51 -20.08
N GLU A 181 40.69 20.24 -19.05
CA GLU A 181 40.51 19.73 -17.68
C GLU A 181 39.12 19.10 -17.53
N LYS A 182 39.02 17.96 -16.82
CA LYS A 182 37.74 17.45 -16.32
C LYS A 182 37.81 17.28 -14.81
N MET A 183 36.81 17.82 -14.10
CA MET A 183 36.64 17.59 -12.65
C MET A 183 35.68 16.42 -12.44
N PRO A 184 36.05 15.41 -11.63
CA PRO A 184 35.38 14.11 -11.62
C PRO A 184 34.14 14.01 -10.72
N PHE A 185 33.71 15.09 -10.07
CA PHE A 185 32.60 15.05 -9.12
C PHE A 185 31.46 15.99 -9.50
N HIS A 186 30.24 15.52 -9.27
CA HIS A 186 29.02 16.30 -9.29
C HIS A 186 28.54 16.57 -7.87
N LEU A 187 27.92 17.73 -7.67
CA LEU A 187 27.14 18.01 -6.46
C LEU A 187 25.69 17.58 -6.69
N ARG A 188 25.15 16.82 -5.74
CA ARG A 188 23.77 16.35 -5.76
C ARG A 188 23.07 16.71 -4.46
N PRO A 189 21.80 17.15 -4.52
CA PRO A 189 20.98 17.32 -3.33
C PRO A 189 20.06 16.12 -3.12
N SER A 190 19.56 15.92 -1.89
CA SER A 190 18.44 15.01 -1.61
C SER A 190 17.07 15.57 -1.99
N ALA A 191 16.99 16.88 -2.28
CA ALA A 191 15.79 17.57 -2.73
C ALA A 191 16.17 18.65 -3.76
N SER A 192 15.48 18.71 -4.91
CA SER A 192 15.75 19.70 -5.96
C SER A 192 15.27 21.13 -5.62
N GLY A 193 14.66 21.30 -4.45
CA GLY A 193 14.18 22.58 -3.93
C GLY A 193 13.80 22.45 -2.46
N PHE A 194 13.37 23.55 -1.84
CA PHE A 194 13.05 23.56 -0.42
C PHE A 194 11.73 24.26 -0.09
N ILE A 195 11.12 23.89 1.04
CA ILE A 195 9.90 24.56 1.51
C ILE A 195 10.30 25.86 2.23
N PRO A 196 9.91 27.04 1.73
CA PRO A 196 10.26 28.31 2.35
C PRO A 196 9.59 28.45 3.71
N GLY A 197 10.32 28.99 4.69
CA GLY A 197 9.79 29.23 6.04
C GLY A 197 9.26 28.00 6.80
N LEU A 198 9.68 26.78 6.45
CA LEU A 198 9.27 25.55 7.15
C LEU A 198 9.47 25.66 8.67
N LEU A 199 8.48 25.18 9.45
CA LEU A 199 8.49 25.15 10.91
C LEU A 199 8.30 23.70 11.39
N PRO A 200 8.82 23.30 12.56
CA PRO A 200 9.48 24.15 13.58
C PRO A 200 10.91 24.58 13.20
N ARG A 201 11.49 23.99 12.16
CA ARG A 201 12.84 24.30 11.67
C ARG A 201 12.85 24.53 10.17
N ARG A 202 13.80 25.36 9.74
CA ARG A 202 14.10 25.55 8.32
C ARG A 202 14.45 24.22 7.66
N HIS A 203 14.08 24.13 6.39
CA HIS A 203 14.33 22.94 5.59
C HIS A 203 15.84 22.67 5.46
N ASN A 204 16.25 21.41 5.65
CA ASN A 204 17.64 20.97 5.59
C ASN A 204 17.75 19.99 4.43
N VAL A 205 18.73 20.22 3.54
CA VAL A 205 18.96 19.39 2.36
C VAL A 205 20.28 18.66 2.55
N LEU A 206 20.29 17.34 2.31
CA LEU A 206 21.53 16.58 2.25
C LEU A 206 22.20 16.88 0.92
N LEU A 207 23.40 17.45 0.95
CA LEU A 207 24.25 17.57 -0.21
C LEU A 207 25.27 16.45 -0.18
N TYR A 208 25.52 15.82 -1.32
CA TYR A 208 26.53 14.76 -1.45
C TYR A 208 27.21 14.83 -2.81
N THR A 209 28.43 14.29 -2.89
CA THR A 209 29.19 14.21 -4.13
C THR A 209 29.03 12.86 -4.81
N VAL A 210 28.83 12.83 -6.12
CA VAL A 210 28.85 11.60 -6.93
C VAL A 210 29.90 11.71 -8.05
N PRO A 211 30.57 10.60 -8.46
CA PRO A 211 31.50 10.62 -9.60
C PRO A 211 30.82 10.92 -10.96
N LYS A 212 31.53 11.48 -11.95
CA LYS A 212 31.03 11.65 -13.33
C LYS A 212 31.18 10.36 -14.15
N GLY A 213 30.20 10.06 -15.02
CA GLY A 213 29.88 8.73 -15.57
C GLY A 213 30.90 7.97 -16.46
N ASP A 214 32.09 8.48 -16.76
CA ASP A 214 33.02 7.86 -17.73
C ASP A 214 34.32 7.26 -17.12
N GLU A 215 34.50 7.26 -15.80
CA GLU A 215 35.79 7.12 -15.12
C GLU A 215 36.01 5.83 -14.30
N SER A 216 37.23 5.27 -14.23
CA SER A 216 37.48 4.07 -13.40
C SER A 216 37.66 4.40 -11.90
N GLU A 217 36.89 3.76 -11.01
CA GLU A 217 36.96 3.92 -9.54
C GLU A 217 38.37 3.84 -8.93
N ALA A 218 39.25 3.01 -9.51
CA ALA A 218 40.63 2.85 -9.05
C ALA A 218 41.44 4.16 -9.13
N LEU A 219 41.04 5.11 -9.98
CA LEU A 219 41.71 6.38 -10.19
C LEU A 219 41.34 7.45 -9.15
N LEU A 220 40.14 7.34 -8.54
CA LEU A 220 39.61 8.32 -7.58
C LEU A 220 39.96 8.00 -6.12
N ARG A 221 40.15 6.72 -5.76
CA ARG A 221 40.49 6.28 -4.40
C ARG A 221 41.92 6.66 -3.96
N ASP A 222 42.83 6.85 -4.92
CA ASP A 222 44.24 7.15 -4.64
C ASP A 222 44.52 8.64 -4.39
N CYS A 223 43.57 9.53 -4.67
CA CYS A 223 43.69 10.96 -4.41
C CYS A 223 43.02 11.34 -3.07
N THR A 224 43.79 11.91 -2.14
CA THR A 224 43.25 12.46 -0.88
C THR A 224 42.74 13.88 -1.10
N LEU A 225 41.41 14.03 -1.12
CA LEU A 225 40.72 15.28 -1.47
C LEU A 225 39.83 15.78 -0.32
N ASP A 226 39.77 17.10 -0.16
CA ASP A 226 38.79 17.80 0.65
C ASP A 226 37.79 18.52 -0.26
N PHE A 227 36.52 18.50 0.12
CA PHE A 227 35.40 19.07 -0.64
C PHE A 227 34.74 20.19 0.16
N TYR A 228 34.36 21.26 -0.53
CA TYR A 228 33.74 22.44 0.06
C TYR A 228 32.57 22.89 -0.80
N VAL A 229 31.49 23.34 -0.17
CA VAL A 229 30.38 24.04 -0.83
C VAL A 229 30.44 25.51 -0.48
N VAL A 230 30.32 26.36 -1.49
CA VAL A 230 30.18 27.81 -1.35
C VAL A 230 28.79 28.21 -1.82
N ALA A 231 28.02 28.85 -0.94
CA ALA A 231 26.72 29.41 -1.28
C ALA A 231 26.89 30.86 -1.78
N ASP A 232 26.24 31.20 -2.89
CA ASP A 232 26.15 32.54 -3.48
C ASP A 232 27.49 33.29 -3.60
N ASP A 233 28.54 32.56 -4.02
CA ASP A 233 29.93 33.02 -4.14
C ASP A 233 30.55 33.58 -2.84
N ASP A 234 30.00 33.26 -1.65
CA ASP A 234 30.60 33.62 -0.36
C ASP A 234 31.81 32.74 -0.01
N ARG A 235 32.90 32.94 -0.75
CA ARG A 235 34.17 32.23 -0.57
C ARG A 235 34.84 32.49 0.77
N ASN A 236 34.34 33.40 1.61
CA ASN A 236 34.87 33.63 2.94
C ASN A 236 34.33 32.62 3.96
N HIS A 237 33.21 31.97 3.67
CA HIS A 237 32.55 31.00 4.55
C HIS A 237 32.28 29.67 3.84
N PRO A 238 33.32 28.98 3.32
CA PRO A 238 33.12 27.70 2.65
C PRO A 238 32.70 26.61 3.66
N HIS A 239 31.70 25.81 3.29
CA HIS A 239 31.21 24.70 4.09
C HIS A 239 31.96 23.41 3.71
N LYS A 240 32.78 22.88 4.62
CA LYS A 240 33.50 21.62 4.37
C LYS A 240 32.53 20.43 4.40
N MET A 241 32.61 19.57 3.40
CA MET A 241 31.89 18.29 3.34
C MET A 241 32.68 17.19 4.07
N GLN A 242 31.97 16.21 4.65
CA GLN A 242 32.52 15.16 5.50
C GLN A 242 32.50 13.80 4.79
N ASN A 243 33.42 12.91 5.18
CA ASN A 243 33.57 11.52 4.71
C ASN A 243 34.13 10.64 5.85
N ASP A 244 33.57 10.80 7.05
CA ASP A 244 34.00 10.18 8.31
C ASP A 244 32.96 9.21 8.92
N GLY A 245 31.86 8.96 8.24
CA GLY A 245 30.73 8.12 8.65
C GLY A 245 29.87 8.74 9.77
N GLN A 246 30.07 10.02 10.08
CA GLN A 246 29.38 10.74 11.14
C GLN A 246 28.53 11.89 10.59
N GLY A 247 27.49 12.25 11.33
CA GLY A 247 26.67 13.42 11.04
C GLY A 247 25.94 13.33 9.67
N PRO A 248 26.21 14.24 8.69
CA PRO A 248 25.72 14.12 7.32
C PRO A 248 26.28 12.92 6.57
N ASP A 249 27.47 12.46 6.95
CA ASP A 249 28.10 11.34 6.28
C ASP A 249 27.60 10.00 6.81
N LEU A 250 27.15 9.18 5.89
CA LEU A 250 26.48 7.92 6.15
C LEU A 250 27.50 6.78 6.20
N HIS A 251 28.57 6.84 5.40
CA HIS A 251 29.61 5.82 5.38
C HIS A 251 31.01 6.40 5.19
N ALA A 252 31.93 6.06 6.10
CA ALA A 252 33.29 6.56 6.04
C ALA A 252 34.09 5.92 4.90
N GLY A 253 34.78 6.76 4.12
CA GLY A 253 35.72 6.32 3.08
C GLY A 253 35.05 5.79 1.82
N ASP A 254 33.81 6.20 1.54
CA ASP A 254 32.95 5.65 0.50
C ASP A 254 32.96 6.45 -0.83
N LEU A 255 33.90 7.40 -0.94
CA LEU A 255 34.06 8.41 -1.99
C LEU A 255 33.01 9.54 -2.01
N HIS A 256 31.90 9.41 -1.29
CA HIS A 256 30.81 10.37 -1.27
C HIS A 256 31.00 11.30 -0.07
N HIS A 257 31.36 12.55 -0.34
CA HIS A 257 31.44 13.56 0.70
C HIS A 257 30.08 14.22 0.83
N SER A 258 29.62 14.42 2.06
CA SER A 258 28.27 14.93 2.31
C SER A 258 28.22 16.03 3.38
N LEU A 259 27.16 16.84 3.33
CA LEU A 259 26.93 17.93 4.28
C LEU A 259 25.42 18.22 4.40
N TRP A 260 24.95 18.64 5.58
CA TRP A 260 23.59 19.17 5.75
C TRP A 260 23.58 20.67 5.46
N PHE A 261 22.91 21.09 4.39
CA PHE A 261 22.77 22.49 4.02
C PHE A 261 21.40 23.04 4.43
N THR A 262 21.39 24.19 5.12
CA THR A 262 20.16 24.92 5.45
C THR A 262 20.14 26.23 4.66
N PRO A 263 19.18 26.44 3.75
CA PRO A 263 19.03 27.72 3.05
C PRO A 263 18.90 28.89 4.02
N THR A 264 19.62 29.97 3.73
CA THR A 264 19.74 31.14 4.61
C THR A 264 18.63 32.16 4.35
N ALA A 265 17.99 32.12 3.19
CA ALA A 265 16.83 32.90 2.85
C ALA A 265 15.84 32.11 1.96
N ASP A 266 14.61 32.60 1.84
CA ASP A 266 13.59 32.04 0.95
C ASP A 266 13.81 32.52 -0.50
N ILE A 267 15.06 32.42 -0.98
CA ILE A 267 15.52 32.81 -2.32
C ILE A 267 16.19 31.63 -3.00
N GLN A 268 16.38 31.73 -4.32
CA GLN A 268 17.24 30.81 -5.05
C GLN A 268 18.69 30.97 -4.57
N GLU A 269 19.32 29.87 -4.19
CA GLU A 269 20.73 29.82 -3.78
C GLU A 269 21.57 29.06 -4.81
N THR A 270 22.74 29.62 -5.12
CA THR A 270 23.75 29.03 -6.00
C THR A 270 24.79 28.30 -5.16
N LEU A 271 24.89 26.98 -5.31
CA LEU A 271 25.82 26.13 -4.56
C LEU A 271 26.96 25.66 -5.45
N ASP A 272 28.15 26.20 -5.24
CA ASP A 272 29.36 25.83 -5.96
C ASP A 272 30.16 24.77 -5.19
N LEU A 273 30.46 23.65 -5.84
CA LEU A 273 31.33 22.61 -5.32
C LEU A 273 32.79 22.93 -5.65
N TYR A 274 33.61 23.05 -4.62
CA TYR A 274 35.05 23.26 -4.71
C TYR A 274 35.80 22.04 -4.19
N VAL A 275 36.88 21.66 -4.90
CA VAL A 275 37.72 20.50 -4.55
C VAL A 275 39.16 20.96 -4.38
N VAL A 276 39.83 20.44 -3.35
CA VAL A 276 41.25 20.70 -3.08
C VAL A 276 41.92 19.44 -2.54
N GLN A 277 43.24 19.32 -2.70
CA GLN A 277 43.99 18.24 -2.06
C GLN A 277 43.94 18.39 -0.53
N THR A 278 43.71 17.28 0.18
CA THR A 278 43.65 17.27 1.65
C THR A 278 44.89 17.90 2.27
N GLY A 279 44.68 18.82 3.22
CA GLY A 279 45.75 19.53 3.93
C GLY A 279 46.23 20.83 3.28
N LEU A 280 45.78 21.14 2.05
CA LEU A 280 45.98 22.46 1.45
C LEU A 280 44.86 23.44 1.86
N PRO A 281 45.11 24.76 1.88
CA PRO A 281 44.10 25.74 2.22
C PRO A 281 43.02 25.86 1.13
N PHE A 282 41.80 26.24 1.50
CA PHE A 282 40.66 26.45 0.58
C PHE A 282 40.98 27.43 -0.56
N ALA A 283 41.89 28.39 -0.36
CA ALA A 283 42.32 29.30 -1.42
C ALA A 283 42.84 28.57 -2.68
N ASP A 284 43.34 27.34 -2.52
CA ASP A 284 43.83 26.47 -3.59
C ASP A 284 42.77 25.54 -4.19
N ALA A 285 41.53 25.63 -3.73
CA ALA A 285 40.42 24.85 -4.26
C ALA A 285 40.00 25.31 -5.65
N VAL A 286 39.49 24.37 -6.44
CA VAL A 286 39.03 24.60 -7.82
C VAL A 286 37.55 24.24 -7.92
N LEU A 287 36.79 25.04 -8.67
CA LEU A 287 35.37 24.80 -8.94
C LEU A 287 35.20 23.50 -9.75
N ALA A 288 34.37 22.58 -9.26
CA ALA A 288 34.12 21.27 -9.84
C ALA A 288 32.70 21.11 -10.41
N ASP A 289 31.71 21.73 -9.77
CA ASP A 289 30.32 21.72 -10.21
C ASP A 289 29.54 22.90 -9.60
N THR A 290 28.37 23.21 -10.17
CA THR A 290 27.45 24.22 -9.65
C THR A 290 26.03 23.66 -9.65
N LEU A 291 25.33 23.81 -8.52
CA LEU A 291 23.96 23.36 -8.30
C LEU A 291 23.07 24.55 -7.92
N MET A 292 21.86 24.61 -8.48
CA MET A 292 20.84 25.58 -8.07
C MET A 292 19.87 24.93 -7.09
N LEU A 293 19.56 25.63 -6.00
CA LEU A 293 18.53 25.22 -5.04
C LEU A 293 17.48 26.33 -4.88
N GLU A 294 16.22 26.01 -5.17
CA GLU A 294 15.14 27.00 -5.24
C GLU A 294 14.02 26.74 -4.22
N PRO A 295 13.37 27.79 -3.68
CA PRO A 295 12.17 27.63 -2.86
C PRO A 295 11.01 27.11 -3.72
N ARG A 296 10.25 26.17 -3.17
CA ARG A 296 9.12 25.51 -3.84
C ARG A 296 7.89 25.48 -2.94
N LEU A 297 6.71 25.58 -3.55
CA LEU A 297 5.43 25.27 -2.93
C LEU A 297 5.02 23.85 -3.35
N PRO A 298 5.32 22.82 -2.53
CA PRO A 298 5.15 21.43 -2.96
C PRO A 298 3.68 21.03 -3.04
N ARG A 299 3.38 20.11 -3.97
CA ARG A 299 2.13 19.30 -3.96
C ARG A 299 2.28 17.99 -3.21
N LEU A 300 3.47 17.39 -3.26
CA LEU A 300 3.85 16.19 -2.54
C LEU A 300 4.97 16.51 -1.55
N VAL A 301 4.87 16.02 -0.32
CA VAL A 301 6.00 15.99 0.63
C VAL A 301 6.43 14.55 0.83
N VAL A 302 7.71 14.26 0.65
CA VAL A 302 8.27 12.94 0.94
C VAL A 302 9.00 12.99 2.28
N LEU A 303 8.51 12.24 3.26
CA LEU A 303 9.10 12.16 4.59
C LEU A 303 10.03 10.94 4.68
N THR A 304 11.27 11.17 5.10
CA THR A 304 12.21 10.10 5.42
C THR A 304 13.21 10.59 6.48
N ASP A 305 13.95 9.68 7.10
CA ASP A 305 15.13 9.98 7.92
C ASP A 305 16.29 9.28 7.23
N PHE A 306 17.13 10.04 6.50
CA PHE A 306 18.16 9.43 5.66
C PHE A 306 19.15 8.60 6.50
N ARG A 307 19.47 9.05 7.73
CA ARG A 307 20.37 8.32 8.61
C ARG A 307 19.74 7.02 9.11
N ALA A 308 18.51 7.08 9.63
CA ALA A 308 17.82 5.88 10.10
C ALA A 308 17.53 4.89 8.96
N LEU A 309 17.22 5.40 7.76
CA LEU A 309 17.01 4.60 6.56
C LEU A 309 18.30 3.83 6.19
N PHE A 310 19.44 4.51 6.19
CA PHE A 310 20.75 3.89 5.95
C PHE A 310 21.09 2.85 7.02
N ASP A 311 20.92 3.22 8.30
CA ASP A 311 21.21 2.33 9.44
C ASP A 311 20.34 1.06 9.36
N GLU A 312 19.06 1.18 9.01
CA GLU A 312 18.17 0.03 8.85
C GLU A 312 18.59 -0.89 7.69
N PHE A 313 18.92 -0.34 6.51
CA PHE A 313 19.45 -1.15 5.40
C PHE A 313 20.74 -1.88 5.79
N HIS A 314 21.61 -1.20 6.53
CA HIS A 314 22.85 -1.80 7.00
C HIS A 314 22.61 -2.93 8.01
N GLU A 315 21.71 -2.74 8.97
CA GLU A 315 21.36 -3.79 9.92
C GLU A 315 20.75 -5.02 9.22
N VAL A 316 19.94 -4.79 8.18
CA VAL A 316 19.38 -5.85 7.34
C VAL A 316 20.51 -6.59 6.60
N SER A 317 21.45 -5.88 5.96
CA SER A 317 22.55 -6.51 5.21
C SER A 317 23.47 -7.36 6.07
N GLN A 318 23.72 -6.97 7.32
CA GLN A 318 24.52 -7.75 8.26
C GLN A 318 23.86 -9.08 8.65
N ARG A 319 22.52 -9.12 8.72
CA ARG A 319 21.75 -10.27 9.20
C ARG A 319 21.32 -11.23 8.10
N TYR A 320 21.19 -10.74 6.87
CA TYR A 320 21.04 -11.57 5.68
C TYR A 320 22.30 -11.47 4.84
N PRO A 321 23.35 -12.27 5.16
CA PRO A 321 24.54 -12.36 4.33
C PRO A 321 24.19 -13.08 3.01
N SER A 322 23.40 -12.44 2.15
CA SER A 322 23.60 -12.59 0.72
C SER A 322 24.91 -11.88 0.46
N ASN A 323 25.90 -12.62 -0.03
CA ASN A 323 27.20 -12.12 -0.44
C ASN A 323 27.14 -11.08 -1.58
N GLN A 324 25.98 -10.45 -1.84
CA GLN A 324 25.67 -9.64 -3.00
C GLN A 324 24.99 -8.30 -2.69
N ARG A 325 24.44 -8.02 -1.49
CA ARG A 325 23.56 -6.84 -1.26
C ARG A 325 23.87 -5.98 -0.01
N ASP A 326 25.10 -5.48 0.12
CA ASP A 326 25.50 -4.63 1.26
C ASP A 326 25.52 -3.14 0.86
N PRO A 327 24.60 -2.29 1.38
CA PRO A 327 24.47 -0.88 0.99
C PRO A 327 25.69 -0.03 1.36
N GLN A 328 26.56 -0.48 2.25
CA GLN A 328 27.73 0.30 2.68
C GLN A 328 28.85 0.34 1.64
N ILE A 329 29.00 -0.70 0.83
CA ILE A 329 30.20 -0.90 0.00
C ILE A 329 29.89 -1.41 -1.40
N LYS A 330 28.62 -1.63 -1.75
CA LYS A 330 28.26 -2.20 -3.05
C LYS A 330 27.38 -1.26 -3.87
N ASP A 331 27.88 -1.00 -5.05
CA ASP A 331 27.18 -0.55 -6.23
C ASP A 331 26.89 -1.81 -7.07
N GLN A 332 25.69 -2.38 -6.95
CA GLN A 332 25.34 -3.64 -7.61
C GLN A 332 25.02 -3.44 -9.09
N ASN A 333 24.47 -2.28 -9.45
CA ASN A 333 24.12 -1.96 -10.83
C ASN A 333 25.36 -1.46 -11.63
N GLN A 334 26.50 -1.28 -10.96
CA GLN A 334 27.79 -0.89 -11.51
C GLN A 334 27.78 0.51 -12.14
N ASN A 335 26.93 1.42 -11.66
CA ASN A 335 26.81 2.80 -12.14
C ASN A 335 27.78 3.78 -11.44
N ARG A 336 28.57 3.28 -10.48
CA ARG A 336 29.58 3.94 -9.63
C ARG A 336 29.04 4.85 -8.54
N ILE A 337 27.74 4.80 -8.31
CA ILE A 337 27.05 5.43 -7.19
C ILE A 337 26.68 4.28 -6.26
N LEU A 338 26.88 4.44 -4.95
CA LEU A 338 26.43 3.39 -4.04
C LEU A 338 24.91 3.27 -4.13
N ASP A 339 24.39 2.04 -4.11
CA ASP A 339 22.96 1.75 -4.28
C ASP A 339 22.07 2.60 -3.34
N TYR A 340 22.59 3.01 -2.17
CA TYR A 340 21.90 3.93 -1.27
C TYR A 340 21.75 5.34 -1.84
N TYR A 341 22.81 5.93 -2.42
CA TYR A 341 22.72 7.26 -3.05
C TYR A 341 21.87 7.21 -4.33
N ASP A 342 21.86 6.10 -5.06
CA ASP A 342 20.88 5.88 -6.14
C ASP A 342 19.44 5.99 -5.63
N LEU A 343 19.17 5.41 -4.46
CA LEU A 343 17.86 5.54 -3.83
C LEU A 343 17.56 6.98 -3.40
N VAL A 344 18.54 7.71 -2.86
CA VAL A 344 18.37 9.16 -2.54
C VAL A 344 18.03 9.95 -3.81
N GLU A 345 18.74 9.71 -4.92
CA GLU A 345 18.44 10.33 -6.21
C GLU A 345 17.03 9.95 -6.70
N ARG A 346 16.65 8.67 -6.59
CA ARG A 346 15.34 8.22 -7.03
C ARG A 346 14.19 8.78 -6.22
N ILE A 347 14.35 8.91 -4.89
CA ILE A 347 13.37 9.55 -4.00
C ILE A 347 13.19 11.02 -4.37
N ARG A 348 14.29 11.73 -4.68
CA ARG A 348 14.25 13.11 -5.18
C ARG A 348 13.50 13.20 -6.51
N GLU A 349 13.78 12.29 -7.44
CA GLU A 349 13.13 12.25 -8.76
C GLU A 349 11.64 11.95 -8.66
N TYR A 350 11.24 11.04 -7.78
CA TYR A 350 9.83 10.78 -7.44
C TYR A 350 9.16 12.05 -6.92
N ALA A 351 9.81 12.76 -5.98
CA ALA A 351 9.30 14.03 -5.49
C ALA A 351 9.15 15.05 -6.63
N ASP A 352 10.17 15.22 -7.48
CA ASP A 352 10.15 16.16 -8.62
C ASP A 352 9.03 15.84 -9.63
N ALA A 353 8.84 14.57 -9.97
CA ALA A 353 7.80 14.11 -10.90
C ALA A 353 6.38 14.47 -10.42
N HIS A 354 6.19 14.63 -9.11
CA HIS A 354 4.94 15.01 -8.48
C HIS A 354 4.94 16.46 -7.93
N ALA A 355 5.83 17.32 -8.43
CA ALA A 355 5.97 18.71 -8.00
C ALA A 355 6.14 18.84 -6.46
N GLY A 356 6.95 17.94 -5.91
CA GLY A 356 7.15 17.76 -4.48
C GLY A 356 8.55 18.14 -4.00
N VAL A 357 8.75 17.90 -2.70
CA VAL A 357 10.01 18.13 -1.99
C VAL A 357 10.23 16.98 -0.99
N VAL A 358 11.47 16.54 -0.84
CA VAL A 358 11.88 15.55 0.18
C VAL A 358 12.27 16.28 1.45
N VAL A 359 11.81 15.80 2.61
CA VAL A 359 12.08 16.37 3.94
C VAL A 359 12.69 15.30 4.83
N ASP A 360 13.85 15.62 5.40
CA ASP A 360 14.50 14.77 6.40
C ASP A 360 13.91 15.06 7.80
N VAL A 361 13.11 14.13 8.33
CA VAL A 361 12.40 14.34 9.60
C VAL A 361 13.35 14.47 10.80
N ARG A 362 14.54 13.87 10.76
CA ARG A 362 15.53 14.01 11.84
C ARG A 362 16.05 15.43 11.96
N ARG A 363 16.25 16.09 10.82
CA ARG A 363 16.73 17.48 10.79
C ARG A 363 15.60 18.48 10.93
N ASN A 364 14.43 18.18 10.37
CA ASN A 364 13.35 19.15 10.21
C ASN A 364 12.22 19.05 11.24
N ALA A 365 11.91 17.85 11.74
CA ALA A 365 10.86 17.64 12.73
C ALA A 365 11.43 17.61 14.16
N TYR A 366 12.35 16.69 14.44
CA TYR A 366 12.71 16.34 15.83
C TYR A 366 13.38 17.49 16.60
N VAL A 367 12.91 17.72 17.83
CA VAL A 367 13.51 18.69 18.75
C VAL A 367 14.98 18.35 19.06
N ASP A 368 15.34 17.08 19.13
CA ASP A 368 16.73 16.62 19.24
C ASP A 368 17.11 15.75 18.03
N PRO A 369 17.98 16.22 17.11
CA PRO A 369 18.48 15.41 16.00
C PRO A 369 19.27 14.17 16.41
N ALA A 370 19.71 14.07 17.68
CA ALA A 370 20.43 12.93 18.23
C ALA A 370 19.50 11.92 18.92
N VAL A 371 18.18 12.09 18.80
CA VAL A 371 17.19 11.18 19.39
C VAL A 371 17.39 9.74 18.92
N ASP A 372 17.33 8.80 19.86
CA ASP A 372 17.37 7.36 19.59
C ASP A 372 15.95 6.79 19.65
N TYR A 373 15.44 6.35 18.49
CA TYR A 373 14.14 5.70 18.35
C TYR A 373 13.97 4.51 19.32
N TYR A 374 15.05 3.79 19.61
CA TYR A 374 15.02 2.58 20.42
C TYR A 374 15.16 2.85 21.94
N ALA A 375 15.24 4.11 22.38
CA ALA A 375 15.43 4.46 23.78
C ALA A 375 14.24 4.01 24.66
N ASP A 376 13.04 4.52 24.39
CA ASP A 376 11.82 4.22 25.15
C ASP A 376 10.54 4.67 24.41
N THR A 377 9.38 4.26 24.93
CA THR A 377 8.06 4.57 24.33
C THR A 377 7.76 6.07 24.33
N LEU A 378 8.17 6.81 25.37
CA LEU A 378 7.90 8.25 25.44
C LEU A 378 8.64 8.99 24.32
N THR A 379 9.88 8.59 24.05
CA THR A 379 10.70 9.13 22.96
C THR A 379 10.00 8.95 21.62
N ARG A 380 9.47 7.75 21.33
CA ARG A 380 8.76 7.48 20.07
C ARG A 380 7.42 8.22 19.96
N VAL A 381 6.69 8.39 21.06
CA VAL A 381 5.49 9.24 21.11
C VAL A 381 5.85 10.68 20.74
N LEU A 382 6.94 11.23 21.31
CA LEU A 382 7.39 12.58 21.02
C LEU A 382 7.86 12.74 19.57
N MET A 383 8.60 11.77 19.03
CA MET A 383 9.02 11.79 17.62
C MET A 383 7.81 11.86 16.67
N GLY A 384 6.76 11.08 16.92
CA GLY A 384 5.53 11.14 16.13
C GLY A 384 4.82 12.50 16.25
N TRP A 385 4.77 13.09 17.44
CA TRP A 385 4.21 14.43 17.65
C TRP A 385 5.03 15.54 16.98
N ASP A 386 6.34 15.39 16.92
CA ASP A 386 7.22 16.34 16.22
C ASP A 386 7.00 16.28 14.70
N ILE A 387 6.76 15.08 14.15
CA ILE A 387 6.36 14.91 12.73
C ILE A 387 4.98 15.52 12.48
N ASP A 388 3.99 15.27 13.36
CA ASP A 388 2.66 15.88 13.27
C ASP A 388 2.73 17.42 13.30
N ALA A 389 3.59 17.97 14.17
CA ALA A 389 3.87 19.41 14.22
C ALA A 389 4.47 19.95 12.92
N LEU A 390 5.44 19.24 12.32
CA LEU A 390 5.99 19.58 11.01
C LEU A 390 4.91 19.56 9.92
N VAL A 391 4.08 18.50 9.86
CA VAL A 391 3.01 18.35 8.87
C VAL A 391 1.97 19.46 9.01
N SER A 392 1.56 19.80 10.23
CA SER A 392 0.60 20.87 10.50
C SER A 392 1.07 22.26 10.02
N ALA A 393 2.40 22.45 9.91
CA ALA A 393 3.02 23.68 9.43
C ALA A 393 3.17 23.73 7.90
N LEU A 394 2.83 22.67 7.17
CA LEU A 394 2.93 22.63 5.72
C LEU A 394 1.93 23.59 5.05
N PRO A 395 2.24 24.09 3.82
CA PRO A 395 1.35 25.02 3.12
C PRO A 395 0.02 24.34 2.71
N ARG A 396 -1.06 24.64 3.47
CA ARG A 396 -2.42 24.11 3.24
C ARG A 396 -2.94 24.33 1.81
N SER A 397 -2.48 25.39 1.14
CA SER A 397 -2.91 25.74 -0.21
C SER A 397 -2.32 24.85 -1.30
N SER A 398 -1.15 24.23 -1.09
CA SER A 398 -0.44 23.50 -2.14
C SER A 398 -0.36 21.99 -1.89
N VAL A 399 -0.09 21.55 -0.65
CA VAL A 399 0.18 20.13 -0.36
C VAL A 399 -1.12 19.31 -0.47
N LYS A 400 -1.01 18.17 -1.16
CA LYS A 400 -2.10 17.20 -1.40
C LYS A 400 -1.75 15.80 -0.95
N SER A 401 -0.47 15.47 -0.82
CA SER A 401 -0.02 14.13 -0.46
C SER A 401 1.24 14.16 0.37
N VAL A 402 1.39 13.16 1.24
CA VAL A 402 2.55 12.86 2.05
C VAL A 402 2.95 11.41 1.78
N ALA A 403 4.14 11.20 1.21
CA ALA A 403 4.69 9.85 1.04
C ALA A 403 5.74 9.61 2.12
N ILE A 404 5.67 8.48 2.80
CA ILE A 404 6.63 8.08 3.84
C ILE A 404 7.52 6.99 3.27
N VAL A 405 8.84 7.24 3.27
CA VAL A 405 9.84 6.26 2.82
C VAL A 405 10.61 5.76 4.04
N GLY A 406 10.26 4.56 4.50
CA GLY A 406 10.74 4.04 5.78
C GLY A 406 9.77 3.13 6.51
N THR A 407 10.30 2.26 7.38
CA THR A 407 9.48 1.61 8.42
C THR A 407 9.19 2.56 9.58
N ASP A 408 8.49 2.06 10.60
CA ASP A 408 8.34 2.72 11.89
C ASP A 408 9.68 3.13 12.56
N GLY A 409 10.78 2.42 12.27
CA GLY A 409 12.11 2.77 12.81
C GLY A 409 12.76 3.96 12.10
N VAL A 410 12.35 4.26 10.86
CA VAL A 410 12.86 5.38 10.05
C VAL A 410 11.98 6.61 10.25
N VAL A 411 10.67 6.45 10.00
CA VAL A 411 9.67 7.49 10.21
C VAL A 411 8.59 6.90 11.12
N PRO A 412 8.61 7.21 12.41
CA PRO A 412 7.68 6.62 13.37
C PRO A 412 6.22 6.89 13.03
N TYR A 413 5.37 5.88 13.19
CA TYR A 413 3.92 6.07 13.31
C TYR A 413 3.60 7.04 14.45
N LEU A 414 2.47 7.73 14.36
CA LEU A 414 1.89 8.34 15.54
C LEU A 414 1.40 7.24 16.49
N ARG A 415 1.79 7.32 17.77
CA ARG A 415 1.30 6.44 18.84
C ARG A 415 0.03 7.02 19.47
N ALA A 416 -1.11 6.73 18.87
CA ALA A 416 -2.42 7.11 19.40
C ALA A 416 -2.78 6.21 20.60
N PRO A 417 -3.13 6.74 21.79
CA PRO A 417 -3.62 5.90 22.88
C PRO A 417 -4.94 5.26 22.48
N ALA A 418 -5.12 3.95 22.67
CA ALA A 418 -6.43 3.33 22.45
C ALA A 418 -7.45 3.90 23.44
N SER A 419 -8.64 4.27 22.97
CA SER A 419 -9.68 4.82 23.84
C SER A 419 -10.34 3.74 24.71
N GLU A 420 -11.02 4.15 25.78
CA GLU A 420 -11.49 3.27 26.85
C GLU A 420 -12.50 2.21 26.38
N GLY A 421 -13.44 2.60 25.52
CA GLY A 421 -14.48 1.74 24.94
C GLY A 421 -14.04 0.97 23.70
N ALA A 422 -12.81 1.17 23.22
CA ALA A 422 -12.26 0.38 22.12
C ALA A 422 -11.79 -1.01 22.58
N ALA A 423 -11.55 -1.87 21.60
CA ALA A 423 -10.90 -3.16 21.80
C ALA A 423 -9.53 -3.01 22.50
N ASP A 424 -9.16 -4.03 23.25
CA ASP A 424 -7.95 -4.06 24.06
C ASP A 424 -6.73 -4.49 23.23
N GLU A 425 -5.91 -3.53 22.79
CA GLU A 425 -4.67 -3.78 22.07
C GLU A 425 -3.60 -4.46 22.95
N THR A 426 -3.75 -4.48 24.28
CA THR A 426 -2.80 -5.18 25.16
C THR A 426 -2.85 -6.69 25.02
N ARG A 427 -3.94 -7.21 24.42
CA ARG A 427 -4.10 -8.62 24.04
C ARG A 427 -3.22 -9.02 22.85
N PHE A 428 -2.66 -8.05 22.12
CA PHE A 428 -1.74 -8.35 21.04
C PHE A 428 -0.54 -9.15 21.61
N PRO A 429 -0.20 -10.32 21.05
CA PRO A 429 0.71 -11.26 21.70
C PRO A 429 2.07 -10.66 22.07
N ARG A 430 2.31 -10.50 23.38
CA ARG A 430 3.64 -10.12 23.91
C ARG A 430 4.64 -11.29 23.93
N ILE A 431 4.14 -12.52 23.79
CA ILE A 431 4.80 -13.77 24.22
C ILE A 431 4.99 -14.72 23.02
N GLU A 432 5.52 -14.25 21.89
CA GLU A 432 6.56 -15.09 21.30
C GLU A 432 7.80 -14.80 22.15
N ALA A 433 8.56 -15.80 22.59
CA ALA A 433 9.63 -15.65 23.59
C ALA A 433 10.71 -14.59 23.24
N ASP A 434 10.66 -14.03 22.03
CA ASP A 434 11.54 -13.00 21.47
C ASP A 434 10.86 -11.62 21.24
N ASN A 435 9.53 -11.47 21.46
CA ASN A 435 8.74 -10.31 21.02
C ASN A 435 8.86 -9.05 21.91
N THR A 436 9.63 -9.12 23.00
CA THR A 436 9.87 -7.97 23.90
C THR A 436 10.89 -6.96 23.36
N ARG A 437 11.42 -7.18 22.15
CA ARG A 437 12.49 -6.35 21.56
C ARG A 437 12.07 -5.45 20.41
N ASN A 438 10.92 -5.68 19.77
CA ASN A 438 10.43 -4.80 18.71
C ASN A 438 9.67 -3.61 19.33
N PRO A 439 10.14 -2.35 19.17
CA PRO A 439 9.50 -1.20 19.80
C PRO A 439 8.07 -0.95 19.32
N THR A 440 7.76 -1.22 18.05
CA THR A 440 6.42 -1.04 17.49
C THR A 440 5.42 -1.92 18.21
N LEU A 441 5.73 -3.21 18.37
CA LEU A 441 4.84 -4.20 18.99
C LEU A 441 4.74 -4.02 20.50
N ALA A 442 5.85 -3.66 21.14
CA ALA A 442 5.88 -3.34 22.56
C ALA A 442 4.98 -2.13 22.88
N ASP A 443 4.98 -1.12 22.02
CA ASP A 443 4.15 0.07 22.19
C ASP A 443 2.65 -0.22 21.94
N ILE A 444 2.30 -1.07 20.96
CA ILE A 444 0.91 -1.50 20.74
C ILE A 444 0.34 -2.11 22.02
N ALA A 445 1.11 -3.01 22.63
CA ALA A 445 0.68 -3.72 23.83
C ALA A 445 0.88 -2.90 25.12
N ASP A 446 1.38 -1.65 25.10
CA ASP A 446 1.69 -0.88 26.30
C ASP A 446 0.43 -0.54 27.13
N PRO A 447 0.23 -1.11 28.34
CA PRO A 447 -0.99 -0.93 29.10
C PRO A 447 -1.04 0.43 29.85
N ALA A 448 -0.03 1.29 29.71
CA ALA A 448 0.09 2.53 30.45
C ALA A 448 -1.09 3.51 30.25
N TYR A 449 -1.87 3.36 29.17
CA TYR A 449 -3.00 4.22 28.84
C TYR A 449 -4.31 3.42 28.82
N TYR A 450 -5.21 3.76 29.75
CA TYR A 450 -6.51 3.10 29.99
C TYR A 450 -6.47 1.57 30.17
N GLY A 451 -5.28 0.96 30.27
CA GLY A 451 -5.13 -0.49 30.20
C GLY A 451 -5.44 -1.08 28.82
N LYS A 452 -5.45 -0.26 27.75
CA LYS A 452 -5.96 -0.64 26.42
C LYS A 452 -4.92 -0.65 25.29
N GLY A 453 -3.68 -0.21 25.54
CA GLY A 453 -2.64 -0.22 24.52
C GLY A 453 -2.64 1.04 23.65
N ARG A 454 -2.04 0.94 22.46
CA ARG A 454 -1.89 2.05 21.50
C ARG A 454 -2.11 1.60 20.06
N TRP A 455 -2.68 2.48 19.26
CA TRP A 455 -2.76 2.35 17.81
C TRP A 455 -1.56 2.99 17.13
N MET A 456 -1.06 2.34 16.07
CA MET A 456 -0.02 2.88 15.20
C MET A 456 -0.68 3.50 13.98
N SER A 457 -0.50 4.80 13.76
CA SER A 457 -1.25 5.52 12.74
C SER A 457 -0.38 6.43 11.90
N ASP A 458 -0.57 6.39 10.58
CA ASP A 458 -0.06 7.42 9.65
C ASP A 458 -1.16 8.42 9.28
N ALA A 459 -2.43 8.15 9.62
CA ALA A 459 -3.58 8.93 9.20
C ALA A 459 -3.48 10.41 9.66
N GLN A 460 -2.87 10.69 10.82
CA GLN A 460 -2.69 12.07 11.30
C GLN A 460 -1.66 12.84 10.48
N TYR A 461 -0.68 12.17 9.88
CA TYR A 461 0.21 12.82 8.93
C TYR A 461 -0.50 13.22 7.63
N GLY A 462 -1.76 12.82 7.45
CA GLY A 462 -2.64 13.26 6.38
C GLY A 462 -3.53 14.47 6.73
N THR A 463 -3.35 15.13 7.88
CA THR A 463 -4.13 16.33 8.26
C THR A 463 -3.24 17.52 8.60
N PHE A 464 -3.75 18.74 8.38
CA PHE A 464 -3.06 19.97 8.77
C PHE A 464 -3.38 20.42 10.19
N ASP A 465 -4.30 19.75 10.88
CA ASP A 465 -4.70 20.11 12.22
C ASP A 465 -3.82 19.37 13.23
N LEU A 466 -3.27 20.12 14.19
CA LEU A 466 -2.37 19.59 15.20
C LEU A 466 -3.17 18.98 16.35
N PHE A 467 -3.00 17.67 16.58
CA PHE A 467 -3.78 16.94 17.59
C PHE A 467 -2.90 16.47 18.75
N ARG A 468 -3.10 17.07 19.94
CA ARG A 468 -2.45 16.64 21.20
C ARG A 468 -3.27 15.60 21.97
N SER A 469 -4.53 15.42 21.58
CA SER A 469 -5.47 14.41 22.05
C SER A 469 -6.21 13.88 20.82
N LEU A 470 -6.78 12.67 20.89
CA LEU A 470 -7.61 12.14 19.81
C LEU A 470 -8.82 13.06 19.58
N PRO A 471 -8.92 13.79 18.45
CA PRO A 471 -10.16 14.44 18.08
C PRO A 471 -11.26 13.41 17.89
N ASP A 472 -12.47 13.83 18.20
CA ASP A 472 -13.66 13.05 17.92
C ASP A 472 -13.77 12.78 16.42
N VAL A 473 -13.29 13.64 15.52
CA VAL A 473 -13.32 13.42 14.05
C VAL A 473 -11.95 13.65 13.45
N LEU A 474 -11.23 12.58 13.12
CA LEU A 474 -10.08 12.68 12.21
C LEU A 474 -10.59 12.82 10.78
N ARG A 475 -10.08 13.81 10.05
CA ARG A 475 -10.41 14.06 8.65
C ARG A 475 -9.12 14.21 7.86
N LEU A 476 -8.91 13.32 6.88
CA LEU A 476 -7.75 13.46 5.99
C LEU A 476 -7.90 14.69 5.09
N ASP A 477 -6.94 15.62 5.18
CA ASP A 477 -6.77 16.75 4.27
C ASP A 477 -5.94 16.38 3.04
N MET A 478 -5.02 15.43 3.23
CA MET A 478 -4.01 14.99 2.29
C MET A 478 -3.97 13.46 2.25
N ALA A 479 -3.58 12.91 1.10
CA ALA A 479 -3.29 11.50 0.99
C ALA A 479 -2.00 11.15 1.74
N VAL A 480 -1.99 10.06 2.49
CA VAL A 480 -0.79 9.55 3.16
C VAL A 480 -0.58 8.09 2.78
N GLY A 481 0.67 7.73 2.48
CA GLY A 481 1.04 6.35 2.18
C GLY A 481 2.50 6.06 2.49
N ARG A 482 2.81 4.81 2.85
CA ARG A 482 4.13 4.38 3.31
C ARG A 482 4.72 3.27 2.46
N VAL A 483 5.99 3.38 2.07
CA VAL A 483 6.73 2.35 1.32
C VAL A 483 8.08 2.04 1.94
N PHE A 484 8.49 0.78 1.79
CA PHE A 484 9.83 0.30 2.17
C PHE A 484 10.15 -1.02 1.46
N ARG A 485 11.45 -1.31 1.27
CA ARG A 485 11.97 -2.63 0.90
C ARG A 485 13.27 -2.88 1.64
N ASP A 486 13.65 -4.14 1.80
CA ASP A 486 14.83 -4.55 2.57
C ASP A 486 16.17 -4.06 1.98
N PHE A 487 16.20 -3.63 0.71
CA PHE A 487 17.41 -3.14 0.03
C PHE A 487 17.12 -1.91 -0.86
N PRO A 488 18.12 -1.01 -1.07
CA PRO A 488 17.90 0.22 -1.84
C PRO A 488 17.41 -0.01 -3.28
N LEU A 489 18.05 -0.89 -4.06
CA LEU A 489 17.64 -1.17 -5.45
C LEU A 489 16.24 -1.81 -5.54
N ASP A 490 15.86 -2.63 -4.56
CA ASP A 490 14.51 -3.20 -4.52
C ASP A 490 13.48 -2.09 -4.22
N LEU A 491 13.82 -1.11 -3.38
CA LEU A 491 12.96 0.05 -3.10
C LEU A 491 12.83 0.96 -4.32
N ILE A 492 13.91 1.18 -5.08
CA ILE A 492 13.86 1.88 -6.38
C ILE A 492 12.87 1.17 -7.31
N ALA A 493 13.00 -0.15 -7.47
CA ALA A 493 12.11 -0.94 -8.33
C ALA A 493 10.64 -0.90 -7.86
N LEU A 494 10.41 -0.87 -6.54
CA LEU A 494 9.07 -0.70 -5.97
C LEU A 494 8.48 0.68 -6.33
N ILE A 495 9.25 1.76 -6.17
CA ILE A 495 8.83 3.13 -6.52
C ILE A 495 8.52 3.20 -8.02
N ASP A 496 9.40 2.70 -8.88
CA ASP A 496 9.20 2.65 -10.34
C ASP A 496 7.92 1.90 -10.71
N ARG A 497 7.63 0.79 -10.03
CA ARG A 497 6.44 -0.01 -10.28
C ARG A 497 5.16 0.68 -9.82
N GLN A 498 5.17 1.33 -8.65
CA GLN A 498 4.00 2.03 -8.11
C GLN A 498 3.76 3.41 -8.73
N GLU A 499 4.72 3.98 -9.46
CA GLU A 499 4.47 5.11 -10.35
C GLU A 499 3.67 4.70 -11.61
N GLN A 500 3.60 3.41 -11.94
CA GLN A 500 2.74 2.91 -13.01
C GLN A 500 1.28 2.81 -12.55
N PRO A 501 0.30 3.05 -13.44
CA PRO A 501 -1.10 2.92 -13.10
C PRO A 501 -1.48 1.51 -12.62
N LEU A 502 -2.34 1.46 -11.60
CA LEU A 502 -3.16 0.30 -11.28
C LEU A 502 -4.28 0.19 -12.33
N TYR A 503 -4.29 -0.87 -13.13
CA TYR A 503 -5.28 -1.07 -14.19
C TYR A 503 -6.48 -1.88 -13.67
N LEU A 504 -7.64 -1.24 -13.55
CA LEU A 504 -8.91 -1.80 -13.08
C LEU A 504 -10.03 -1.66 -14.13
N HIS A 505 -9.72 -1.89 -15.41
CA HIS A 505 -10.73 -1.79 -16.46
C HIS A 505 -11.66 -3.00 -16.44
N LYS A 506 -12.98 -2.77 -16.39
CA LYS A 506 -13.99 -3.85 -16.34
C LYS A 506 -13.84 -4.95 -17.42
N ASP A 507 -13.31 -4.61 -18.59
CA ASP A 507 -13.18 -5.51 -19.73
C ASP A 507 -11.92 -6.38 -19.67
N PHE A 508 -10.92 -6.01 -18.85
CA PHE A 508 -9.64 -6.74 -18.80
C PHE A 508 -8.95 -6.85 -17.43
N SER A 509 -9.51 -6.29 -16.36
CA SER A 509 -9.02 -6.49 -15.01
C SER A 509 -9.71 -7.67 -14.32
N ARG A 510 -9.04 -8.21 -13.29
CA ARG A 510 -9.54 -9.29 -12.46
C ARG A 510 -9.50 -8.92 -10.99
N ALA A 511 -10.65 -8.98 -10.34
CA ALA A 511 -10.76 -8.82 -8.90
C ALA A 511 -11.02 -10.18 -8.24
N TRP A 512 -10.33 -10.46 -7.14
CA TRP A 512 -10.56 -11.65 -6.33
C TRP A 512 -10.93 -11.26 -4.91
N ALA A 513 -12.11 -11.66 -4.47
CA ALA A 513 -12.55 -11.58 -3.09
C ALA A 513 -12.47 -12.97 -2.45
N MET A 514 -11.85 -13.04 -1.28
CA MET A 514 -11.61 -14.30 -0.57
C MET A 514 -11.94 -14.13 0.90
N GLU A 515 -12.81 -14.99 1.40
CA GLU A 515 -13.05 -15.15 2.83
C GLU A 515 -12.22 -16.28 3.46
N THR A 516 -12.03 -16.19 4.77
CA THR A 516 -11.47 -17.25 5.61
C THR A 516 -12.57 -18.12 6.20
N LYS A 517 -12.20 -19.24 6.84
CA LYS A 517 -13.14 -20.14 7.52
C LYS A 517 -14.04 -19.36 8.48
N ASN A 518 -15.36 -19.60 8.38
CA ASN A 518 -16.35 -19.06 9.30
C ASN A 518 -16.21 -19.72 10.69
N ASP A 519 -15.76 -18.95 11.67
CA ASP A 519 -15.70 -19.34 13.08
C ASP A 519 -16.78 -18.63 13.91
N TYR A 520 -16.46 -17.50 14.53
CA TYR A 520 -17.36 -16.64 15.30
C TYR A 520 -17.87 -15.45 14.46
N VAL A 521 -17.29 -15.27 13.27
CA VAL A 521 -17.65 -14.23 12.30
C VAL A 521 -18.08 -14.92 11.01
N ASP A 522 -19.20 -14.48 10.46
CA ASP A 522 -19.62 -14.88 9.12
C ASP A 522 -18.92 -14.00 8.08
N PHE A 523 -17.73 -14.40 7.65
CA PHE A 523 -16.96 -13.66 6.66
C PHE A 523 -17.57 -13.75 5.26
N GLU A 524 -18.33 -14.82 4.99
CA GLU A 524 -19.09 -15.00 3.76
C GLU A 524 -20.09 -13.85 3.61
N GLU A 525 -20.88 -13.61 4.67
CA GLU A 525 -21.84 -12.50 4.72
C GLU A 525 -21.16 -11.14 4.54
N LEU A 526 -20.01 -10.90 5.18
CA LEU A 526 -19.25 -9.66 5.00
C LEU A 526 -18.84 -9.43 3.53
N VAL A 527 -18.47 -10.49 2.81
CA VAL A 527 -18.17 -10.38 1.38
C VAL A 527 -19.43 -10.09 0.59
N GLU A 528 -20.52 -10.82 0.84
CA GLU A 528 -21.79 -10.66 0.13
C GLU A 528 -22.40 -9.26 0.31
N GLU A 529 -22.35 -8.71 1.52
CA GLU A 529 -22.97 -7.43 1.85
C GLU A 529 -22.07 -6.24 1.53
N PHE A 530 -20.75 -6.35 1.68
CA PHE A 530 -19.88 -5.16 1.63
C PHE A 530 -18.91 -5.13 0.45
N VAL A 531 -18.53 -6.30 -0.08
CA VAL A 531 -17.56 -6.39 -1.17
C VAL A 531 -18.26 -6.61 -2.51
N LEU A 532 -19.18 -7.57 -2.58
CA LEU A 532 -19.87 -7.91 -3.83
C LEU A 532 -20.65 -6.75 -4.45
N PRO A 533 -21.36 -5.88 -3.70
CA PRO A 533 -22.08 -4.78 -4.32
C PRO A 533 -21.15 -3.82 -5.07
N ALA A 534 -19.99 -3.50 -4.49
CA ALA A 534 -18.99 -2.65 -5.14
C ALA A 534 -18.36 -3.33 -6.37
N LEU A 535 -18.11 -4.64 -6.31
CA LEU A 535 -17.59 -5.40 -7.46
C LEU A 535 -18.63 -5.52 -8.57
N ARG A 536 -19.89 -5.83 -8.24
CA ARG A 536 -21.01 -5.92 -9.19
C ARG A 536 -21.29 -4.56 -9.83
N GLY A 537 -21.21 -3.47 -9.08
CA GLY A 537 -21.38 -2.12 -9.63
C GLY A 537 -20.32 -1.73 -10.66
N HIS A 538 -19.10 -2.29 -10.59
CA HIS A 538 -18.04 -2.00 -11.55
C HIS A 538 -17.94 -3.00 -12.70
N TYR A 539 -17.96 -4.30 -12.40
CA TYR A 539 -17.81 -5.37 -13.40
C TYR A 539 -19.14 -5.79 -14.04
N GLY A 540 -20.26 -5.53 -13.38
CA GLY A 540 -21.58 -6.07 -13.72
C GLY A 540 -21.83 -7.44 -13.08
N PRO A 541 -23.10 -7.80 -12.83
CA PRO A 541 -23.45 -9.09 -12.21
C PRO A 541 -23.09 -10.27 -13.10
N GLY A 542 -23.16 -10.13 -14.44
CA GLY A 542 -22.77 -11.18 -15.39
C GLY A 542 -21.27 -11.51 -15.43
N TYR A 543 -20.44 -10.66 -14.82
CA TYR A 543 -18.98 -10.83 -14.73
C TYR A 543 -18.50 -10.98 -13.29
N THR A 544 -19.43 -11.17 -12.34
CA THR A 544 -19.11 -11.46 -10.93
C THR A 544 -19.49 -12.91 -10.63
N THR A 545 -18.51 -13.78 -10.45
CA THR A 545 -18.72 -15.23 -10.33
C THR A 545 -18.38 -15.72 -8.93
N ARG A 546 -19.34 -16.39 -8.29
CA ARG A 546 -19.13 -17.17 -7.06
C ARG A 546 -18.51 -18.53 -7.42
N LEU A 547 -17.45 -18.92 -6.73
CA LEU A 547 -16.69 -20.14 -6.96
C LEU A 547 -16.67 -21.02 -5.71
N ASN A 548 -17.58 -21.98 -5.66
CA ASN A 548 -17.75 -22.89 -4.49
C ASN A 548 -16.75 -24.07 -4.49
N TRP A 549 -16.05 -24.35 -5.60
CA TRP A 549 -15.24 -25.58 -5.76
C TRP A 549 -13.86 -25.32 -6.36
N ARG A 550 -12.92 -26.23 -6.07
CA ARG A 550 -11.54 -26.17 -6.58
C ARG A 550 -11.49 -26.32 -8.13
N PRO A 551 -10.76 -25.45 -8.85
CA PRO A 551 -10.72 -25.48 -10.33
C PRO A 551 -10.16 -26.77 -10.95
N SER A 552 -9.25 -27.45 -10.25
CA SER A 552 -8.60 -28.69 -10.72
C SER A 552 -9.56 -29.88 -10.86
N ARG A 553 -10.76 -29.79 -10.26
CA ARG A 553 -11.84 -30.77 -10.39
C ARG A 553 -13.03 -30.28 -11.22
N MET A 554 -12.93 -29.13 -11.91
CA MET A 554 -13.93 -28.67 -12.88
C MET A 554 -13.54 -29.11 -14.31
N PRO A 555 -14.06 -30.24 -14.84
CA PRO A 555 -13.67 -30.70 -16.16
C PRO A 555 -14.20 -29.75 -17.24
N GLY A 556 -13.28 -29.12 -17.98
CA GLY A 556 -13.59 -28.25 -19.14
C GLY A 556 -13.65 -26.76 -18.85
N TYR A 557 -13.24 -26.29 -17.65
CA TYR A 557 -13.31 -24.87 -17.33
C TYR A 557 -12.28 -24.05 -18.15
N PRO A 558 -12.72 -23.04 -18.94
CA PRO A 558 -11.81 -22.18 -19.69
C PRO A 558 -10.94 -21.35 -18.73
N ARG A 559 -9.84 -20.77 -19.24
CA ARG A 559 -9.08 -19.74 -18.51
C ARG A 559 -10.07 -18.71 -17.95
N PHE A 560 -9.94 -18.33 -16.68
CA PHE A 560 -10.79 -17.31 -16.06
C PHE A 560 -10.86 -16.07 -16.96
N ALA A 561 -12.08 -15.68 -17.33
CA ALA A 561 -12.31 -14.47 -18.10
C ALA A 561 -11.98 -13.24 -17.24
N TYR A 562 -12.02 -12.05 -17.84
CA TYR A 562 -11.96 -10.81 -17.09
C TYR A 562 -13.25 -10.63 -16.27
N GLY A 563 -13.15 -10.06 -15.07
CA GLY A 563 -14.28 -9.98 -14.13
C GLY A 563 -13.89 -10.09 -12.66
N ALA A 564 -14.90 -10.15 -11.80
CA ALA A 564 -14.75 -10.36 -10.37
C ALA A 564 -15.04 -11.83 -10.01
N TYR A 565 -14.20 -12.38 -9.13
CA TYR A 565 -14.33 -13.73 -8.62
C TYR A 565 -14.42 -13.69 -7.12
N TRP A 566 -15.32 -14.49 -6.59
CA TRP A 566 -15.52 -14.63 -5.16
C TRP A 566 -15.40 -16.10 -4.77
N LEU A 567 -14.47 -16.37 -3.86
CA LEU A 567 -14.14 -17.72 -3.37
C LEU A 567 -14.99 -18.08 -2.16
N SER A 568 -16.19 -18.61 -2.42
CA SER A 568 -17.15 -18.88 -1.37
C SER A 568 -16.91 -20.20 -0.63
N GLY A 569 -17.14 -20.20 0.69
CA GLY A 569 -17.20 -21.42 1.50
C GLY A 569 -15.84 -22.04 1.80
N ASN A 570 -14.79 -21.21 1.91
CA ASN A 570 -13.42 -21.66 2.19
C ASN A 570 -13.30 -22.28 3.59
N ARG A 571 -13.66 -23.56 3.71
CA ARG A 571 -13.15 -24.45 4.75
C ARG A 571 -11.77 -24.88 4.30
N LEU A 572 -10.75 -24.12 4.71
CA LEU A 572 -9.35 -24.48 4.58
C LEU A 572 -9.07 -25.66 5.53
N LEU A 573 -9.57 -26.85 5.20
CA LEU A 573 -9.25 -28.07 5.93
C LEU A 573 -8.74 -29.11 4.94
N ARG A 574 -7.64 -29.73 5.36
CA ARG A 574 -6.91 -30.93 4.90
C ARG A 574 -6.51 -31.06 3.40
N PRO A 575 -5.29 -31.61 3.12
CA PRO A 575 -4.76 -31.80 1.75
C PRO A 575 -5.61 -32.66 0.80
N ASP A 576 -6.61 -33.35 1.31
CA ASP A 576 -7.48 -34.31 0.63
C ASP A 576 -8.90 -33.81 0.33
N ASP A 577 -9.29 -32.62 0.81
CA ASP A 577 -10.65 -32.09 0.68
C ASP A 577 -10.97 -31.44 -0.69
N GLU A 578 -12.26 -31.34 -0.99
CA GLU A 578 -12.84 -30.81 -2.24
C GLU A 578 -12.86 -29.26 -2.32
N TYR A 579 -12.45 -28.59 -1.24
CA TYR A 579 -12.42 -27.14 -1.07
C TYR A 579 -11.10 -26.49 -1.55
N TRP A 580 -11.08 -25.16 -1.61
CA TRP A 580 -9.90 -24.38 -1.99
C TRP A 580 -8.76 -24.60 -1.00
N GLN A 581 -7.59 -24.99 -1.50
CA GLN A 581 -6.39 -25.15 -0.69
C GLN A 581 -5.57 -23.85 -0.69
N PRO A 582 -4.74 -23.62 0.34
CA PRO A 582 -3.78 -22.52 0.33
C PRO A 582 -3.01 -22.44 -0.99
N GLU A 583 -2.52 -23.57 -1.52
CA GLU A 583 -1.79 -23.62 -2.79
C GLU A 583 -2.59 -23.13 -4.00
N ASP A 584 -3.91 -23.36 -4.05
CA ASP A 584 -4.74 -22.84 -5.13
C ASP A 584 -4.87 -21.33 -5.04
N ILE A 585 -5.07 -20.82 -3.83
CA ILE A 585 -5.15 -19.37 -3.57
C ILE A 585 -3.81 -18.72 -3.93
N LYS A 586 -2.70 -19.31 -3.51
CA LYS A 586 -1.34 -18.88 -3.85
C LYS A 586 -1.13 -18.85 -5.36
N ASP A 587 -1.55 -19.89 -6.07
CA ASP A 587 -1.46 -19.92 -7.53
C ASP A 587 -2.29 -18.81 -8.18
N ARG A 588 -3.50 -18.49 -7.68
CA ARG A 588 -4.32 -17.38 -8.22
C ARG A 588 -3.72 -16.01 -7.96
N VAL A 589 -3.19 -15.80 -6.77
CA VAL A 589 -2.47 -14.56 -6.44
C VAL A 589 -1.25 -14.40 -7.34
N ARG A 590 -0.54 -15.50 -7.67
CA ARG A 590 0.65 -15.46 -8.53
C ARG A 590 0.34 -15.28 -10.02
N THR A 591 -0.82 -15.71 -10.49
CA THR A 591 -1.08 -15.84 -11.94
C THR A 591 -2.09 -14.82 -12.49
N ASP A 592 -3.14 -14.43 -11.74
CA ASP A 592 -4.36 -13.95 -12.39
C ASP A 592 -5.19 -12.88 -11.62
N SER A 593 -4.59 -11.99 -10.82
CA SER A 593 -5.35 -10.99 -10.02
C SER A 593 -4.80 -9.58 -10.25
N ASP A 594 -5.62 -8.55 -10.46
CA ASP A 594 -5.21 -7.12 -10.46
C ASP A 594 -5.56 -6.44 -9.11
N LEU A 595 -6.71 -6.82 -8.54
CA LEU A 595 -7.21 -6.44 -7.23
C LEU A 595 -7.46 -7.69 -6.39
N LEU A 596 -6.96 -7.69 -5.16
CA LEU A 596 -7.12 -8.80 -4.21
C LEU A 596 -7.75 -8.29 -2.92
N ILE A 597 -8.80 -8.95 -2.46
CA ILE A 597 -9.59 -8.55 -1.30
C ILE A 597 -9.66 -9.74 -0.34
N PHE A 598 -9.11 -9.58 0.85
CA PHE A 598 -9.14 -10.56 1.92
C PHE A 598 -10.08 -10.11 3.03
N ILE A 599 -11.10 -10.91 3.30
CA ILE A 599 -12.04 -10.70 4.41
C ILE A 599 -11.89 -11.88 5.37
N GLY A 600 -11.26 -11.65 6.53
CA GLY A 600 -10.91 -12.74 7.42
C GLY A 600 -10.07 -12.33 8.61
N HIS A 601 -9.57 -13.34 9.32
CA HIS A 601 -8.63 -13.18 10.42
C HIS A 601 -7.24 -12.74 9.96
N GLY A 602 -6.50 -12.08 10.85
CA GLY A 602 -5.09 -11.77 10.63
C GLY A 602 -4.34 -11.55 11.93
N ASN A 603 -3.02 -11.63 11.88
CA ASN A 603 -2.14 -11.46 13.05
C ASN A 603 -0.88 -10.65 12.69
N GLY A 604 -0.98 -9.77 11.69
CA GLY A 604 0.16 -9.06 11.10
C GLY A 604 1.04 -9.91 10.16
N LYS A 605 1.20 -11.21 10.42
CA LYS A 605 2.00 -12.14 9.59
C LYS A 605 1.27 -12.63 8.32
N GLY A 606 0.02 -12.26 8.17
CA GLY A 606 -0.78 -12.69 7.04
C GLY A 606 -2.24 -12.83 7.43
N VAL A 607 -2.97 -13.45 6.50
CA VAL A 607 -4.38 -13.81 6.68
C VAL A 607 -4.39 -15.25 7.18
N SER A 608 -5.16 -15.50 8.25
CA SER A 608 -5.26 -16.80 8.92
C SER A 608 -6.67 -17.37 8.77
N ASP A 609 -6.80 -18.68 8.81
CA ASP A 609 -8.08 -19.40 8.85
C ASP A 609 -8.72 -19.45 10.25
N GLY A 610 -8.13 -18.78 11.25
CA GLY A 610 -8.59 -18.79 12.63
C GLY A 610 -7.91 -19.84 13.52
N GLU A 611 -7.11 -20.75 12.96
CA GLU A 611 -6.40 -21.81 13.71
C GLU A 611 -4.93 -21.44 14.03
N GLY A 612 -4.54 -20.21 13.74
CA GLY A 612 -3.22 -19.65 14.09
C GLY A 612 -2.14 -19.85 13.02
N GLU A 613 -2.37 -20.67 12.00
CA GLU A 613 -1.52 -20.73 10.81
C GLU A 613 -1.94 -19.65 9.79
N SER A 614 -0.95 -18.96 9.23
CA SER A 614 -1.15 -17.95 8.18
C SER A 614 -1.04 -18.65 6.82
N PHE A 615 -2.13 -18.73 6.06
CA PHE A 615 -2.14 -19.44 4.77
C PHE A 615 -1.66 -18.57 3.59
N ILE A 616 -1.61 -17.24 3.77
CA ILE A 616 -0.97 -16.30 2.84
C ILE A 616 0.01 -15.42 3.61
N GLY A 617 1.29 -15.76 3.51
CA GLY A 617 2.40 -14.96 4.03
C GLY A 617 3.40 -14.54 2.94
N ARG A 618 4.55 -13.97 3.32
CA ARG A 618 5.61 -13.56 2.38
C ARG A 618 6.12 -14.67 1.49
N GLY A 619 6.35 -15.87 2.02
CA GLY A 619 6.83 -17.01 1.22
C GLY A 619 5.90 -17.32 0.04
N ASP A 620 4.63 -17.03 0.20
CA ASP A 620 3.60 -17.34 -0.78
C ASP A 620 3.48 -16.26 -1.86
N LEU A 621 3.50 -14.99 -1.44
CA LEU A 621 3.45 -13.81 -2.31
C LEU A 621 4.78 -13.58 -3.05
N ALA A 622 5.92 -13.86 -2.41
CA ALA A 622 7.25 -13.68 -3.01
C ALA A 622 7.62 -14.79 -4.01
N ALA A 623 7.11 -16.02 -3.84
CA ALA A 623 7.43 -17.14 -4.75
C ALA A 623 6.87 -16.97 -6.18
N GLY A 624 5.92 -16.05 -6.41
CA GLY A 624 5.46 -15.66 -7.75
C GLY A 624 6.50 -14.90 -8.58
N ILE A 625 7.54 -14.35 -7.97
CA ILE A 625 8.53 -13.48 -8.61
C ILE A 625 9.62 -14.29 -9.34
N VAL A 626 9.75 -15.60 -9.05
CA VAL A 626 10.82 -16.45 -9.58
C VAL A 626 10.60 -16.84 -11.06
N ALA A 627 9.43 -16.56 -11.64
CA ALA A 627 9.08 -16.93 -13.02
C ALA A 627 9.14 -15.76 -14.03
N GLY A 628 10.23 -15.01 -14.06
CA GLY A 628 10.62 -14.17 -15.20
C GLY A 628 10.22 -12.67 -15.15
N PRO A 629 10.74 -11.85 -16.09
CA PRO A 629 10.68 -10.38 -16.03
C PRO A 629 9.34 -9.76 -16.50
N ALA A 630 8.26 -10.53 -16.51
CA ALA A 630 6.95 -10.07 -16.97
C ALA A 630 5.97 -9.98 -15.79
N ILE A 631 5.79 -8.77 -15.26
CA ILE A 631 4.61 -8.26 -14.54
C ILE A 631 4.15 -9.12 -13.35
N SER A 632 4.45 -8.71 -12.11
CA SER A 632 3.63 -9.16 -10.97
C SER A 632 2.18 -8.74 -11.24
N HIS A 633 1.28 -9.73 -11.31
CA HIS A 633 -0.05 -9.54 -11.89
C HIS A 633 -0.98 -8.69 -11.02
N PHE A 634 -0.80 -8.63 -9.69
CA PHE A 634 -1.65 -7.82 -8.80
C PHE A 634 -1.00 -6.49 -8.40
N GLY A 635 -1.82 -5.45 -8.34
CA GLY A 635 -1.37 -4.09 -8.02
C GLY A 635 -1.89 -3.54 -6.68
N LEU A 636 -3.01 -4.07 -6.16
CA LEU A 636 -3.60 -3.63 -4.88
C LEU A 636 -4.18 -4.80 -4.09
N VAL A 637 -3.91 -4.81 -2.79
CA VAL A 637 -4.50 -5.70 -1.79
C VAL A 637 -5.34 -4.87 -0.80
N ILE A 638 -6.55 -5.32 -0.49
CA ILE A 638 -7.38 -4.78 0.59
C ILE A 638 -7.58 -5.90 1.61
N SER A 639 -7.24 -5.66 2.88
CA SER A 639 -7.28 -6.69 3.92
C SER A 639 -8.15 -6.29 5.09
N SER A 640 -8.91 -7.27 5.60
CA SER A 640 -9.62 -7.22 6.88
C SER A 640 -8.90 -7.97 8.00
N GLY A 641 -7.71 -8.51 7.74
CA GLY A 641 -6.92 -9.16 8.78
C GLY A 641 -6.41 -8.14 9.80
N CYS A 642 -6.60 -8.43 11.09
CA CYS A 642 -6.10 -7.61 12.20
C CYS A 642 -4.59 -7.38 12.09
N HIS A 643 -4.17 -6.12 12.33
CA HIS A 643 -2.77 -5.67 12.32
C HIS A 643 -1.99 -5.88 11.01
N THR A 644 -2.64 -6.27 9.92
CA THR A 644 -1.97 -6.56 8.64
C THR A 644 -1.40 -5.32 7.94
N GLY A 645 -1.84 -4.11 8.32
CA GLY A 645 -1.36 -2.83 7.80
C GLY A 645 -0.12 -2.25 8.48
N LEU A 646 0.60 -3.02 9.32
CA LEU A 646 1.78 -2.54 10.04
C LEU A 646 3.08 -2.77 9.26
N LEU A 647 3.96 -1.75 9.21
CA LEU A 647 5.38 -1.86 8.84
C LEU A 647 6.26 -1.60 10.07
N PRO A 648 6.42 -2.60 10.96
CA PRO A 648 7.16 -2.44 12.20
C PRO A 648 8.66 -2.15 12.00
N ALA A 649 9.27 -1.52 13.00
CA ALA A 649 10.68 -1.16 13.01
C ALA A 649 11.59 -2.40 13.05
N PHE A 650 12.78 -2.34 12.44
CA PHE A 650 13.73 -3.44 12.45
C PHE A 650 14.64 -3.46 13.68
N ARG A 651 14.58 -4.54 14.49
CA ARG A 651 15.68 -4.95 15.39
C ARG A 651 15.57 -6.42 15.79
N ASP A 652 16.73 -7.04 16.04
CA ASP A 652 16.90 -8.28 16.80
C ASP A 652 16.50 -9.66 16.24
N SER A 653 15.75 -9.79 15.15
CA SER A 653 15.71 -11.07 14.41
C SER A 653 15.28 -10.96 12.93
N PRO A 654 15.93 -11.66 12.00
CA PRO A 654 15.54 -11.66 10.60
C PRO A 654 14.21 -12.40 10.32
N THR A 655 13.76 -13.31 11.16
CA THR A 655 12.58 -14.15 10.80
C THR A 655 11.25 -13.43 10.97
N TRP A 656 11.17 -12.42 11.85
CA TRP A 656 9.88 -11.80 12.16
C TRP A 656 9.42 -10.85 11.05
N ARG A 657 10.30 -9.97 10.55
CA ARG A 657 10.00 -8.99 9.49
C ARG A 657 9.54 -9.68 8.21
N GLN A 658 10.16 -10.82 7.92
CA GLN A 658 9.87 -11.63 6.75
C GLN A 658 8.48 -12.20 6.72
N ASN A 659 7.76 -12.26 7.84
CA ASN A 659 6.43 -12.85 7.80
C ASN A 659 5.32 -11.81 7.67
N TRP A 660 5.57 -10.49 7.75
CA TRP A 660 4.48 -9.52 7.73
C TRP A 660 3.81 -9.38 6.36
N LEU A 661 2.47 -9.32 6.35
CA LEU A 661 1.69 -9.21 5.11
C LEU A 661 2.05 -7.94 4.33
N SER A 662 2.20 -6.82 5.02
CA SER A 662 2.63 -5.55 4.44
C SER A 662 3.94 -5.67 3.67
N ASN A 663 4.98 -6.28 4.27
CA ASN A 663 6.25 -6.53 3.60
C ASN A 663 6.08 -7.50 2.43
N ALA A 664 5.25 -8.53 2.56
CA ALA A 664 4.97 -9.49 1.50
C ALA A 664 4.30 -8.86 0.28
N VAL A 665 3.37 -7.93 0.50
CA VAL A 665 2.65 -7.22 -0.56
C VAL A 665 3.57 -6.22 -1.26
N LEU A 666 4.35 -5.45 -0.50
CA LEU A 666 5.40 -4.59 -1.08
C LEU A 666 6.46 -5.41 -1.82
N ASP A 667 6.72 -6.64 -1.36
CA ASP A 667 7.64 -7.56 -2.03
C ASP A 667 7.19 -7.98 -3.41
N ALA A 668 5.87 -8.10 -3.60
CA ALA A 668 5.23 -8.31 -4.89
C ALA A 668 5.05 -7.03 -5.72
N ASN A 669 5.60 -5.90 -5.24
CA ASN A 669 5.44 -4.56 -5.80
C ASN A 669 3.99 -4.04 -5.88
N ALA A 670 3.13 -4.51 -4.98
CA ALA A 670 1.74 -4.08 -4.88
C ALA A 670 1.54 -3.13 -3.68
N ALA A 671 0.43 -2.40 -3.66
CA ALA A 671 0.01 -1.61 -2.51
C ALA A 671 -0.95 -2.42 -1.61
N LEU A 672 -1.06 -2.04 -0.34
CA LEU A 672 -1.98 -2.63 0.64
C LEU A 672 -2.79 -1.54 1.36
N ILE A 673 -4.09 -1.72 1.47
CA ILE A 673 -4.96 -0.97 2.39
C ILE A 673 -5.43 -1.92 3.49
N ALA A 674 -5.04 -1.64 4.72
CA ALA A 674 -5.32 -2.51 5.86
C ALA A 674 -5.28 -1.77 7.20
N ALA A 675 -5.86 -2.39 8.23
CA ALA A 675 -5.85 -1.86 9.58
C ALA A 675 -4.52 -2.18 10.32
N THR A 676 -4.04 -1.24 11.14
CA THR A 676 -2.92 -1.42 12.07
C THR A 676 -3.31 -1.88 13.46
N SER A 677 -4.62 -2.06 13.70
CA SER A 677 -5.23 -2.50 14.96
C SER A 677 -5.97 -3.82 14.78
N TYR A 678 -6.64 -4.31 15.84
CA TYR A 678 -7.72 -5.27 15.57
C TYR A 678 -8.79 -4.62 14.68
N ASP A 679 -9.34 -5.45 13.81
CA ASP A 679 -10.42 -5.10 12.91
C ASP A 679 -11.75 -5.37 13.62
N VAL A 680 -12.72 -4.48 13.46
CA VAL A 680 -14.04 -4.61 14.11
C VAL A 680 -15.18 -4.42 13.12
N SER A 681 -16.23 -5.17 13.41
CA SER A 681 -17.54 -5.16 12.76
C SER A 681 -18.61 -5.08 13.85
N ALA A 682 -19.88 -4.98 13.48
CA ALA A 682 -20.98 -5.21 14.42
C ALA A 682 -21.99 -6.14 13.78
N SER A 683 -22.68 -6.93 14.59
CA SER A 683 -23.79 -7.76 14.14
C SER A 683 -25.09 -7.42 14.85
N PHE A 684 -26.20 -7.71 14.18
CA PHE A 684 -27.55 -7.58 14.66
C PHE A 684 -28.33 -8.81 14.21
N LEU A 685 -28.79 -9.65 15.15
CA LEU A 685 -29.46 -10.92 14.83
C LEU A 685 -28.62 -11.90 13.98
N GLY A 686 -27.30 -11.87 14.14
CA GLY A 686 -26.40 -12.66 13.31
C GLY A 686 -26.07 -11.98 11.98
N VAL A 687 -26.83 -10.97 11.56
CA VAL A 687 -26.57 -10.19 10.35
C VAL A 687 -25.50 -9.14 10.62
N GLN A 688 -24.46 -9.07 9.79
CA GLN A 688 -23.40 -8.08 9.91
C GLN A 688 -23.87 -6.69 9.47
N LEU A 689 -23.44 -5.67 10.21
CA LEU A 689 -23.80 -4.27 9.99
C LEU A 689 -22.71 -3.55 9.20
N ASP A 690 -23.13 -2.67 8.28
CA ASP A 690 -22.25 -1.75 7.53
C ASP A 690 -21.75 -0.61 8.45
N VAL A 691 -20.90 -0.95 9.42
CA VAL A 691 -20.28 -0.03 10.37
C VAL A 691 -18.78 -0.28 10.49
N TYR A 692 -18.07 0.63 11.16
CA TYR A 692 -16.66 0.48 11.50
C TYR A 692 -15.77 0.17 10.28
N HIS A 693 -14.84 -0.76 10.40
CA HIS A 693 -13.86 -0.99 9.34
C HIS A 693 -14.45 -1.57 8.07
N ASP A 694 -15.57 -2.30 8.15
CA ASP A 694 -16.22 -2.86 6.96
C ASP A 694 -16.86 -1.76 6.11
N GLN A 695 -17.51 -0.79 6.74
CA GLN A 695 -17.99 0.39 6.04
C GLN A 695 -16.84 1.20 5.42
N MET A 696 -15.70 1.34 6.11
CA MET A 696 -14.52 2.00 5.54
C MET A 696 -14.01 1.26 4.29
N ARG A 697 -13.96 -0.08 4.30
CA ARG A 697 -13.51 -0.87 3.14
C ARG A 697 -14.48 -0.79 1.97
N ARG A 698 -15.79 -0.89 2.23
CA ARG A 698 -16.82 -0.67 1.20
C ARG A 698 -16.65 0.70 0.55
N LEU A 699 -16.48 1.75 1.36
CA LEU A 699 -16.21 3.09 0.87
C LEU A 699 -14.93 3.16 0.04
N VAL A 700 -13.84 2.51 0.47
CA VAL A 700 -12.60 2.42 -0.31
C VAL A 700 -12.88 1.77 -1.67
N LEU A 701 -13.61 0.65 -1.73
CA LEU A 701 -13.96 -0.02 -2.99
C LEU A 701 -14.85 0.86 -3.91
N GLU A 702 -15.88 1.49 -3.36
CA GLU A 702 -16.77 2.40 -4.11
C GLU A 702 -15.98 3.59 -4.71
N ARG A 703 -15.02 4.14 -3.95
CA ARG A 703 -14.17 5.23 -4.45
C ARG A 703 -13.07 4.70 -5.39
N LEU A 704 -12.59 3.48 -5.19
CA LEU A 704 -11.61 2.84 -6.05
C LEU A 704 -12.13 2.68 -7.48
N PHE A 705 -13.42 2.40 -7.69
CA PHE A 705 -14.02 2.27 -9.02
C PHE A 705 -14.57 3.57 -9.61
N ASN A 706 -14.37 4.71 -8.92
CA ASN A 706 -14.86 6.01 -9.35
C ASN A 706 -13.73 6.86 -9.96
N ASP A 707 -13.89 7.26 -11.22
CA ASP A 707 -12.88 8.02 -11.99
C ASP A 707 -12.51 9.39 -11.38
N ARG A 708 -13.31 9.91 -10.44
CA ARG A 708 -13.00 11.17 -9.75
C ARG A 708 -11.76 11.10 -8.86
N TYR A 709 -11.27 9.91 -8.54
CA TYR A 709 -10.12 9.70 -7.66
C TYR A 709 -8.94 9.12 -8.46
N PRO A 710 -8.05 9.98 -8.97
CA PRO A 710 -7.03 9.56 -9.93
C PRO A 710 -5.90 8.74 -9.30
N THR A 711 -5.72 8.78 -7.98
CA THR A 711 -4.70 7.97 -7.27
C THR A 711 -5.31 7.15 -6.12
N ILE A 712 -4.60 6.11 -5.68
CA ILE A 712 -4.99 5.31 -4.51
C ILE A 712 -5.05 6.18 -3.24
N GLY A 713 -4.16 7.18 -3.13
CA GLY A 713 -4.22 8.15 -2.04
C GLY A 713 -5.51 8.97 -2.02
N ASP A 714 -5.96 9.44 -3.19
CA ASP A 714 -7.22 10.19 -3.31
C ASP A 714 -8.44 9.32 -2.96
N VAL A 715 -8.40 8.03 -3.29
CA VAL A 715 -9.41 7.03 -2.89
C VAL A 715 -9.51 6.95 -1.36
N LEU A 716 -8.37 6.81 -0.66
CA LEU A 716 -8.35 6.71 0.80
C LEU A 716 -8.83 8.01 1.48
N VAL A 717 -8.42 9.19 0.99
CA VAL A 717 -8.90 10.49 1.50
C VAL A 717 -10.41 10.60 1.35
N ALA A 718 -10.94 10.21 0.19
CA ALA A 718 -12.36 10.28 -0.09
C ALA A 718 -13.17 9.29 0.75
N ALA A 719 -12.67 8.07 0.93
CA ALA A 719 -13.28 7.05 1.78
C ALA A 719 -13.26 7.51 3.25
N ASN A 720 -12.12 7.97 3.77
CA ASN A 720 -11.98 8.47 5.14
C ASN A 720 -12.94 9.63 5.43
N ARG A 721 -13.03 10.61 4.52
CA ARG A 721 -14.00 11.71 4.64
C ARG A 721 -15.41 11.16 4.68
N SER A 722 -15.78 10.32 3.71
CA SER A 722 -17.12 9.72 3.62
C SER A 722 -17.49 8.95 4.90
N TYR A 723 -16.55 8.18 5.43
CA TYR A 723 -16.72 7.41 6.66
C TYR A 723 -16.94 8.35 7.86
N GLY A 724 -16.02 9.31 8.06
CA GLY A 724 -16.09 10.27 9.15
C GLY A 724 -17.40 11.07 9.14
N LEU A 725 -18.08 11.11 7.99
CA LEU A 725 -19.38 11.74 7.78
C LEU A 725 -20.59 10.83 8.09
N ARG A 726 -20.48 9.53 7.81
CA ARG A 726 -21.54 8.51 7.97
C ARG A 726 -21.63 7.90 9.38
N ARG A 727 -20.63 8.11 10.22
CA ARG A 727 -20.60 7.61 11.61
C ARG A 727 -21.76 8.12 12.47
N THR A 728 -22.21 7.30 13.42
CA THR A 728 -23.55 7.46 14.02
C THR A 728 -23.56 7.81 15.51
N GLY A 729 -22.38 7.89 16.11
CA GLY A 729 -22.19 8.36 17.49
C GLY A 729 -20.81 8.97 17.73
N GLY A 730 -19.84 8.65 16.88
CA GLY A 730 -18.44 8.95 17.17
C GLY A 730 -17.94 8.17 18.36
N ASP A 731 -18.38 6.91 18.45
CA ASP A 731 -17.93 6.02 19.48
C ASP A 731 -16.44 5.68 19.30
N ASP A 732 -15.90 4.96 20.27
CA ASP A 732 -14.48 4.62 20.31
C ASP A 732 -14.04 3.73 19.14
N ASN A 733 -14.96 2.97 18.52
CA ASN A 733 -14.68 2.13 17.37
C ASN A 733 -14.66 2.95 16.06
N ASP A 734 -15.48 3.99 15.94
CA ASP A 734 -15.37 4.96 14.83
C ASP A 734 -14.00 5.65 14.81
N ILE A 735 -13.56 6.11 15.99
CA ILE A 735 -12.24 6.75 16.14
C ILE A 735 -11.16 5.75 15.76
N ARG A 736 -11.25 4.53 16.27
CA ARG A 736 -10.33 3.45 15.91
C ARG A 736 -10.25 3.24 14.39
N THR A 737 -11.38 3.08 13.70
CA THR A 737 -11.40 2.85 12.25
C THR A 737 -10.72 3.98 11.48
N LEU A 738 -11.04 5.24 11.84
CA LEU A 738 -10.43 6.42 11.20
C LEU A 738 -8.91 6.50 11.37
N TYR A 739 -8.38 6.00 12.49
CA TYR A 739 -6.97 6.08 12.84
C TYR A 739 -6.15 4.91 12.29
N THR A 740 -6.76 3.76 12.04
CA THR A 740 -6.00 2.51 11.89
C THR A 740 -5.94 2.01 10.46
N VAL A 741 -6.84 2.45 9.57
CA VAL A 741 -6.80 2.09 8.16
C VAL A 741 -5.76 2.93 7.42
N ASN A 742 -4.64 2.29 7.06
CA ASN A 742 -3.49 2.93 6.42
C ASN A 742 -3.28 2.40 4.99
N LEU A 743 -2.62 3.23 4.16
CA LEU A 743 -2.07 2.83 2.88
C LEU A 743 -0.59 2.47 3.04
N ILE A 744 -0.26 1.20 2.79
CA ILE A 744 1.09 0.71 2.62
C ILE A 744 1.38 0.63 1.11
N GLY A 745 1.88 1.72 0.56
CA GLY A 745 2.05 2.00 -0.87
C GLY A 745 2.26 3.50 -1.11
N LEU A 746 2.60 3.89 -2.34
CA LEU A 746 2.72 5.29 -2.72
C LEU A 746 1.32 5.93 -2.84
N PRO A 747 1.06 7.07 -2.18
CA PRO A 747 -0.23 7.75 -2.28
C PRO A 747 -0.50 8.33 -3.68
N THR A 748 0.54 8.51 -4.50
CA THR A 748 0.42 9.06 -5.85
C THR A 748 0.22 7.99 -6.93
N GLN A 749 0.20 6.70 -6.57
CA GLN A 749 0.00 5.62 -7.53
C GLN A 749 -1.29 5.85 -8.33
N PRO A 750 -1.22 6.03 -9.65
CA PRO A 750 -2.39 6.30 -10.47
C PRO A 750 -3.34 5.09 -10.51
N VAL A 751 -4.63 5.34 -10.70
CA VAL A 751 -5.64 4.30 -10.94
C VAL A 751 -6.29 4.54 -12.30
N ASP A 752 -6.18 3.58 -13.22
CA ASP A 752 -6.79 3.59 -14.54
C ASP A 752 -7.94 2.59 -14.61
N ARG A 753 -9.14 3.05 -14.95
CA ARG A 753 -10.39 2.26 -14.97
C ARG A 753 -10.94 2.08 -16.38
N GLY A 754 -10.30 2.66 -17.40
CA GLY A 754 -10.69 2.46 -18.79
C GLY A 754 -11.81 3.34 -19.34
N TYR A 755 -12.46 4.18 -18.53
CA TYR A 755 -13.66 4.92 -18.93
C TYR A 755 -13.43 6.09 -19.91
N GLY A 756 -12.20 6.33 -20.36
CA GLY A 756 -11.96 7.29 -21.44
C GLY A 756 -10.51 7.75 -21.51
N ASN A 757 -9.69 7.01 -22.25
CA ASN A 757 -8.68 7.48 -23.22
C ASN A 757 -7.68 6.35 -23.47
N ARG A 758 -7.60 5.86 -24.71
CA ARG A 758 -6.50 4.99 -25.13
C ARG A 758 -5.17 5.72 -24.89
N PRO A 759 -4.14 5.06 -24.32
CA PRO A 759 -2.81 5.65 -24.21
C PRO A 759 -2.29 6.00 -25.61
N GLY A 760 -2.17 7.30 -25.93
CA GLY A 760 -1.69 7.77 -27.23
C GLY A 760 -2.32 9.07 -27.76
N GLN A 761 -3.41 9.57 -27.18
CA GLN A 761 -3.93 10.90 -27.50
C GLN A 761 -3.62 11.87 -26.36
N ALA A 762 -2.43 12.46 -26.41
CA ALA A 762 -2.16 13.70 -25.70
C ALA A 762 -3.07 14.79 -26.31
N ALA A 763 -4.19 15.06 -25.66
CA ALA A 763 -4.97 16.25 -25.96
C ALA A 763 -4.06 17.46 -25.72
N THR A 764 -3.92 18.29 -26.74
CA THR A 764 -3.12 19.51 -26.71
C THR A 764 -3.66 20.40 -25.59
N LEU A 765 -2.81 20.72 -24.61
CA LEU A 765 -3.10 21.66 -23.52
C LEU A 765 -3.55 23.00 -24.11
N HIS A 766 -4.86 23.28 -24.08
CA HIS A 766 -5.34 24.65 -24.17
C HIS A 766 -5.14 25.30 -22.80
N GLN A 767 -4.01 26.01 -22.66
CA GLN A 767 -3.81 26.93 -21.54
C GLN A 767 -4.85 28.06 -21.59
N GLY A 768 -5.54 28.23 -20.46
CA GLY A 768 -5.91 29.53 -19.94
C GLY A 768 -7.10 30.23 -20.60
N VAL A 769 -8.31 29.85 -20.20
CA VAL A 769 -9.34 30.86 -19.95
C VAL A 769 -9.66 30.80 -18.48
N SER A 770 -9.12 31.75 -17.71
CA SER A 770 -9.62 32.04 -16.37
C SER A 770 -11.09 32.42 -16.52
N ALA A 771 -12.00 31.56 -16.05
CA ALA A 771 -13.40 31.94 -15.91
C ALA A 771 -13.46 33.14 -14.95
N GLN A 772 -13.62 34.34 -15.51
CA GLN A 772 -13.94 35.53 -14.74
C GLN A 772 -15.31 35.26 -14.09
N THR A 773 -15.28 34.94 -12.80
CA THR A 773 -16.46 34.93 -11.93
C THR A 773 -16.92 36.37 -11.73
N THR A 774 -17.67 36.90 -12.69
CA THR A 774 -18.64 37.97 -12.36
C THR A 774 -19.57 37.41 -11.31
N ALA A 775 -19.69 38.09 -10.17
CA ALA A 775 -20.56 37.70 -9.05
C ALA A 775 -22.02 37.62 -9.54
N ALA A 776 -22.43 36.42 -9.96
CA ALA A 776 -23.83 36.12 -10.23
C ALA A 776 -24.60 36.24 -8.92
N GLY A 777 -25.83 36.76 -8.96
CA GLY A 777 -26.71 36.80 -7.80
C GLY A 777 -26.90 35.39 -7.24
N GLN A 778 -26.81 35.25 -5.91
CA GLN A 778 -27.19 34.00 -5.26
C GLN A 778 -28.71 33.84 -5.28
N THR A 779 -29.18 32.65 -5.61
CA THR A 779 -30.58 32.25 -5.52
C THR A 779 -30.75 31.25 -4.38
N THR A 780 -31.82 31.40 -3.62
CA THR A 780 -32.22 30.40 -2.62
C THR A 780 -32.91 29.24 -3.31
N HIS A 781 -32.36 28.04 -3.14
CA HIS A 781 -32.93 26.79 -3.59
C HIS A 781 -33.66 26.15 -2.41
N THR A 782 -34.82 25.54 -2.68
CA THR A 782 -35.60 24.80 -1.68
C THR A 782 -36.08 23.50 -2.29
N ALA A 783 -35.86 22.40 -1.57
CA ALA A 783 -36.25 21.07 -1.97
C ALA A 783 -36.96 20.38 -0.79
N THR A 784 -38.23 20.00 -0.98
CA THR A 784 -38.95 19.15 -0.03
C THR A 784 -38.88 17.70 -0.49
N ARG A 785 -38.68 16.79 0.46
CA ARG A 785 -38.55 15.35 0.22
C ARG A 785 -39.48 14.61 1.17
N SER A 786 -40.02 13.51 0.68
CA SER A 786 -40.89 12.62 1.43
C SER A 786 -40.33 11.21 1.32
N VAL A 787 -40.08 10.59 2.46
CA VAL A 787 -39.65 9.20 2.57
C VAL A 787 -40.80 8.42 3.17
N VAL A 788 -41.36 7.50 2.37
CA VAL A 788 -42.49 6.65 2.77
C VAL A 788 -41.93 5.26 3.06
N ILE A 789 -42.25 4.74 4.24
CA ILE A 789 -41.81 3.45 4.75
C ILE A 789 -43.08 2.67 5.12
N PRO A 790 -43.71 2.04 4.12
CA PRO A 790 -45.01 1.38 4.32
C PRO A 790 -44.89 0.07 5.11
N HIS A 791 -43.68 -0.49 5.21
CA HIS A 791 -43.43 -1.76 5.85
C HIS A 791 -42.14 -1.72 6.69
N PHE A 792 -42.26 -2.14 7.94
CA PHE A 792 -41.15 -2.53 8.79
C PHE A 792 -41.26 -4.02 9.02
N GLU A 793 -40.14 -4.72 8.86
CA GLU A 793 -40.05 -6.09 9.29
C GLU A 793 -39.59 -6.12 10.74
N ALA A 794 -40.36 -6.84 11.57
CA ALA A 794 -40.02 -7.05 12.95
C ALA A 794 -39.43 -8.45 13.13
N LEU A 795 -38.21 -8.49 13.64
CA LEU A 795 -37.45 -9.71 13.86
C LEU A 795 -37.43 -10.00 15.36
N THR A 796 -37.50 -11.26 15.76
CA THR A 796 -37.48 -11.66 17.17
C THR A 796 -36.38 -12.68 17.41
N ASP A 797 -35.57 -12.47 18.44
CA ASP A 797 -34.52 -13.42 18.80
C ASP A 797 -35.02 -14.54 19.72
N ALA A 798 -34.14 -15.48 20.05
CA ALA A 798 -34.45 -16.60 20.94
C ALA A 798 -34.83 -16.17 22.37
N GLN A 799 -34.51 -14.95 22.78
CA GLN A 799 -34.85 -14.38 24.09
C GLN A 799 -36.17 -13.58 24.06
N GLY A 800 -36.83 -13.48 22.90
CA GLY A 800 -38.06 -12.72 22.72
C GLY A 800 -37.85 -11.21 22.62
N ARG A 801 -36.60 -10.75 22.45
CA ARG A 801 -36.29 -9.35 22.14
C ARG A 801 -36.64 -9.07 20.69
N VAL A 802 -36.96 -7.81 20.37
CA VAL A 802 -37.44 -7.41 19.04
C VAL A 802 -36.46 -6.46 18.34
N GLY A 803 -36.25 -6.68 17.05
CA GLY A 803 -35.47 -5.85 16.15
C GLY A 803 -36.31 -5.40 14.94
N PHE A 804 -35.86 -4.37 14.24
CA PHE A 804 -36.58 -3.81 13.09
C PHE A 804 -35.67 -3.55 11.91
N THR A 805 -36.12 -3.95 10.72
CA THR A 805 -35.46 -3.65 9.43
C THR A 805 -36.45 -3.01 8.47
N ILE A 806 -35.93 -2.41 7.40
CA ILE A 806 -36.74 -1.87 6.30
C ILE A 806 -36.31 -2.58 5.02
N PRO A 807 -36.96 -3.70 4.66
CA PRO A 807 -36.59 -4.45 3.47
C PRO A 807 -36.59 -3.54 2.24
N HIS A 808 -35.51 -3.63 1.44
CA HIS A 808 -35.29 -2.88 0.19
C HIS A 808 -35.15 -1.36 0.27
N ASN A 809 -35.38 -0.73 1.43
CA ASN A 809 -35.46 0.73 1.55
C ASN A 809 -34.67 1.28 2.75
N GLY A 810 -33.89 0.48 3.46
CA GLY A 810 -33.04 0.99 4.53
C GLY A 810 -31.86 0.09 4.85
N GLY A 811 -30.81 0.71 5.38
CA GLY A 811 -29.72 0.02 6.04
C GLY A 811 -30.00 -0.16 7.53
N LEU A 812 -29.03 -0.73 8.23
CA LEU A 812 -29.00 -0.79 9.68
C LEU A 812 -27.83 0.04 10.20
N ASP A 813 -28.04 0.60 11.38
CA ASP A 813 -27.08 1.39 12.14
C ASP A 813 -27.18 1.05 13.62
N GLY A 814 -26.15 1.34 14.40
CA GLY A 814 -26.19 1.18 15.85
C GLY A 814 -24.82 1.18 16.50
N GLU A 815 -24.71 1.87 17.63
CA GLU A 815 -23.53 1.79 18.51
C GLU A 815 -23.48 0.42 19.18
N SER A 816 -22.29 -0.14 19.38
CA SER A 816 -22.10 -1.41 20.10
C SER A 816 -22.87 -1.45 21.43
N GLY A 817 -23.69 -2.48 21.61
CA GLY A 817 -24.48 -2.69 22.83
C GLY A 817 -25.75 -1.83 22.91
N ALA A 818 -26.04 -0.99 21.90
CA ALA A 818 -27.29 -0.25 21.77
C ALA A 818 -28.28 -0.98 20.85
N PRO A 819 -29.59 -0.69 20.94
CA PRO A 819 -30.56 -1.20 19.98
C PRO A 819 -30.18 -0.87 18.54
N GLY A 820 -30.28 -1.86 17.64
CA GLY A 820 -30.13 -1.64 16.20
C GLY A 820 -31.22 -0.73 15.65
N LEU A 821 -30.84 0.21 14.79
CA LEU A 821 -31.68 1.26 14.21
C LEU A 821 -31.76 1.08 12.69
N PRO A 822 -32.95 0.92 12.11
CA PRO A 822 -33.08 1.04 10.66
C PRO A 822 -32.81 2.49 10.24
N VAL A 823 -32.14 2.68 9.10
CA VAL A 823 -31.80 4.01 8.57
C VAL A 823 -32.08 4.11 7.08
N VAL A 824 -32.54 5.27 6.64
CA VAL A 824 -32.70 5.62 5.21
C VAL A 824 -31.76 6.77 4.90
N ARG A 825 -30.92 6.62 3.86
CA ARG A 825 -29.89 7.61 3.51
C ARG A 825 -30.14 8.20 2.13
N HIS A 826 -30.06 9.53 2.04
CA HIS A 826 -30.11 10.28 0.79
C HIS A 826 -28.92 11.22 0.67
N SER A 827 -28.30 11.27 -0.51
CA SER A 827 -27.18 12.16 -0.80
C SER A 827 -27.59 13.27 -1.78
N TYR A 828 -26.93 14.43 -1.72
CA TYR A 828 -27.26 15.60 -2.54
C TYR A 828 -25.97 16.28 -3.02
N PRO A 829 -25.68 16.28 -4.34
CA PRO A 829 -24.60 17.11 -4.88
C PRO A 829 -25.03 18.58 -4.85
N LEU A 830 -24.21 19.42 -4.26
CA LEU A 830 -24.44 20.87 -4.15
C LEU A 830 -23.33 21.63 -4.91
N PRO A 831 -23.63 22.81 -5.49
CA PRO A 831 -22.59 23.69 -6.02
C PRO A 831 -21.57 24.03 -4.93
N LEU A 832 -20.27 24.11 -5.27
CA LEU A 832 -19.23 24.43 -4.27
C LEU A 832 -19.45 25.78 -3.57
N ALA A 833 -20.06 26.74 -4.28
CA ALA A 833 -20.42 28.05 -3.75
C ALA A 833 -21.73 28.05 -2.94
N ALA A 834 -22.34 26.89 -2.69
CA ALA A 834 -23.56 26.81 -1.89
C ALA A 834 -23.26 27.20 -0.43
N THR A 835 -24.14 28.02 0.14
CA THR A 835 -24.02 28.56 1.50
C THR A 835 -25.38 28.49 2.20
N ALA A 836 -25.40 28.66 3.52
CA ALA A 836 -26.63 28.58 4.32
C ALA A 836 -27.44 27.30 4.05
N VAL A 837 -26.75 26.16 3.95
CA VAL A 837 -27.39 24.86 3.78
C VAL A 837 -28.06 24.49 5.10
N ASP A 838 -29.37 24.27 5.07
CA ASP A 838 -30.19 23.89 6.23
C ASP A 838 -31.08 22.71 5.86
N VAL A 839 -31.22 21.76 6.79
CA VAL A 839 -32.08 20.58 6.62
C VAL A 839 -32.97 20.43 7.84
N THR A 840 -34.28 20.50 7.61
CA THR A 840 -35.28 20.44 8.68
C THR A 840 -36.28 19.34 8.41
N LEU A 841 -36.54 18.50 9.40
CA LEU A 841 -37.69 17.60 9.40
C LEU A 841 -38.97 18.46 9.48
N THR A 842 -39.87 18.31 8.52
CA THR A 842 -41.06 19.18 8.38
C THR A 842 -42.36 18.50 8.73
N ASP A 843 -42.46 17.18 8.54
CA ASP A 843 -43.65 16.41 8.89
C ASP A 843 -43.28 14.94 9.14
N THR A 844 -44.07 14.26 9.97
CA THR A 844 -43.91 12.82 10.22
C THR A 844 -45.27 12.14 10.41
N GLU A 845 -45.39 10.92 9.89
CA GLU A 845 -46.50 10.01 10.19
C GLU A 845 -45.91 8.79 10.89
N PHE A 846 -46.49 8.37 12.02
CA PHE A 846 -45.95 7.30 12.85
C PHE A 846 -47.02 6.48 13.56
N ARG A 847 -46.62 5.32 14.06
CA ARG A 847 -47.43 4.42 14.87
C ARG A 847 -46.57 3.71 15.92
N ASP A 848 -47.22 3.23 16.97
CA ASP A 848 -46.58 2.38 17.96
C ASP A 848 -46.61 0.91 17.51
N TYR A 849 -45.49 0.18 17.69
CA TYR A 849 -45.36 -1.23 17.28
C TYR A 849 -46.28 -2.18 18.06
N GLY A 850 -46.87 -1.72 19.17
CA GLY A 850 -47.79 -2.50 20.00
C GLY A 850 -47.35 -2.51 21.46
N ALA A 851 -47.29 -3.71 22.06
CA ALA A 851 -46.91 -3.89 23.46
C ALA A 851 -45.44 -3.52 23.71
N PRO A 852 -45.09 -3.15 24.96
CA PRO A 852 -43.70 -2.96 25.35
C PRO A 852 -42.80 -4.14 25.02
N VAL A 853 -41.66 -3.87 24.41
CA VAL A 853 -40.64 -4.85 24.04
C VAL A 853 -39.27 -4.44 24.55
N GLN A 854 -38.41 -5.42 24.76
CA GLN A 854 -36.98 -5.17 24.87
C GLN A 854 -36.39 -5.22 23.47
N MET A 855 -35.62 -4.20 23.09
CA MET A 855 -34.94 -4.23 21.79
C MET A 855 -33.69 -5.11 21.80
N ILE A 856 -33.39 -5.68 20.63
CA ILE A 856 -32.16 -6.44 20.41
C ILE A 856 -30.98 -5.46 20.33
N PRO A 857 -29.95 -5.60 21.19
CA PRO A 857 -28.74 -4.80 21.07
C PRO A 857 -27.88 -5.30 19.91
N THR A 858 -27.15 -4.38 19.26
CA THR A 858 -26.05 -4.72 18.37
C THR A 858 -24.90 -5.33 19.19
N VAL A 859 -24.15 -6.21 18.56
CA VAL A 859 -23.02 -6.91 19.16
C VAL A 859 -21.77 -6.52 18.41
N LEU A 860 -20.79 -5.91 19.09
CA LEU A 860 -19.47 -5.67 18.50
C LEU A 860 -18.81 -7.01 18.19
N ILE A 861 -18.28 -7.15 16.99
CA ILE A 861 -17.52 -8.31 16.57
C ILE A 861 -16.07 -7.87 16.39
N GLU A 862 -15.18 -8.34 17.26
CA GLU A 862 -13.74 -8.21 17.01
C GLU A 862 -13.31 -9.38 16.14
N LYS A 863 -12.75 -9.14 14.95
CA LYS A 863 -12.54 -10.23 13.99
C LYS A 863 -11.69 -11.35 14.57
N SER A 864 -10.64 -11.04 15.32
CA SER A 864 -9.80 -12.07 15.98
C SER A 864 -10.43 -12.81 17.15
N TRP A 865 -11.49 -12.27 17.77
CA TRP A 865 -12.00 -12.75 19.06
C TRP A 865 -13.51 -13.02 19.06
N GLY A 866 -14.18 -12.79 17.94
CA GLY A 866 -15.62 -12.91 17.81
C GLY A 866 -16.41 -11.84 18.57
N PRO A 867 -17.68 -12.14 18.88
CA PRO A 867 -18.59 -11.27 19.64
C PRO A 867 -18.00 -10.79 20.96
N GLN A 868 -18.01 -9.47 21.17
CA GLN A 868 -17.60 -8.84 22.41
C GLN A 868 -18.81 -8.40 23.22
N PRO A 869 -18.85 -8.67 24.54
CA PRO A 869 -19.90 -8.15 25.40
C PRO A 869 -19.81 -6.62 25.50
N GLY A 870 -20.92 -5.94 25.29
CA GLY A 870 -21.01 -4.48 25.36
C GLY A 870 -22.33 -4.03 25.99
N SER A 871 -22.33 -2.81 26.54
CA SER A 871 -23.54 -2.13 26.98
C SER A 871 -23.45 -0.65 26.60
N ALA A 872 -24.48 -0.11 25.99
CA ALA A 872 -24.56 1.31 25.66
C ALA A 872 -25.46 2.07 26.65
N ALA A 873 -25.10 3.32 26.93
CA ALA A 873 -25.95 4.24 27.68
C ALA A 873 -26.99 4.85 26.73
N LEU A 874 -28.25 4.43 26.85
CA LEU A 874 -29.31 4.88 25.93
C LEU A 874 -29.91 6.22 26.34
N THR A 875 -30.17 7.07 25.36
CA THR A 875 -31.02 8.26 25.57
C THR A 875 -32.48 7.85 25.74
N ASN A 876 -33.32 8.74 26.28
CA ASN A 876 -34.76 8.49 26.38
C ASN A 876 -35.55 9.67 25.77
N PRO A 877 -36.18 9.50 24.58
CA PRO A 877 -36.15 8.32 23.72
C PRO A 877 -34.79 8.10 23.03
N TYR A 878 -34.55 6.89 22.52
CA TYR A 878 -33.38 6.46 21.76
C TYR A 878 -33.74 6.17 20.28
N PRO A 879 -33.05 6.75 19.30
CA PRO A 879 -32.20 7.93 19.44
C PRO A 879 -33.07 9.18 19.69
N GLN A 880 -32.50 10.23 20.27
CA GLN A 880 -33.19 11.52 20.42
C GLN A 880 -33.45 12.22 19.08
N THR A 881 -32.55 12.04 18.11
CA THR A 881 -32.58 12.72 16.82
C THR A 881 -33.02 11.75 15.73
N LEU A 882 -34.08 12.10 15.00
CA LEU A 882 -34.65 11.29 13.90
C LEU A 882 -34.10 11.66 12.51
N LEU A 883 -33.59 12.89 12.37
CA LEU A 883 -32.97 13.39 11.14
C LEU A 883 -31.58 13.88 11.47
N ARG A 884 -30.58 13.25 10.86
CA ARG A 884 -29.20 13.70 10.87
C ARG A 884 -28.87 14.21 9.48
N HIS A 885 -28.04 15.23 9.39
CA HIS A 885 -27.54 15.69 8.10
C HIS A 885 -26.11 16.17 8.22
N ARG A 886 -25.38 16.11 7.10
CA ARG A 886 -23.98 16.52 7.08
C ARG A 886 -23.58 17.11 5.76
N ILE A 887 -22.84 18.22 5.84
CA ILE A 887 -22.34 18.94 4.68
C ILE A 887 -20.83 18.80 4.64
N TYR A 888 -20.29 18.45 3.48
CA TYR A 888 -18.87 18.22 3.31
C TYR A 888 -18.39 18.46 1.88
N THR A 889 -17.09 18.57 1.71
CA THR A 889 -16.48 18.72 0.39
C THR A 889 -15.55 17.53 0.13
N ASP A 890 -15.86 16.74 -0.90
CA ASP A 890 -14.99 15.69 -1.43
C ASP A 890 -14.41 16.11 -2.80
N ALA A 891 -13.63 15.24 -3.46
CA ALA A 891 -13.10 15.51 -4.81
C ALA A 891 -14.21 15.73 -5.85
N GLY A 892 -15.42 15.28 -5.55
CA GLY A 892 -16.63 15.45 -6.33
C GLY A 892 -17.45 16.70 -5.98
N GLY A 893 -16.93 17.64 -5.19
CA GLY A 893 -17.59 18.90 -4.85
C GLY A 893 -18.24 18.92 -3.47
N LEU A 894 -19.11 19.92 -3.23
CA LEU A 894 -19.87 20.01 -1.98
C LEU A 894 -21.00 18.98 -2.01
N ARG A 895 -21.17 18.23 -0.93
CA ARG A 895 -22.20 17.22 -0.74
C ARG A 895 -22.95 17.45 0.55
N LEU A 896 -24.22 17.08 0.52
CA LEU A 896 -25.10 17.01 1.67
C LEU A 896 -25.65 15.58 1.76
N ASP A 897 -25.36 14.89 2.85
CA ASP A 897 -25.97 13.60 3.15
C ASP A 897 -27.04 13.83 4.24
N VAL A 898 -28.20 13.19 4.05
CA VAL A 898 -29.33 13.22 4.97
C VAL A 898 -29.65 11.79 5.36
N GLU A 899 -29.64 11.52 6.66
CA GLU A 899 -29.96 10.23 7.26
C GLU A 899 -31.24 10.38 8.09
N LEU A 900 -32.19 9.50 7.83
CA LEU A 900 -33.45 9.40 8.56
C LEU A 900 -33.45 8.12 9.37
N ILE A 901 -33.82 8.23 10.65
CA ILE A 901 -33.95 7.11 11.57
C ILE A 901 -35.43 6.95 11.88
N PRO A 902 -36.17 6.13 11.11
CA PRO A 902 -37.62 6.02 11.23
C PRO A 902 -38.06 5.10 12.38
N LEU A 903 -37.31 5.11 13.48
CA LEU A 903 -37.59 4.35 14.70
C LEU A 903 -37.17 5.14 15.93
N GLN A 904 -38.00 5.11 16.98
CA GLN A 904 -37.65 5.56 18.33
C GLN A 904 -38.04 4.53 19.38
N TYR A 905 -37.20 4.36 20.38
CA TYR A 905 -37.35 3.43 21.49
C TYR A 905 -37.29 4.16 22.83
N ASN A 906 -38.22 3.88 23.73
CA ASN A 906 -38.16 4.37 25.10
C ASN A 906 -37.61 3.24 26.01
N PRO A 907 -36.35 3.32 26.47
CA PRO A 907 -35.73 2.24 27.24
C PRO A 907 -36.34 2.02 28.63
N GLU A 908 -37.07 3.00 29.18
CA GLU A 908 -37.75 2.87 30.48
C GLU A 908 -39.10 2.15 30.37
N SER A 909 -39.85 2.43 29.31
CA SER A 909 -41.20 1.87 29.11
C SER A 909 -41.22 0.66 28.18
N GLY A 910 -40.18 0.44 27.37
CA GLY A 910 -40.16 -0.57 26.32
C GLY A 910 -40.95 -0.21 25.07
N GLN A 911 -41.51 1.00 24.98
CA GLN A 911 -42.32 1.41 23.83
C GLN A 911 -41.46 1.69 22.59
N VAL A 912 -41.87 1.17 21.44
CA VAL A 912 -41.27 1.46 20.13
C VAL A 912 -42.26 2.24 19.27
N THR A 913 -41.80 3.34 18.67
CA THR A 913 -42.51 4.17 17.71
C THR A 913 -41.84 4.03 16.33
N LEU A 914 -42.61 3.65 15.32
CA LEU A 914 -42.19 3.44 13.94
C LEU A 914 -42.73 4.57 13.06
N TYR A 915 -41.88 5.20 12.27
CA TYR A 915 -42.24 6.33 11.41
C TYR A 915 -42.52 5.85 9.99
N ASP A 916 -43.79 5.70 9.63
CA ASP A 916 -44.22 5.24 8.30
C ASP A 916 -44.00 6.32 7.22
N ARG A 917 -43.83 7.58 7.60
CA ARG A 917 -43.45 8.67 6.69
C ARG A 917 -42.63 9.74 7.39
N MET A 918 -41.61 10.23 6.70
CA MET A 918 -40.78 11.35 7.15
C MET A 918 -40.57 12.34 6.00
N ASP A 919 -41.06 13.57 6.18
CA ASP A 919 -40.87 14.65 5.23
C ASP A 919 -39.83 15.62 5.76
N TYR A 920 -38.90 16.04 4.90
CA TYR A 920 -37.89 17.02 5.26
C TYR A 920 -37.67 18.03 4.13
N ARG A 921 -37.12 19.19 4.52
CA ARG A 921 -36.83 20.29 3.62
C ARG A 921 -35.35 20.62 3.66
N ILE A 922 -34.76 20.77 2.49
CA ILE A 922 -33.41 21.28 2.28
C ILE A 922 -33.53 22.71 1.73
N THR A 923 -32.81 23.65 2.32
CA THR A 923 -32.65 25.00 1.77
C THR A 923 -31.17 25.36 1.65
N TYR A 924 -30.77 26.06 0.59
CA TYR A 924 -29.39 26.56 0.42
C TYR A 924 -29.34 27.71 -0.59
N ASN A 925 -28.32 28.56 -0.52
CA ASN A 925 -28.07 29.65 -1.47
C ASN A 925 -26.93 29.28 -2.42
N ALA A 926 -27.14 29.30 -3.73
CA ALA A 926 -26.11 29.01 -4.73
C ALA A 926 -26.20 29.96 -5.94
N PRO A 927 -25.13 30.08 -6.76
CA PRO A 927 -25.17 30.88 -7.98
C PRO A 927 -26.17 30.32 -9.00
N ALA A 928 -26.98 31.19 -9.61
CA ALA A 928 -27.97 30.81 -10.61
C ALA A 928 -27.40 30.54 -12.03
N THR A 929 -26.08 30.47 -12.19
CA THR A 929 -25.42 30.39 -13.51
C THR A 929 -25.74 29.10 -14.25
N TYR A 930 -25.80 27.98 -13.52
CA TYR A 930 -26.14 26.67 -14.05
C TYR A 930 -27.06 25.96 -13.05
N THR A 931 -28.15 25.38 -13.52
CA THR A 931 -29.10 24.65 -12.68
C THR A 931 -29.49 23.34 -13.33
N VAL A 932 -29.42 22.23 -12.58
CA VAL A 932 -30.06 20.98 -13.01
C VAL A 932 -31.54 21.09 -12.66
N GLN A 933 -32.39 21.36 -13.65
CA GLN A 933 -33.82 21.59 -13.46
C GLN A 933 -34.59 20.30 -13.16
N GLY A 934 -34.14 19.17 -13.71
CA GLY A 934 -34.80 17.89 -13.54
C GLY A 934 -33.95 16.71 -13.97
N VAL A 935 -34.13 15.58 -13.27
CA VAL A 935 -33.58 14.28 -13.63
C VAL A 935 -34.77 13.34 -13.79
N VAL A 936 -34.88 12.69 -14.94
CA VAL A 936 -35.97 11.76 -15.27
C VAL A 936 -35.35 10.41 -15.56
N VAL A 937 -35.65 9.44 -14.69
CA VAL A 937 -35.20 8.05 -14.86
C VAL A 937 -36.26 7.27 -15.63
N ASN A 938 -35.82 6.45 -16.58
CA ASN A 938 -36.65 5.58 -17.40
C ASN A 938 -37.82 6.30 -18.09
N ASN A 939 -37.60 7.55 -18.53
CA ASN A 939 -38.66 8.41 -19.07
C ASN A 939 -39.89 8.59 -18.15
N GLY A 940 -39.71 8.40 -16.83
CA GLY A 940 -40.77 8.45 -15.83
C GLY A 940 -41.58 7.15 -15.70
N ALA A 941 -41.27 6.12 -16.48
CA ALA A 941 -41.84 4.79 -16.32
C ALA A 941 -41.20 4.06 -15.12
N PRO A 942 -41.89 3.10 -14.49
CA PRO A 942 -41.27 2.26 -13.48
C PRO A 942 -40.10 1.45 -14.06
N VAL A 943 -39.05 1.28 -13.27
CA VAL A 943 -37.87 0.49 -13.67
C VAL A 943 -38.14 -0.97 -13.30
N ALA A 944 -37.98 -1.92 -14.20
CA ALA A 944 -38.07 -3.34 -13.83
C ALA A 944 -36.75 -3.79 -13.18
N VAL A 945 -36.83 -4.75 -12.25
CA VAL A 945 -35.65 -5.53 -11.86
C VAL A 945 -35.02 -6.15 -13.11
N ASP A 946 -33.70 -6.15 -13.19
CA ASP A 946 -32.92 -6.69 -14.32
C ASP A 946 -33.18 -6.00 -15.68
N GLN A 947 -33.45 -4.71 -15.67
CA GLN A 947 -33.61 -3.94 -16.92
C GLN A 947 -32.24 -3.58 -17.53
N ASP A 948 -31.91 -4.17 -18.69
CA ASP A 948 -30.63 -3.99 -19.41
C ASP A 948 -30.36 -2.56 -19.95
N ASP A 949 -31.39 -1.73 -20.14
CA ASP A 949 -31.26 -0.36 -20.66
C ASP A 949 -32.10 0.61 -19.82
N LEU A 950 -31.43 1.40 -18.99
CA LEU A 950 -32.04 2.40 -18.12
C LEU A 950 -31.70 3.82 -18.63
N PRO A 951 -32.58 4.46 -19.43
CA PRO A 951 -32.33 5.80 -19.92
C PRO A 951 -32.54 6.83 -18.81
N ILE A 952 -31.58 7.73 -18.63
CA ILE A 952 -31.62 8.80 -17.62
C ILE A 952 -31.50 10.14 -18.34
N GLY A 953 -32.59 10.90 -18.38
CA GLY A 953 -32.62 12.23 -18.98
C GLY A 953 -32.34 13.33 -17.95
N VAL A 954 -31.35 14.17 -18.20
CA VAL A 954 -30.99 15.32 -17.35
C VAL A 954 -31.29 16.61 -18.10
N THR A 955 -32.09 17.48 -17.49
CA THR A 955 -32.37 18.82 -18.01
C THR A 955 -31.53 19.86 -17.27
N VAL A 956 -30.67 20.57 -18.00
CA VAL A 956 -29.76 21.59 -17.47
C VAL A 956 -30.13 22.94 -18.08
N ASP A 957 -30.29 23.95 -17.23
CA ASP A 957 -30.48 25.34 -17.63
C ASP A 957 -29.17 26.10 -17.38
N ALA A 958 -28.58 26.61 -18.45
CA ALA A 958 -27.31 27.30 -18.44
C ALA A 958 -27.49 28.75 -18.90
N VAL A 959 -27.25 29.71 -18.01
CA VAL A 959 -27.38 31.15 -18.35
C VAL A 959 -26.36 31.59 -19.42
N GLN A 960 -25.26 30.85 -19.52
CA GLN A 960 -24.19 31.04 -20.49
C GLN A 960 -23.68 29.66 -20.98
N PRO A 961 -22.94 29.59 -22.10
CA PRO A 961 -22.38 28.33 -22.57
C PRO A 961 -21.48 27.67 -21.52
N PHE A 962 -21.47 26.34 -21.49
CA PHE A 962 -20.73 25.53 -20.54
C PHE A 962 -19.91 24.45 -21.26
N SER A 963 -18.66 24.27 -20.87
CA SER A 963 -17.81 23.13 -21.24
C SER A 963 -17.30 22.49 -19.95
N GLY A 964 -17.50 21.20 -19.79
CA GLY A 964 -17.12 20.48 -18.58
C GLY A 964 -17.54 19.02 -18.61
N ALA A 965 -17.85 18.44 -17.45
CA ALA A 965 -18.30 17.07 -17.30
C ALA A 965 -19.64 16.98 -16.58
N LEU A 966 -20.44 15.99 -16.97
CA LEU A 966 -21.65 15.59 -16.27
C LEU A 966 -21.46 14.16 -15.75
N ALA A 967 -21.58 14.00 -14.44
CA ALA A 967 -21.38 12.73 -13.75
C ALA A 967 -22.63 12.36 -12.96
N TRP A 968 -22.90 11.07 -12.85
CA TRP A 968 -24.08 10.53 -12.18
C TRP A 968 -23.75 9.31 -11.33
N GLN A 969 -24.59 9.06 -10.34
CA GLN A 969 -24.50 7.91 -9.42
C GLN A 969 -25.91 7.43 -9.08
N ILE A 970 -26.09 6.13 -8.88
CA ILE A 970 -27.34 5.53 -8.42
C ILE A 970 -27.07 4.83 -7.10
N LEU A 971 -27.84 5.21 -6.08
CA LEU A 971 -27.78 4.66 -4.73
C LEU A 971 -29.06 3.89 -4.41
N ASP A 972 -28.97 2.91 -3.52
CA ASP A 972 -30.15 2.30 -2.89
C ASP A 972 -30.64 3.11 -1.67
N GLY A 973 -31.68 2.62 -0.98
CA GLY A 973 -32.23 3.26 0.23
C GLY A 973 -31.28 3.26 1.45
N SER A 974 -30.25 2.40 1.44
CA SER A 974 -29.20 2.34 2.47
C SER A 974 -28.02 3.27 2.16
N GLY A 975 -27.96 3.83 0.95
CA GLY A 975 -26.89 4.69 0.46
C GLY A 975 -25.71 3.93 -0.15
N VAL A 976 -25.90 2.66 -0.51
CA VAL A 976 -24.93 1.82 -1.25
C VAL A 976 -24.94 2.21 -2.72
N LEU A 977 -23.74 2.35 -3.31
CA LEU A 977 -23.59 2.64 -4.73
C LEU A 977 -23.92 1.42 -5.58
N LEU A 978 -24.91 1.54 -6.46
CA LEU A 978 -25.30 0.48 -7.39
C LEU A 978 -24.69 0.67 -8.78
N ASP A 979 -24.59 1.93 -9.24
CA ASP A 979 -24.11 2.26 -10.59
C ASP A 979 -23.60 3.71 -10.62
N ALA A 980 -22.66 4.03 -11.52
CA ALA A 980 -22.11 5.37 -11.70
C ALA A 980 -21.50 5.57 -13.08
N GLY A 981 -21.48 6.83 -13.53
CA GLY A 981 -20.80 7.19 -14.77
C GLY A 981 -20.47 8.67 -14.87
N ALA A 982 -19.65 9.02 -15.85
CA ALA A 982 -19.32 10.40 -16.19
C ALA A 982 -19.07 10.58 -17.69
N GLY A 983 -19.33 11.77 -18.21
CA GLY A 983 -19.03 12.12 -19.59
C GLY A 983 -18.80 13.61 -19.77
N ALA A 984 -17.94 13.98 -20.72
CA ALA A 984 -17.76 15.37 -21.12
C ALA A 984 -19.06 15.91 -21.76
N VAL A 985 -19.42 17.15 -21.44
CA VAL A 985 -20.59 17.82 -21.99
C VAL A 985 -20.24 19.25 -22.43
N ALA A 986 -20.79 19.64 -23.58
CA ALA A 986 -20.80 21.02 -24.05
C ALA A 986 -22.25 21.47 -24.17
N LEU A 987 -22.62 22.51 -23.43
CA LEU A 987 -23.98 23.04 -23.38
C LEU A 987 -23.99 24.47 -23.92
N ASP A 988 -24.92 24.76 -24.82
CA ASP A 988 -25.21 26.14 -25.20
C ASP A 988 -25.94 26.88 -24.07
N ALA A 989 -25.93 28.22 -24.12
CA ALA A 989 -26.79 29.00 -23.24
C ALA A 989 -28.26 28.69 -23.50
N GLY A 990 -29.03 28.46 -22.44
CA GLY A 990 -30.43 28.03 -22.45
C GLY A 990 -30.62 26.66 -21.81
N VAL A 991 -31.77 26.04 -22.10
CA VAL A 991 -32.12 24.71 -21.59
C VAL A 991 -31.61 23.63 -22.53
N SER A 992 -30.76 22.76 -22.02
CA SER A 992 -30.23 21.58 -22.70
C SER A 992 -30.73 20.30 -22.05
N ARG A 993 -30.92 19.24 -22.85
CA ARG A 993 -31.17 17.88 -22.37
C ARG A 993 -29.95 17.03 -22.66
N VAL A 994 -29.45 16.34 -21.63
CA VAL A 994 -28.36 15.38 -21.72
C VAL A 994 -28.96 14.01 -21.39
N ASP A 995 -28.86 13.06 -22.31
CA ASP A 995 -29.30 11.70 -22.08
C ASP A 995 -28.10 10.84 -21.66
N LEU A 996 -28.30 10.04 -20.62
CA LEU A 996 -27.36 9.10 -20.05
C LEU A 996 -27.98 7.69 -20.12
N ALA A 997 -27.15 6.67 -20.03
CA ALA A 997 -27.56 5.27 -19.95
C ALA A 997 -26.95 4.61 -18.71
N GLY A 998 -27.74 3.76 -18.06
CA GLY A 998 -27.31 2.82 -17.03
C GLY A 998 -28.04 1.50 -17.21
N GLU A 999 -27.97 0.60 -16.23
CA GLU A 999 -28.67 -0.68 -16.22
C GLU A 999 -29.13 -1.05 -14.79
N ALA A 1000 -30.21 -1.82 -14.66
CA ALA A 1000 -30.76 -2.25 -13.36
C ALA A 1000 -30.52 -3.75 -13.08
N LEU A 1001 -29.47 -4.32 -13.67
CA LEU A 1001 -29.11 -5.74 -13.56
C LEU A 1001 -28.71 -6.10 -12.12
N GLY A 1002 -29.37 -7.11 -11.56
CA GLY A 1002 -29.14 -7.62 -10.22
C GLY A 1002 -29.63 -6.70 -9.09
N TRP A 1003 -30.37 -5.65 -9.40
CA TRP A 1003 -30.85 -4.71 -8.39
C TRP A 1003 -32.01 -5.29 -7.60
N ALA A 1004 -31.94 -5.22 -6.28
CA ALA A 1004 -33.11 -5.46 -5.44
C ALA A 1004 -34.23 -4.46 -5.79
N PRO A 1005 -35.52 -4.86 -5.73
CA PRO A 1005 -36.63 -3.95 -5.94
C PRO A 1005 -36.64 -2.84 -4.89
N GLY A 1006 -37.57 -1.89 -5.01
CA GLY A 1006 -37.71 -0.78 -4.07
C GLY A 1006 -37.00 0.51 -4.50
N PRO A 1007 -37.05 1.55 -3.66
CA PRO A 1007 -36.63 2.90 -4.02
C PRO A 1007 -35.12 3.01 -4.21
N LYS A 1008 -34.74 3.85 -5.16
CA LYS A 1008 -33.38 4.17 -5.57
C LYS A 1008 -33.24 5.68 -5.76
N GLN A 1009 -32.03 6.19 -5.60
CA GLN A 1009 -31.71 7.60 -5.76
C GLN A 1009 -30.68 7.79 -6.86
N VAL A 1010 -31.01 8.54 -7.92
CA VAL A 1010 -30.01 9.01 -8.88
C VAL A 1010 -29.52 10.41 -8.50
N LEU A 1011 -28.21 10.59 -8.48
CA LEU A 1011 -27.51 11.86 -8.27
C LEU A 1011 -26.88 12.29 -9.59
N VAL A 1012 -26.91 13.58 -9.89
CA VAL A 1012 -26.25 14.16 -11.07
C VAL A 1012 -25.46 15.40 -10.65
N SER A 1013 -24.23 15.52 -11.12
CA SER A 1013 -23.33 16.65 -10.87
C SER A 1013 -22.77 17.17 -12.18
N LEU A 1014 -22.86 18.48 -12.39
CA LEU A 1014 -22.22 19.20 -13.48
C LEU A 1014 -20.95 19.87 -12.94
N SER A 1015 -19.79 19.61 -13.53
CA SER A 1015 -18.50 20.11 -13.05
C SER A 1015 -17.66 20.77 -14.13
N SER A 1016 -16.95 21.83 -13.77
CA SER A 1016 -16.20 22.72 -14.69
C SER A 1016 -14.94 22.13 -15.34
N ALA A 1017 -14.62 20.86 -15.07
CA ALA A 1017 -13.44 20.22 -15.65
C ALA A 1017 -13.81 19.58 -17.00
N GLU A 1018 -13.03 19.86 -18.05
CA GLU A 1018 -13.19 19.23 -19.37
C GLU A 1018 -12.70 17.76 -19.37
N ASN A 1019 -11.92 17.36 -18.35
CA ASN A 1019 -11.44 16.00 -18.16
C ASN A 1019 -11.29 15.69 -16.66
N ILE A 1020 -11.50 14.42 -16.28
CA ILE A 1020 -11.56 13.90 -14.89
C ILE A 1020 -10.26 14.11 -14.10
N THR A 1021 -9.15 14.40 -14.78
CA THR A 1021 -7.83 14.65 -14.15
C THR A 1021 -7.62 16.08 -13.65
N GLN A 1022 -8.51 17.02 -14.00
CA GLN A 1022 -8.50 18.36 -13.41
C GLN A 1022 -9.35 18.39 -12.13
N THR A 1023 -8.97 19.23 -11.17
CA THR A 1023 -9.75 19.43 -9.94
C THR A 1023 -11.11 20.02 -10.29
N SER A 1024 -12.11 19.15 -10.43
CA SER A 1024 -13.43 19.53 -10.92
C SER A 1024 -14.20 20.26 -9.83
N VAL A 1025 -14.72 21.46 -10.13
CA VAL A 1025 -15.63 22.17 -9.23
C VAL A 1025 -17.05 21.90 -9.70
N VAL A 1026 -17.88 21.30 -8.84
CA VAL A 1026 -19.32 21.15 -9.10
C VAL A 1026 -19.96 22.53 -9.13
N VAL A 1027 -20.56 22.84 -10.27
CA VAL A 1027 -21.25 24.11 -10.53
C VAL A 1027 -22.77 23.98 -10.43
N ALA A 1028 -23.31 22.77 -10.62
CA ALA A 1028 -24.72 22.45 -10.44
C ALA A 1028 -24.90 20.98 -10.04
N GLY A 1029 -25.92 20.70 -9.23
CA GLY A 1029 -26.30 19.34 -8.84
C GLY A 1029 -27.80 19.13 -8.94
N GLY A 1030 -28.19 17.89 -9.23
CA GLY A 1030 -29.59 17.46 -9.29
C GLY A 1030 -29.74 16.03 -8.82
N GLN A 1031 -30.98 15.60 -8.59
CA GLN A 1031 -31.27 14.24 -8.17
C GLN A 1031 -32.72 13.87 -8.43
N ALA A 1032 -33.00 12.57 -8.53
CA ALA A 1032 -34.35 12.01 -8.55
C ALA A 1032 -34.41 10.72 -7.73
N ILE A 1033 -35.58 10.46 -7.16
CA ILE A 1033 -35.90 9.18 -6.52
C ILE A 1033 -36.82 8.44 -7.48
N PHE A 1034 -36.56 7.16 -7.69
CA PHE A 1034 -37.38 6.27 -8.51
C PHE A 1034 -37.51 4.91 -7.83
N THR A 1035 -38.41 4.06 -8.32
CA THR A 1035 -38.65 2.73 -7.75
C THR A 1035 -38.34 1.67 -8.79
N VAL A 1036 -37.57 0.66 -8.35
CA VAL A 1036 -37.40 -0.59 -9.10
C VAL A 1036 -38.56 -1.51 -8.72
N GLN A 1037 -39.38 -1.87 -9.68
CA GLN A 1037 -40.53 -2.75 -9.55
C GLN A 1037 -40.14 -4.18 -9.82
N GLY A 1038 -40.70 -5.07 -9.02
CA GLY A 1038 -40.47 -6.49 -9.09
C GLY A 1038 -40.67 -7.10 -7.71
N ASN A 1039 -40.55 -8.41 -7.66
CA ASN A 1039 -40.45 -9.08 -6.38
C ASN A 1039 -38.97 -9.24 -5.99
N SER A 1040 -38.68 -9.54 -4.74
CA SER A 1040 -37.46 -10.22 -4.33
C SER A 1040 -37.81 -11.64 -3.94
N LEU A 1041 -36.82 -12.52 -3.99
CA LEU A 1041 -36.91 -13.87 -3.47
C LEU A 1041 -35.73 -14.09 -2.54
N GLU A 1042 -36.00 -14.38 -1.28
CA GLU A 1042 -35.03 -14.79 -0.27
C GLU A 1042 -35.31 -16.25 0.09
N LEU A 1043 -34.26 -17.01 0.39
CA LEU A 1043 -34.34 -18.42 0.76
C LEU A 1043 -33.45 -18.69 1.97
N ASP A 1044 -34.04 -19.28 3.00
CA ASP A 1044 -33.38 -19.66 4.22
C ASP A 1044 -33.77 -21.09 4.64
N THR A 1045 -33.06 -21.64 5.61
CA THR A 1045 -33.25 -22.97 6.18
C THR A 1045 -33.33 -22.90 7.71
N ASP A 1046 -33.98 -23.86 8.36
CA ASP A 1046 -34.07 -23.91 9.83
C ASP A 1046 -32.73 -24.23 10.53
N GLY A 1047 -31.69 -24.53 9.76
CA GLY A 1047 -30.30 -24.59 10.21
C GLY A 1047 -29.36 -24.69 9.02
N SER A 1048 -28.18 -24.10 9.11
CA SER A 1048 -27.18 -24.21 8.02
C SER A 1048 -26.42 -25.55 8.02
N THR A 1049 -26.54 -26.32 9.11
CA THR A 1049 -25.85 -27.59 9.30
C THR A 1049 -26.76 -28.63 9.95
N TYR A 1050 -26.75 -29.85 9.43
CA TYR A 1050 -27.64 -30.93 9.82
C TYR A 1050 -26.90 -32.23 10.15
N GLY A 1051 -27.03 -32.66 11.40
CA GLY A 1051 -26.42 -33.88 11.92
C GLY A 1051 -27.05 -35.18 11.46
N ARG A 1052 -26.50 -36.29 11.95
CA ARG A 1052 -27.03 -37.66 11.80
C ARG A 1052 -28.49 -37.84 12.22
N GLU A 1053 -28.93 -37.11 13.24
CA GLU A 1053 -30.31 -37.21 13.73
C GLU A 1053 -31.29 -36.35 12.91
N ALA A 1054 -30.81 -35.42 12.08
CA ALA A 1054 -31.64 -34.61 11.22
C ALA A 1054 -32.14 -35.43 10.02
N THR A 1055 -33.46 -35.63 9.95
CA THR A 1055 -34.12 -36.34 8.83
C THR A 1055 -34.72 -35.38 7.81
N SER A 1056 -34.88 -34.10 8.18
CA SER A 1056 -35.43 -33.08 7.31
C SER A 1056 -34.89 -31.69 7.64
N ALA A 1057 -34.88 -30.82 6.65
CA ALA A 1057 -34.65 -29.39 6.77
C ALA A 1057 -35.95 -28.64 6.41
N THR A 1058 -36.29 -27.61 7.18
CA THR A 1058 -37.39 -26.69 6.85
C THR A 1058 -36.83 -25.53 6.05
N LEU A 1059 -37.25 -25.42 4.80
CA LEU A 1059 -36.92 -24.28 3.96
C LEU A 1059 -37.95 -23.17 4.18
N THR A 1060 -37.47 -21.93 4.21
CA THR A 1060 -38.30 -20.73 4.28
C THR A 1060 -37.94 -19.83 3.10
N ALA A 1061 -38.86 -19.68 2.15
CA ALA A 1061 -38.75 -18.70 1.08
C ALA A 1061 -39.61 -17.48 1.41
N VAL A 1062 -39.04 -16.29 1.25
CA VAL A 1062 -39.75 -15.04 1.46
C VAL A 1062 -39.78 -14.28 0.14
N VAL A 1063 -41.00 -13.96 -0.32
CA VAL A 1063 -41.20 -13.17 -1.54
C VAL A 1063 -41.70 -11.80 -1.12
N ARG A 1064 -40.96 -10.74 -1.45
CA ARG A 1064 -41.37 -9.37 -1.13
C ARG A 1064 -41.60 -8.58 -2.40
N ASN A 1065 -42.45 -7.56 -2.35
CA ASN A 1065 -42.61 -6.61 -3.44
C ASN A 1065 -41.67 -5.40 -3.26
N GLU A 1066 -41.78 -4.40 -4.13
CA GLU A 1066 -40.98 -3.17 -4.09
C GLU A 1066 -41.16 -2.33 -2.81
N THR A 1067 -42.18 -2.61 -2.00
CA THR A 1067 -42.41 -1.94 -0.71
C THR A 1067 -41.81 -2.70 0.48
N GLY A 1068 -41.22 -3.88 0.23
CA GLY A 1068 -40.75 -4.80 1.27
C GLY A 1068 -41.83 -5.69 1.87
N ALA A 1069 -43.10 -5.48 1.50
CA ALA A 1069 -44.23 -6.28 1.97
C ALA A 1069 -44.23 -7.66 1.29
N GLN A 1070 -44.56 -8.68 2.07
CA GLN A 1070 -44.64 -10.04 1.56
C GLN A 1070 -45.79 -10.23 0.54
N VAL A 1071 -45.52 -11.02 -0.50
CA VAL A 1071 -46.46 -11.34 -1.56
C VAL A 1071 -47.06 -12.72 -1.31
N SER A 1072 -48.40 -12.81 -1.31
CA SER A 1072 -49.18 -14.05 -1.17
C SER A 1072 -49.47 -14.75 -2.51
N GLY A 1073 -49.91 -16.01 -2.45
CA GLY A 1073 -50.40 -16.78 -3.59
C GLY A 1073 -49.33 -17.37 -4.53
N GLN A 1074 -48.06 -17.41 -4.14
CA GLN A 1074 -46.94 -17.88 -4.99
C GLN A 1074 -46.55 -19.35 -4.80
N ALA A 1075 -47.18 -20.07 -3.86
CA ALA A 1075 -46.76 -21.42 -3.46
C ALA A 1075 -46.66 -22.44 -4.62
N GLY A 1076 -47.50 -22.31 -5.65
CA GLY A 1076 -47.47 -23.18 -6.83
C GLY A 1076 -46.46 -22.80 -7.92
N GLY A 1077 -45.77 -21.66 -7.78
CA GLY A 1077 -44.84 -21.11 -8.77
C GLY A 1077 -43.37 -21.46 -8.53
N PHE A 1078 -43.04 -22.04 -7.37
CA PHE A 1078 -41.67 -22.38 -7.02
C PHE A 1078 -41.18 -23.62 -7.76
N THR A 1079 -39.99 -23.53 -8.32
CA THR A 1079 -39.18 -24.69 -8.72
C THR A 1079 -37.94 -24.74 -7.84
N SER A 1080 -37.44 -25.94 -7.52
CA SER A 1080 -36.27 -26.09 -6.64
C SER A 1080 -35.22 -26.98 -7.32
N GLN A 1081 -33.95 -26.75 -7.01
CA GLN A 1081 -32.84 -27.60 -7.44
C GLN A 1081 -31.89 -27.84 -6.26
N LEU A 1082 -31.25 -29.00 -6.23
CA LEU A 1082 -30.17 -29.35 -5.30
C LEU A 1082 -28.96 -29.75 -6.14
N ASP A 1083 -27.84 -29.06 -5.97
CA ASP A 1083 -26.60 -29.25 -6.74
C ASP A 1083 -26.81 -29.16 -8.27
N GLY A 1084 -27.76 -28.32 -8.70
CA GLY A 1084 -28.17 -28.15 -10.10
C GLY A 1084 -29.18 -29.19 -10.60
N ASP A 1085 -29.44 -30.26 -9.85
CA ASP A 1085 -30.44 -31.26 -10.18
C ASP A 1085 -31.84 -30.84 -9.72
N SER A 1086 -32.86 -31.09 -10.54
CA SER A 1086 -34.24 -30.70 -10.22
C SER A 1086 -34.77 -31.44 -8.98
N LEU A 1087 -35.28 -30.67 -8.02
CA LEU A 1087 -35.81 -31.14 -6.75
C LEU A 1087 -37.32 -30.81 -6.65
N THR A 1088 -38.14 -31.80 -6.31
CA THR A 1088 -39.59 -31.60 -6.13
C THR A 1088 -39.91 -31.32 -4.67
N LEU A 1089 -40.30 -30.08 -4.38
CA LEU A 1089 -40.72 -29.65 -3.04
C LEU A 1089 -42.17 -29.18 -3.05
N THR A 1090 -42.89 -29.43 -1.95
CA THR A 1090 -44.24 -28.91 -1.75
C THR A 1090 -44.18 -27.67 -0.85
N TRP A 1091 -44.29 -26.50 -1.47
CA TRP A 1091 -44.32 -25.22 -0.77
C TRP A 1091 -45.70 -24.96 -0.18
N ARG A 1092 -45.72 -24.53 1.08
CA ARG A 1092 -46.92 -24.17 1.85
C ARG A 1092 -46.89 -22.69 2.15
N GLU A 1093 -48.04 -22.05 2.00
CA GLU A 1093 -48.19 -20.62 2.25
C GLU A 1093 -48.53 -20.35 3.72
N GLY A 1094 -47.87 -19.34 4.30
CA GLY A 1094 -48.09 -18.80 5.63
C GLY A 1094 -47.66 -17.33 5.71
N SER A 1095 -47.03 -16.92 6.82
CA SER A 1095 -46.27 -15.66 6.91
C SER A 1095 -44.92 -15.69 6.16
N SER A 1096 -44.68 -16.79 5.45
CA SER A 1096 -43.57 -17.06 4.53
C SER A 1096 -43.97 -18.33 3.78
N TYR A 1097 -43.24 -18.69 2.72
CA TYR A 1097 -43.43 -19.96 2.05
C TYR A 1097 -42.52 -21.00 2.68
N THR A 1098 -43.06 -22.12 3.13
CA THR A 1098 -42.25 -23.18 3.75
C THR A 1098 -42.33 -24.48 2.98
N ALA A 1099 -41.20 -25.16 2.86
CA ALA A 1099 -41.10 -26.50 2.30
C ALA A 1099 -40.24 -27.39 3.21
N THR A 1100 -40.35 -28.70 3.05
CA THR A 1100 -39.54 -29.66 3.80
C THR A 1100 -38.63 -30.39 2.82
N LEU A 1101 -37.33 -30.24 3.00
CA LEU A 1101 -36.29 -31.00 2.31
C LEU A 1101 -36.02 -32.28 3.09
N ASP A 1102 -36.10 -33.44 2.44
CA ASP A 1102 -35.77 -34.73 3.05
C ASP A 1102 -34.26 -34.95 3.03
N LEU A 1103 -33.63 -34.88 4.20
CA LEU A 1103 -32.18 -35.03 4.35
C LEU A 1103 -31.74 -36.49 4.38
N SER A 1104 -32.67 -37.46 4.50
CA SER A 1104 -32.31 -38.88 4.65
C SER A 1104 -31.70 -39.49 3.38
N THR A 1105 -31.91 -38.85 2.24
CA THR A 1105 -31.40 -39.27 0.93
C THR A 1105 -30.24 -38.40 0.42
N ILE A 1106 -29.95 -37.30 1.13
CA ILE A 1106 -28.85 -36.39 0.81
C ILE A 1106 -27.57 -36.96 1.44
N LEU A 1107 -26.50 -36.98 0.65
CA LEU A 1107 -25.22 -37.49 1.09
C LEU A 1107 -24.60 -36.57 2.15
N THR A 1108 -23.63 -37.10 2.90
CA THR A 1108 -22.78 -36.28 3.76
C THR A 1108 -21.94 -35.35 2.88
N GLY A 1109 -21.97 -34.04 3.14
CA GLY A 1109 -21.30 -33.01 2.35
C GLY A 1109 -22.04 -31.66 2.37
N GLN A 1110 -21.47 -30.68 1.68
CA GLN A 1110 -22.11 -29.38 1.43
C GLN A 1110 -22.89 -29.43 0.11
N HIS A 1111 -24.11 -28.93 0.14
CA HIS A 1111 -25.04 -28.93 -0.98
C HIS A 1111 -25.52 -27.51 -1.29
N ALA A 1112 -25.68 -27.19 -2.56
CA ALA A 1112 -26.25 -25.92 -3.02
C ALA A 1112 -27.73 -26.11 -3.35
N LEU A 1113 -28.60 -25.43 -2.61
CA LEU A 1113 -30.04 -25.47 -2.81
C LEU A 1113 -30.47 -24.16 -3.49
N SER A 1114 -31.10 -24.25 -4.67
CA SER A 1114 -31.67 -23.09 -5.35
C SER A 1114 -33.18 -23.20 -5.48
N VAL A 1115 -33.86 -22.06 -5.41
CA VAL A 1115 -35.30 -21.92 -5.58
C VAL A 1115 -35.54 -20.82 -6.60
N THR A 1116 -36.38 -21.10 -7.59
CA THR A 1116 -36.75 -20.15 -8.63
C THR A 1116 -38.23 -19.83 -8.57
N LEU A 1117 -38.56 -18.54 -8.72
CA LEU A 1117 -39.93 -18.05 -8.86
C LEU A 1117 -39.98 -16.99 -9.97
N ASN A 1118 -40.73 -17.23 -11.04
CA ASN A 1118 -40.90 -16.28 -12.15
C ASN A 1118 -39.59 -15.72 -12.73
N GLY A 1119 -38.54 -16.54 -12.79
CA GLY A 1119 -37.20 -16.16 -13.29
C GLY A 1119 -36.25 -15.63 -12.21
N GLN A 1120 -36.73 -15.31 -11.02
CA GLN A 1120 -35.89 -14.94 -9.88
C GLN A 1120 -35.33 -16.18 -9.22
N VAL A 1121 -34.04 -16.18 -8.89
CA VAL A 1121 -33.36 -17.30 -8.24
C VAL A 1121 -32.86 -16.85 -6.87
N ALA A 1122 -33.14 -17.64 -5.84
CA ALA A 1122 -32.51 -17.55 -4.53
C ALA A 1122 -31.77 -18.85 -4.24
N GLU A 1123 -30.58 -18.76 -3.67
CA GLU A 1123 -29.72 -19.90 -3.37
C GLU A 1123 -29.30 -19.88 -1.91
N THR A 1124 -29.15 -21.06 -1.31
CA THR A 1124 -28.63 -21.23 0.05
C THR A 1124 -27.80 -22.52 0.15
N GLY A 1125 -26.88 -22.56 1.11
CA GLY A 1125 -26.05 -23.73 1.38
C GLY A 1125 -26.66 -24.63 2.45
N VAL A 1126 -26.61 -25.94 2.25
CA VAL A 1126 -27.01 -26.94 3.24
C VAL A 1126 -25.82 -27.86 3.51
N LEU A 1127 -25.30 -27.86 4.74
CA LEU A 1127 -24.31 -28.87 5.14
C LEU A 1127 -25.01 -30.05 5.81
N VAL A 1128 -24.80 -31.25 5.28
CA VAL A 1128 -25.21 -32.51 5.92
C VAL A 1128 -23.96 -33.20 6.45
N ASP A 1129 -23.88 -33.36 7.77
CA ASP A 1129 -22.77 -34.04 8.43
C ASP A 1129 -23.31 -35.21 9.26
N ARG A 1130 -22.85 -36.42 8.95
CA ARG A 1130 -23.33 -37.66 9.59
C ARG A 1130 -22.27 -38.29 10.49
N ASP A 1131 -21.06 -37.76 10.46
CA ASP A 1131 -19.91 -38.36 11.11
C ASP A 1131 -19.66 -37.66 12.45
N PRO A 1132 -19.42 -38.39 13.55
CA PRO A 1132 -19.12 -37.77 14.82
C PRO A 1132 -17.69 -37.21 14.85
N PRO A 1133 -17.45 -36.14 15.62
CA PRO A 1133 -16.12 -35.61 15.81
C PRO A 1133 -15.25 -36.57 16.62
N THR A 1134 -13.95 -36.27 16.68
CA THR A 1134 -12.96 -36.94 17.55
C THR A 1134 -12.39 -35.98 18.58
N SER A 1135 -12.00 -36.50 19.74
CA SER A 1135 -11.29 -35.70 20.76
C SER A 1135 -10.19 -36.48 21.47
N THR A 1136 -9.25 -35.76 22.07
CA THR A 1136 -8.23 -36.28 22.97
C THR A 1136 -7.94 -35.27 24.06
N LEU A 1137 -7.44 -35.72 25.21
CA LEU A 1137 -6.99 -34.86 26.30
C LEU A 1137 -5.62 -35.33 26.78
N ASP A 1138 -4.66 -34.40 26.78
CA ASP A 1138 -3.34 -34.58 27.37
C ASP A 1138 -3.23 -33.85 28.72
N SER A 1139 -2.46 -34.44 29.63
CA SER A 1139 -2.20 -33.88 30.96
C SER A 1139 -0.86 -34.38 31.49
N PRO A 1140 -0.13 -33.60 32.31
CA PRO A 1140 1.14 -34.04 32.86
C PRO A 1140 0.99 -35.35 33.66
N ALA A 1141 1.94 -36.27 33.51
CA ALA A 1141 1.89 -37.54 34.24
C ALA A 1141 1.99 -37.37 35.77
N ILE A 1142 2.77 -36.39 36.25
CA ILE A 1142 2.99 -36.10 37.67
C ILE A 1142 3.08 -34.60 37.88
N VAL A 1143 2.44 -34.08 38.94
CA VAL A 1143 2.44 -32.67 39.31
C VAL A 1143 2.75 -32.49 40.79
N TYR A 1144 3.58 -31.50 41.10
CA TYR A 1144 3.97 -31.14 42.47
C TYR A 1144 3.30 -29.86 42.97
N THR A 1145 2.54 -29.20 42.10
CA THR A 1145 1.80 -27.97 42.36
C THR A 1145 0.35 -28.28 42.70
N PRO A 1146 -0.35 -27.39 43.43
CA PRO A 1146 -1.75 -27.62 43.81
C PRO A 1146 -2.71 -27.50 42.61
N ALA A 1147 -2.24 -27.18 41.40
CA ALA A 1147 -3.00 -27.15 40.16
C ALA A 1147 -2.09 -27.53 38.97
N PHE A 1148 -2.68 -27.91 37.85
CA PHE A 1148 -1.97 -28.19 36.61
C PHE A 1148 -2.83 -27.93 35.38
N THR A 1149 -2.21 -27.99 34.21
CA THR A 1149 -2.84 -27.75 32.93
C THR A 1149 -3.20 -29.06 32.24
N ALA A 1150 -4.42 -29.16 31.70
CA ALA A 1150 -4.83 -30.20 30.77
C ALA A 1150 -5.11 -29.55 29.41
N THR A 1151 -4.68 -30.19 28.33
CA THR A 1151 -4.86 -29.71 26.96
C THR A 1151 -5.79 -30.67 26.24
N LEU A 1152 -6.91 -30.17 25.76
CA LEU A 1152 -7.82 -30.87 24.88
C LEU A 1152 -7.41 -30.60 23.44
N SER A 1153 -7.59 -31.59 22.58
CA SER A 1153 -7.58 -31.39 21.14
C SER A 1153 -8.70 -32.19 20.50
N GLY A 1154 -9.19 -31.79 19.34
CA GLY A 1154 -10.26 -32.50 18.65
C GLY A 1154 -10.35 -32.12 17.19
N GLY A 1155 -10.88 -33.04 16.40
CA GLY A 1155 -10.96 -32.92 14.97
C GLY A 1155 -12.30 -33.39 14.46
N ASP A 1156 -12.78 -32.68 13.44
CA ASP A 1156 -13.97 -33.03 12.70
C ASP A 1156 -13.71 -32.75 11.21
N ASP A 1157 -14.31 -33.54 10.33
CA ASP A 1157 -14.02 -33.51 8.89
C ASP A 1157 -14.97 -32.53 8.15
N LEU A 1158 -16.10 -32.14 8.76
CA LEU A 1158 -17.10 -31.30 8.11
C LEU A 1158 -17.57 -30.16 9.00
N SER A 1159 -18.48 -30.40 9.94
CA SER A 1159 -19.15 -29.35 10.69
C SER A 1159 -18.29 -28.68 11.77
N GLY A 1160 -17.12 -29.23 12.10
CA GLY A 1160 -16.22 -28.71 13.13
C GLY A 1160 -16.68 -29.05 14.55
N VAL A 1161 -15.77 -29.08 15.52
CA VAL A 1161 -16.12 -29.30 16.93
C VAL A 1161 -16.91 -28.09 17.47
N ASP A 1162 -18.03 -28.34 18.16
CA ASP A 1162 -18.86 -27.34 18.84
C ASP A 1162 -18.60 -27.32 20.35
N VAL A 1163 -18.55 -28.49 21.00
CA VAL A 1163 -18.44 -28.58 22.46
C VAL A 1163 -17.61 -29.80 22.88
N TYR A 1164 -16.74 -29.61 23.87
CA TYR A 1164 -16.14 -30.71 24.62
C TYR A 1164 -16.90 -30.99 25.91
N HIS A 1165 -17.16 -32.27 26.16
CA HIS A 1165 -17.61 -32.76 27.45
C HIS A 1165 -16.46 -33.50 28.14
N VAL A 1166 -15.92 -32.90 29.21
CA VAL A 1166 -14.77 -33.42 29.94
C VAL A 1166 -15.21 -33.93 31.30
N GLN A 1167 -14.78 -35.15 31.61
CA GLN A 1167 -14.98 -35.77 32.90
C GLN A 1167 -13.64 -36.13 33.54
N TYR A 1168 -13.63 -36.17 34.86
CA TYR A 1168 -12.48 -36.61 35.62
C TYR A 1168 -12.89 -37.63 36.68
N ARG A 1169 -11.93 -38.40 37.17
CA ARG A 1169 -12.10 -39.29 38.33
C ARG A 1169 -10.84 -39.28 39.19
N ALA A 1170 -11.01 -39.27 40.51
CA ALA A 1170 -9.92 -39.35 41.48
C ALA A 1170 -9.72 -40.81 41.90
N GLY A 1171 -8.75 -41.50 41.28
CA GLY A 1171 -8.44 -42.91 41.49
C GLY A 1171 -8.92 -43.83 40.37
N ALA A 1172 -8.18 -44.93 40.13
CA ALA A 1172 -8.35 -45.82 38.98
C ALA A 1172 -9.74 -46.49 38.86
N ASN A 1173 -10.46 -46.63 39.98
CA ASN A 1173 -11.78 -47.29 40.05
C ASN A 1173 -12.90 -46.35 40.50
N ALA A 1174 -12.67 -45.04 40.58
CA ALA A 1174 -13.70 -44.09 40.98
C ALA A 1174 -14.69 -43.84 39.83
N ALA A 1175 -15.89 -43.33 40.17
CA ALA A 1175 -16.86 -42.89 39.18
C ALA A 1175 -16.38 -41.62 38.47
N TRP A 1176 -16.69 -41.50 37.17
CA TRP A 1176 -16.47 -40.28 36.41
C TRP A 1176 -17.37 -39.15 36.93
N THR A 1177 -16.80 -37.96 37.03
CA THR A 1177 -17.46 -36.73 37.48
C THR A 1177 -17.31 -35.68 36.39
N ASP A 1178 -18.39 -34.97 36.07
CA ASP A 1178 -18.38 -33.91 35.08
C ASP A 1178 -17.48 -32.75 35.54
N TRP A 1179 -16.53 -32.37 34.69
CA TRP A 1179 -15.71 -31.17 34.87
C TRP A 1179 -16.22 -30.06 33.96
N LEU A 1180 -16.36 -30.36 32.66
CA LEU A 1180 -16.84 -29.44 31.66
C LEU A 1180 -17.99 -30.07 30.90
N THR A 1181 -19.14 -29.42 30.94
CA THR A 1181 -20.34 -29.70 30.16
C THR A 1181 -20.79 -28.42 29.48
N ARG A 1182 -21.69 -28.57 28.50
CA ARG A 1182 -22.42 -27.43 27.90
C ARG A 1182 -23.10 -26.54 28.95
N THR A 1183 -23.51 -27.09 30.09
CA THR A 1183 -24.23 -26.39 31.16
C THR A 1183 -23.35 -25.81 32.26
N THR A 1184 -22.08 -26.23 32.39
CA THR A 1184 -21.17 -25.69 33.43
C THR A 1184 -20.58 -24.32 33.08
N GLY A 1185 -20.99 -23.70 31.97
CA GLY A 1185 -20.70 -22.29 31.67
C GLY A 1185 -19.29 -22.01 31.17
N TYR A 1186 -18.64 -22.99 30.53
CA TYR A 1186 -17.47 -22.68 29.71
C TYR A 1186 -17.97 -21.99 28.45
N ASP A 1187 -17.47 -20.78 28.19
CA ASP A 1187 -17.88 -20.02 27.02
C ASP A 1187 -17.09 -20.50 25.80
N TYR A 1188 -17.66 -21.49 25.09
CA TYR A 1188 -17.10 -22.05 23.87
C TYR A 1188 -17.07 -21.02 22.71
N THR A 1189 -17.68 -19.85 22.88
CA THR A 1189 -17.70 -18.78 21.87
C THR A 1189 -16.40 -17.95 21.80
N HIS A 1190 -15.39 -18.24 22.63
CA HIS A 1190 -14.18 -17.41 22.77
C HIS A 1190 -12.83 -18.13 22.53
N THR A 1191 -12.81 -19.44 22.26
CA THR A 1191 -11.56 -20.21 22.06
C THR A 1191 -11.71 -21.18 20.90
N GLY A 1192 -10.84 -21.06 19.88
CA GLY A 1192 -10.78 -22.00 18.76
C GLY A 1192 -10.82 -23.44 19.26
N LEU A 1193 -11.89 -24.16 18.91
CA LEU A 1193 -12.28 -25.40 19.58
C LEU A 1193 -11.42 -26.59 19.20
N ASN A 1194 -10.40 -26.44 18.35
CA ASN A 1194 -9.54 -27.57 17.98
C ASN A 1194 -8.47 -27.86 19.03
N ASP A 1195 -8.08 -26.87 19.85
CA ASP A 1195 -7.10 -27.00 20.94
C ASP A 1195 -7.50 -26.13 22.15
N LEU A 1196 -7.85 -26.74 23.28
CA LEU A 1196 -8.34 -26.04 24.47
C LEU A 1196 -7.49 -26.34 25.71
N THR A 1197 -6.90 -25.30 26.29
CA THR A 1197 -6.05 -25.42 27.48
C THR A 1197 -6.79 -25.03 28.77
N LEU A 1198 -6.80 -25.92 29.76
CA LEU A 1198 -7.62 -25.81 30.97
C LEU A 1198 -6.80 -26.01 32.24
N THR A 1199 -7.12 -25.27 33.30
CA THR A 1199 -6.50 -25.47 34.62
C THR A 1199 -7.36 -26.37 35.50
N PHE A 1200 -6.77 -27.45 36.00
CA PHE A 1200 -7.38 -28.38 36.95
C PHE A 1200 -6.77 -28.19 38.35
N GLY A 1201 -7.60 -27.84 39.33
CA GLY A 1201 -7.19 -27.37 40.66
C GLY A 1201 -6.98 -25.84 40.70
N PRO A 1202 -6.59 -25.25 41.84
CA PRO A 1202 -6.38 -25.90 43.14
C PRO A 1202 -7.64 -26.05 43.98
N THR A 1203 -8.73 -25.41 43.57
CA THR A 1203 -10.03 -25.48 44.26
C THR A 1203 -11.19 -25.87 43.34
N LYS A 1204 -11.00 -25.74 42.02
CA LYS A 1204 -11.96 -26.12 40.99
C LYS A 1204 -11.26 -26.96 39.91
N PRO A 1205 -11.91 -28.01 39.37
CA PRO A 1205 -13.21 -28.54 39.80
C PRO A 1205 -13.13 -29.23 41.17
N VAL A 1206 -11.92 -29.59 41.63
CA VAL A 1206 -11.67 -30.23 42.93
C VAL A 1206 -10.35 -29.74 43.53
N VAL A 1207 -10.18 -29.95 44.83
CA VAL A 1207 -8.89 -29.79 45.51
C VAL A 1207 -8.02 -31.02 45.25
N LEU A 1208 -6.76 -30.84 44.84
CA LEU A 1208 -5.84 -31.95 44.60
C LEU A 1208 -5.37 -32.57 45.92
N GLU A 1209 -5.63 -33.87 46.08
CA GLU A 1209 -5.13 -34.66 47.20
C GLU A 1209 -3.75 -35.21 46.87
N ALA A 1210 -2.78 -35.01 47.78
CA ALA A 1210 -1.44 -35.55 47.62
C ALA A 1210 -1.48 -37.09 47.57
N GLY A 1211 -0.79 -37.67 46.61
CA GLY A 1211 -0.76 -39.10 46.31
C GLY A 1211 -1.89 -39.60 45.39
N ALA A 1212 -2.91 -38.78 45.11
CA ALA A 1212 -4.04 -39.20 44.26
C ALA A 1212 -3.72 -39.10 42.76
N THR A 1213 -4.29 -40.01 41.97
CA THR A 1213 -4.26 -39.98 40.50
C THR A 1213 -5.59 -39.48 39.97
N TYR A 1214 -5.56 -38.40 39.20
CA TYR A 1214 -6.71 -37.83 38.51
C TYR A 1214 -6.66 -38.28 37.06
N CYS A 1215 -7.64 -39.07 36.63
CA CYS A 1215 -7.77 -39.49 35.25
C CYS A 1215 -8.87 -38.68 34.58
N PHE A 1216 -8.70 -38.40 33.30
CA PHE A 1216 -9.55 -37.57 32.48
C PHE A 1216 -10.09 -38.36 31.31
N ARG A 1217 -11.32 -38.06 30.90
CA ARG A 1217 -11.81 -38.45 29.58
C ARG A 1217 -12.57 -37.30 28.95
N VAL A 1218 -12.50 -37.20 27.64
CA VAL A 1218 -13.20 -36.22 26.83
C VAL A 1218 -14.12 -36.94 25.85
N ARG A 1219 -15.19 -36.25 25.45
CA ARG A 1219 -15.90 -36.53 24.20
C ARG A 1219 -16.24 -35.20 23.53
N ALA A 1220 -16.18 -35.14 22.21
CA ALA A 1220 -16.60 -33.98 21.43
C ALA A 1220 -18.06 -34.10 20.94
N THR A 1221 -18.66 -32.96 20.63
CA THR A 1221 -19.89 -32.82 19.84
C THR A 1221 -19.63 -31.76 18.79
N ASP A 1222 -20.02 -32.01 17.55
CA ASP A 1222 -19.78 -31.11 16.42
C ASP A 1222 -20.92 -30.09 16.25
N ARG A 1223 -20.79 -29.17 15.29
CA ARG A 1223 -21.83 -28.14 15.02
C ARG A 1223 -23.08 -28.74 14.37
N ALA A 1224 -23.00 -29.95 13.84
CA ALA A 1224 -24.15 -30.70 13.35
C ALA A 1224 -24.92 -31.44 14.46
N GLY A 1225 -24.37 -31.49 15.67
CA GLY A 1225 -24.91 -32.20 16.82
C GLY A 1225 -24.55 -33.68 16.86
N ASN A 1226 -23.67 -34.17 15.99
CA ASN A 1226 -23.11 -35.51 16.12
C ASN A 1226 -22.21 -35.56 17.35
N GLN A 1227 -22.34 -36.64 18.12
CA GLN A 1227 -21.59 -36.81 19.36
C GLN A 1227 -20.63 -37.99 19.23
N GLU A 1228 -19.38 -37.72 19.61
CA GLU A 1228 -18.37 -38.75 19.76
C GLU A 1228 -18.80 -39.81 20.80
N PRO A 1229 -18.61 -41.10 20.51
CA PRO A 1229 -18.79 -42.15 21.51
C PRO A 1229 -17.95 -41.88 22.77
N GLU A 1230 -18.53 -42.14 23.95
CA GLU A 1230 -17.81 -41.89 25.19
C GLU A 1230 -16.57 -42.80 25.34
N HIS A 1231 -15.44 -42.20 25.70
CA HIS A 1231 -14.19 -42.94 25.88
C HIS A 1231 -14.26 -43.91 27.07
N ALA A 1232 -14.01 -45.19 26.76
CA ALA A 1232 -14.01 -46.26 27.76
C ALA A 1232 -12.75 -46.25 28.63
N GLN A 1233 -11.64 -45.72 28.12
CA GLN A 1233 -10.39 -45.53 28.85
C GLN A 1233 -10.17 -44.03 29.10
N PRO A 1234 -9.40 -43.66 30.14
CA PRO A 1234 -8.92 -42.30 30.28
C PRO A 1234 -8.06 -41.88 29.09
N ASP A 1235 -8.22 -40.64 28.65
CA ASP A 1235 -7.36 -39.97 27.67
C ASP A 1235 -6.03 -39.56 28.28
N GLY A 1236 -6.07 -39.07 29.53
CA GLY A 1236 -4.90 -38.68 30.29
C GLY A 1236 -5.06 -38.98 31.78
N CYS A 1237 -3.95 -39.19 32.50
CA CYS A 1237 -3.95 -39.31 33.96
C CYS A 1237 -2.76 -38.57 34.58
N THR A 1238 -3.04 -37.82 35.64
CA THR A 1238 -2.06 -37.03 36.39
C THR A 1238 -2.01 -37.47 37.84
N GLN A 1239 -0.82 -37.81 38.34
CA GLN A 1239 -0.60 -38.04 39.77
C GLN A 1239 -0.22 -36.74 40.47
N SER A 1240 -1.00 -36.33 41.47
CA SER A 1240 -0.63 -35.25 42.39
C SER A 1240 0.35 -35.81 43.42
N ALA A 1241 1.62 -35.41 43.37
CA ALA A 1241 2.63 -35.88 44.32
C ALA A 1241 2.59 -35.13 45.66
N GLY A 1242 1.88 -34.00 45.73
CA GLY A 1242 1.94 -33.07 46.86
C GLY A 1242 3.28 -32.31 46.93
N THR A 1243 3.28 -31.13 47.55
CA THR A 1243 4.51 -30.38 47.82
C THR A 1243 5.30 -31.03 48.96
N GLU A 1244 6.07 -32.08 48.69
CA GLU A 1244 7.21 -32.39 49.55
C GLU A 1244 8.37 -31.47 49.15
N ARG A 1245 8.45 -30.30 49.81
CA ARG A 1245 9.67 -29.49 49.78
C ARG A 1245 10.78 -30.27 50.48
N PHE A 1246 11.71 -30.82 49.71
CA PHE A 1246 13.05 -31.09 50.24
C PHE A 1246 13.89 -29.82 50.11
N ASP A 1247 13.85 -28.97 51.14
CA ASP A 1247 14.85 -27.90 51.28
C ASP A 1247 16.20 -28.59 51.60
N ILE A 1248 16.99 -28.87 50.56
CA ILE A 1248 18.38 -29.32 50.74
C ILE A 1248 19.22 -28.08 51.09
N TYR A 1249 19.45 -27.86 52.39
CA TYR A 1249 20.48 -26.94 52.85
C TYR A 1249 21.86 -27.55 52.59
N LEU A 1250 22.48 -27.23 51.45
CA LEU A 1250 23.89 -27.52 51.23
C LEU A 1250 24.74 -26.57 52.10
N PRO A 1251 25.69 -27.08 52.91
CA PRO A 1251 26.63 -26.22 53.64
C PRO A 1251 27.47 -25.39 52.68
N LEU A 1252 27.75 -24.17 53.12
CA LEU A 1252 28.52 -23.11 52.47
C LEU A 1252 30.01 -23.50 52.32
N LEU A 1253 30.33 -24.55 51.54
CA LEU A 1253 31.72 -24.96 51.27
C LEU A 1253 31.91 -25.75 49.98
N VAL A 1254 31.17 -25.42 48.90
CA VAL A 1254 31.55 -25.82 47.53
C VAL A 1254 31.22 -24.68 46.56
N ARG A 1255 31.89 -23.53 46.72
CA ARG A 1255 31.88 -22.42 45.74
C ARG A 1255 33.19 -22.35 44.93
N GLN A 1256 33.95 -23.45 44.84
CA GLN A 1256 35.28 -23.43 44.22
C GLN A 1256 35.65 -24.67 43.37
N LEU A 1257 34.71 -25.55 43.01
CA LEU A 1257 35.01 -26.78 42.25
C LEU A 1257 34.01 -27.11 41.12
N VAL A 1258 33.37 -26.10 40.52
CA VAL A 1258 32.63 -26.27 39.25
C VAL A 1258 33.10 -25.23 38.23
N GLU A 1259 34.41 -25.05 38.14
CA GLU A 1259 35.08 -24.79 36.87
C GLU A 1259 35.90 -26.06 36.58
N VAL A 1260 35.88 -26.50 35.31
CA VAL A 1260 36.57 -27.69 34.78
C VAL A 1260 35.80 -29.02 34.86
N GLY A 1261 34.99 -29.26 33.83
CA GLY A 1261 35.06 -30.46 32.97
C GLY A 1261 34.82 -31.86 33.55
N ARG A 1262 33.68 -32.46 33.13
CA ARG A 1262 33.38 -33.90 32.98
C ARG A 1262 33.65 -34.82 34.18
N ILE A 1263 32.60 -35.51 34.66
CA ILE A 1263 32.44 -36.97 34.60
C ILE A 1263 31.10 -37.42 35.21
N TYR A 1264 30.47 -38.36 34.51
CA TYR A 1264 29.35 -39.23 34.88
C TYR A 1264 29.62 -40.08 36.13
N LEU A 1265 28.58 -40.38 36.92
CA LEU A 1265 28.16 -41.73 37.39
C LEU A 1265 27.15 -41.60 38.56
N PRO A 1266 26.35 -42.65 38.85
CA PRO A 1266 24.89 -42.54 38.91
C PRO A 1266 24.34 -43.04 40.25
N LEU A 1267 23.02 -43.19 40.30
CA LEU A 1267 22.28 -44.14 41.14
C LEU A 1267 22.26 -43.85 42.64
N LEU A 1268 21.10 -43.32 43.06
CA LEU A 1268 20.21 -43.75 44.14
C LEU A 1268 19.20 -42.59 44.24
N VAL A 1269 17.89 -42.79 44.20
CA VAL A 1269 17.10 -43.55 45.18
C VAL A 1269 15.76 -43.95 44.55
N LYS A 1270 15.27 -45.07 45.09
CA LYS A 1270 13.95 -45.69 44.95
C LYS A 1270 12.77 -44.75 45.26
#